data_AF-A0AA91Q2A9-F1
#
_entry.id   AF-A0AA91Q2A9-F1
#
_cell.length_a   1.000
_cell.length_b   1.000
_cell.length_c   1.000
_cell.angle_alpha   90.00
_cell.angle_beta   90.00
_cell.angle_gamma   90.00
#
_symmetry.space_group_name_H-M   'P 1'
#
loop_
_entity.id
_entity.type
_entity.pdbx_description
1 polymer ?
#
loop_
_entity_poly.entity_id
_entity_poly.type
_entity_poly.pdbx_seq_one_letter_code
_entity_poly.pdbx_strand_id
1 'polypeptide(L)'
;MSLFAGSEALCVPPAQRVSLSSRNLTVSVKGRDSESGSTKILDNVSFDLAPSNMVAIMGGSGAGKTTLLNVLAQTTNINSPTLNFSGSVHYNVASGAEHPRISTAFMQQSDVFLPGLTLRETLDFQAQLRLPNATSAERKELIASLLSLLELDHRADEVVKTFTGTVSLSGGEQRRSSLAIQLLSKPQLLFLDEPTTGLDTTSALTLVSVLRKLASPEIGITIVLSIHQPRSEILSLFDNLCVLTRGGRTVYYGSLSESLAYFQDLGAKNLVTSFASSEPFEVFNRIMALSVKNSISLEKEIETSRLVDSLVAEWARRHQFSSDIPVDKQKKHFRANLDVFKSAQPLPLHREVYILAKRTGLLSLRDTGSLIALLGGAVVLAIVLGWMFYKPTPNLSGIRSITSVMYAVLEIIGFAPLTMEIERLWKHDGVFFLKEYREKYVSAPGFILSRRLAKFWVEDLPVSIIFSSIAYFMWGLRVGDNYNDSGDGSYFGIFFTVVLLVSLVAMSTAMLCFFLGSSFAISTLYSNIFYQIQNSGSGYFVNSKTMPVYVKWVKYIAYFWYGFGALTSNQYSDWQGKCPYPQDDERCFEYSGNYQLSVLGFPQHWVGAPIGYLVIWFVGFNLMAYGVVKLKNFDVAVAKQRKNTIGGEDENQAAALATELSTAGSADEKETVGANGVSIHVRNVELAVKVRESRFSLAKTGSRTLLHGINANFQQNAVNVIMGPSGGGKTTFLNYLASRLPKTSSFSSTGQIYFNGLQEVTTKDISRISAYVTQHDNLLISHLTVRETLYHQALLRLPVEEHKYIPSQIAYLLRQTGLVDCADTPVGSASVKGISGGEKRRVSIAIQLLSRPKILFLDEPTSGLDVATSASILVMLNKLAAAGTTIISSIHQPSKELFDNFDSMVLLARGGYVVYNGPTAGIGQYLASLGYPCPDSVNMADFVLDVVSTQLMETKEAAQARVEHLISKWSTQQLEKEAEPAVGTEIDLAKFSKKPTPFSVAFRTVCKRQLLVSYRAKDVMFARISQITLLAAVYALFFAPMKNSQEGVSNRLGIAQSVVNLYFCGLINNISLYPSERDIFHQEYKDGTYNSFVFSFAYLFVELPFEIIPSIFFAVLVVFGIGLPRTAGMFFAMFYSSLVCVNAGESLGIIFNSMIQHLGLVTNVLSNLFMVVIFMAGTMSLQMPGFFKAMNYLSPIKYVIQICINMSFKNQRFRCAEGVESCLMDTGEAVLKQYKMKADVATAFGALTACLVIYRIIAVFSTYVRAKWFV
;
A
#
# COMPACT_ATOMS: atom_id res chain seq x y z
N MET A 1 30.86 28.42 17.11
CA MET A 1 30.89 28.09 18.55
C MET A 1 29.53 28.20 19.25
N SER A 2 28.47 28.76 18.65
CA SER A 2 27.11 28.87 19.24
C SER A 2 26.15 27.69 18.95
N LEU A 3 26.58 26.66 18.23
CA LEU A 3 25.75 25.50 17.83
C LEU A 3 25.70 24.35 18.87
N PHE A 4 26.49 24.44 19.96
CA PHE A 4 26.64 23.33 20.92
C PHE A 4 25.64 23.35 22.08
N ALA A 5 24.89 24.44 22.28
CA ALA A 5 24.00 24.61 23.44
C ALA A 5 22.86 23.57 23.55
N GLY A 6 22.51 22.86 22.46
CA GLY A 6 21.49 21.79 22.47
C GLY A 6 22.03 20.35 22.43
N SER A 7 23.36 20.17 22.34
CA SER A 7 23.99 18.86 22.11
C SER A 7 24.28 18.05 23.38
N GLU A 8 24.32 18.70 24.55
CA GLU A 8 24.56 18.04 25.84
C GLU A 8 23.51 16.97 26.15
N ALA A 9 22.26 17.15 25.70
CA ALA A 9 21.17 16.23 25.97
C ALA A 9 21.32 14.83 25.35
N LEU A 10 22.17 14.68 24.32
CA LEU A 10 22.46 13.43 23.61
C LEU A 10 23.80 12.79 24.06
N CYS A 11 24.54 13.44 24.96
CA CYS A 11 25.85 12.97 25.42
C CYS A 11 25.74 11.65 26.21
N VAL A 12 26.57 10.68 25.84
CA VAL A 12 26.77 9.39 26.51
C VAL A 12 28.02 9.48 27.38
N PRO A 13 27.88 9.38 28.72
CA PRO A 13 29.01 9.41 29.64
C PRO A 13 30.05 8.33 29.30
N PRO A 14 31.37 8.60 29.45
CA PRO A 14 32.43 7.65 29.10
C PRO A 14 32.23 6.24 29.68
N ALA A 15 31.77 6.14 30.93
CA ALA A 15 31.52 4.87 31.62
C ALA A 15 30.36 4.05 31.01
N GLN A 16 29.46 4.67 30.25
CA GLN A 16 28.27 4.03 29.66
C GLN A 16 28.42 3.75 28.16
N ARG A 17 29.58 4.05 27.58
CA ARG A 17 29.83 3.80 26.15
C ARG A 17 29.96 2.31 25.87
N VAL A 18 29.47 1.92 24.71
CA VAL A 18 29.31 0.52 24.31
C VAL A 18 30.28 0.19 23.18
N SER A 19 31.04 -0.88 23.38
CA SER A 19 31.80 -1.57 22.33
C SER A 19 31.06 -2.84 21.89
N LEU A 20 31.28 -3.26 20.64
CA LEU A 20 30.60 -4.40 20.02
C LEU A 20 31.63 -5.33 19.40
N SER A 21 31.58 -6.62 19.72
CA SER A 21 32.44 -7.63 19.09
C SER A 21 31.61 -8.79 18.53
N SER A 22 31.98 -9.24 17.34
CA SER A 22 31.35 -10.38 16.68
C SER A 22 32.39 -11.46 16.42
N ARG A 23 32.03 -12.73 16.66
CA ARG A 23 32.89 -13.91 16.48
C ARG A 23 32.15 -15.02 15.73
N ASN A 24 32.68 -15.39 14.57
CA ASN A 24 32.26 -16.49 13.72
C ASN A 24 30.75 -16.48 13.40
N LEU A 25 30.19 -15.28 13.22
CA LEU A 25 28.76 -15.10 13.02
C LEU A 25 28.31 -15.69 11.68
N THR A 26 27.42 -16.68 11.75
CA THR A 26 26.92 -17.41 10.59
C THR A 26 25.40 -17.58 10.70
N VAL A 27 24.70 -17.31 9.60
CA VAL A 27 23.24 -17.43 9.50
C VAL A 27 22.90 -18.25 8.27
N SER A 28 22.11 -19.30 8.44
CA SER A 28 21.70 -20.19 7.35
C SER A 28 20.20 -20.47 7.34
N VAL A 29 19.64 -20.71 6.15
CA VAL A 29 18.23 -21.07 5.95
C VAL A 29 18.11 -22.59 5.79
N LYS A 30 17.16 -23.21 6.50
CA LYS A 30 16.88 -24.64 6.34
C LYS A 30 16.22 -24.95 4.98
N GLY A 31 16.73 -25.97 4.30
CA GLY A 31 16.08 -26.58 3.13
C GLY A 31 14.72 -27.17 3.51
N ARG A 32 13.77 -27.23 2.56
CA ARG A 32 12.48 -27.92 2.77
C ARG A 32 12.64 -29.43 2.60
N ASP A 33 13.61 -29.83 1.80
CA ASP A 33 13.99 -31.21 1.54
C ASP A 33 15.37 -31.47 2.16
N SER A 34 15.51 -32.61 2.85
CA SER A 34 16.73 -33.09 3.52
C SER A 34 17.95 -33.11 2.59
N GLU A 35 17.73 -33.23 1.27
CA GLU A 35 18.77 -33.29 0.24
C GLU A 35 19.17 -31.91 -0.31
N SER A 36 18.33 -30.87 -0.11
CA SER A 36 18.67 -29.50 -0.48
C SER A 36 19.52 -28.86 0.64
N GLY A 37 20.84 -28.84 0.48
CA GLY A 37 21.78 -28.28 1.46
C GLY A 37 21.40 -26.89 1.97
N SER A 38 21.79 -26.57 3.21
CA SER A 38 21.50 -25.27 3.83
C SER A 38 22.21 -24.13 3.08
N THR A 39 21.46 -23.09 2.73
CA THR A 39 22.05 -21.89 2.10
C THR A 39 22.48 -20.92 3.20
N LYS A 40 23.79 -20.63 3.27
CA LYS A 40 24.34 -19.61 4.16
C LYS A 40 24.05 -18.21 3.61
N ILE A 41 23.53 -17.33 4.46
CA ILE A 41 23.33 -15.90 4.18
C ILE A 41 24.51 -15.08 4.71
N LEU A 42 25.01 -15.44 5.89
CA LEU A 42 26.24 -14.92 6.49
C LEU A 42 27.16 -16.11 6.80
N ASP A 43 28.45 -15.95 6.56
CA ASP A 43 29.44 -17.00 6.80
C ASP A 43 30.70 -16.42 7.47
N ASN A 44 30.90 -16.80 8.73
CA ASN A 44 32.09 -16.49 9.51
C ASN A 44 32.45 -15.00 9.62
N VAL A 45 31.46 -14.13 9.90
CA VAL A 45 31.71 -12.69 10.09
C VAL A 45 32.25 -12.43 11.51
N SER A 46 33.44 -11.83 11.59
CA SER A 46 34.12 -11.46 12.85
C SER A 46 34.72 -10.06 12.76
N PHE A 47 34.50 -9.22 13.76
CA PHE A 47 35.08 -7.87 13.88
C PHE A 47 34.91 -7.28 15.29
N ASP A 48 35.70 -6.24 15.62
CA ASP A 48 35.69 -5.54 16.91
C ASP A 48 35.50 -4.03 16.76
N LEU A 49 34.42 -3.50 17.32
CA LEU A 49 34.05 -2.10 17.28
C LEU A 49 34.26 -1.44 18.65
N ALA A 50 35.19 -0.48 18.69
CA ALA A 50 35.46 0.37 19.84
C ALA A 50 34.28 1.31 20.17
N PRO A 51 34.18 1.78 21.43
CA PRO A 51 33.13 2.72 21.82
C PRO A 51 33.30 4.08 21.15
N SER A 52 32.19 4.73 20.77
CA SER A 52 32.17 6.02 20.05
C SER A 52 32.78 5.98 18.65
N ASN A 53 33.01 4.79 18.08
CA ASN A 53 33.45 4.68 16.70
C ASN A 53 32.26 4.49 15.76
N MET A 54 32.47 4.91 14.51
CA MET A 54 31.54 4.79 13.41
C MET A 54 32.07 3.76 12.40
N VAL A 55 31.30 2.69 12.16
CA VAL A 55 31.62 1.63 11.18
C VAL A 55 30.69 1.71 9.99
N ALA A 56 31.26 1.71 8.78
CA ALA A 56 30.52 1.46 7.55
C ALA A 56 30.58 -0.03 7.18
N ILE A 57 29.42 -0.67 7.08
CA ILE A 57 29.27 -1.98 6.45
C ILE A 57 29.02 -1.76 4.96
N MET A 58 29.97 -2.17 4.15
CA MET A 58 29.95 -2.02 2.70
C MET A 58 29.87 -3.39 2.05
N GLY A 59 29.15 -3.48 0.93
CA GLY A 59 28.98 -4.74 0.21
C GLY A 59 28.05 -4.53 -0.99
N GLY A 60 28.18 -5.35 -2.03
CA GLY A 60 27.22 -5.35 -3.15
C GLY A 60 25.80 -5.69 -2.70
N SER A 61 24.81 -5.50 -3.57
CA SER A 61 23.45 -6.01 -3.31
C SER A 61 23.48 -7.53 -3.08
N GLY A 62 22.75 -8.02 -2.06
CA GLY A 62 22.74 -9.44 -1.69
C GLY A 62 23.97 -9.95 -0.91
N ALA A 63 24.92 -9.08 -0.54
CA ALA A 63 26.09 -9.45 0.29
C ALA A 63 25.75 -9.73 1.76
N GLY A 64 24.48 -9.62 2.19
CA GLY A 64 24.07 -9.91 3.57
C GLY A 64 24.09 -8.71 4.55
N LYS A 65 24.34 -7.48 4.09
CA LYS A 65 24.42 -6.24 4.91
C LYS A 65 23.23 -6.06 5.88
N THR A 66 22.01 -5.98 5.35
CA THR A 66 20.78 -5.87 6.14
C THR A 66 20.57 -7.07 7.07
N THR A 67 21.01 -8.27 6.67
CA THR A 67 20.94 -9.45 7.55
C THR A 67 21.90 -9.32 8.72
N LEU A 68 23.14 -8.89 8.46
CA LEU A 68 24.13 -8.62 9.50
C LEU A 68 23.63 -7.56 10.48
N LEU A 69 23.12 -6.42 9.98
CA LEU A 69 22.54 -5.37 10.82
C LEU A 69 21.37 -5.87 11.67
N ASN A 70 20.43 -6.62 11.10
CA ASN A 70 19.29 -7.14 11.86
C ASN A 70 19.69 -8.18 12.92
N VAL A 71 20.79 -8.90 12.70
CA VAL A 71 21.33 -9.86 13.69
C VAL A 71 22.08 -9.12 14.80
N LEU A 72 22.88 -8.12 14.46
CA LEU A 72 23.58 -7.26 15.42
C LEU A 72 22.62 -6.41 16.26
N ALA A 73 21.51 -5.97 15.68
CA ALA A 73 20.46 -5.24 16.37
C ALA A 73 19.46 -6.16 17.09
N GLN A 74 19.59 -7.49 16.94
CA GLN A 74 18.67 -8.51 17.46
C GLN A 74 17.20 -8.27 17.10
N THR A 75 16.95 -7.69 15.93
CA THR A 75 15.59 -7.52 15.38
C THR A 75 15.09 -8.80 14.72
N THR A 76 15.98 -9.76 14.42
CA THR A 76 15.60 -11.09 13.92
C THR A 76 15.09 -12.01 15.03
N ASN A 77 14.01 -12.75 14.76
CA ASN A 77 13.54 -13.78 15.69
C ASN A 77 14.49 -14.99 15.68
N ILE A 78 15.33 -15.07 16.73
CA ILE A 78 16.30 -16.14 16.95
C ILE A 78 15.62 -17.52 17.09
N ASN A 79 14.34 -17.57 17.45
CA ASN A 79 13.57 -18.81 17.61
C ASN A 79 12.82 -19.24 16.32
N SER A 80 13.00 -18.55 15.19
CA SER A 80 12.35 -18.94 13.94
C SER A 80 12.76 -20.37 13.53
N PRO A 81 11.81 -21.27 13.21
CA PRO A 81 12.14 -22.63 12.80
C PRO A 81 12.86 -22.70 11.44
N THR A 82 12.84 -21.61 10.67
CA THR A 82 13.42 -21.54 9.32
C THR A 82 14.89 -21.13 9.28
N LEU A 83 15.41 -20.53 10.36
CA LEU A 83 16.76 -19.98 10.44
C LEU A 83 17.61 -20.72 11.45
N ASN A 84 18.89 -20.92 11.11
CA ASN A 84 19.91 -21.45 12.00
C ASN A 84 20.98 -20.36 12.22
N PHE A 85 21.25 -20.06 13.49
CA PHE A 85 22.26 -19.11 13.94
C PHE A 85 23.43 -19.85 14.61
N SER A 86 24.67 -19.47 14.29
CA SER A 86 25.89 -19.88 15.00
C SER A 86 26.89 -18.72 15.12
N GLY A 87 27.84 -18.84 16.04
CA GLY A 87 28.75 -17.76 16.46
C GLY A 87 28.28 -17.02 17.72
N SER A 88 28.97 -15.92 18.07
CA SER A 88 28.59 -15.04 19.18
C SER A 88 28.72 -13.56 18.83
N VAL A 89 27.94 -12.74 19.54
CA VAL A 89 28.03 -11.27 19.53
C VAL A 89 28.10 -10.83 20.98
N HIS A 90 29.08 -10.00 21.34
CA HIS A 90 29.23 -9.45 22.68
C HIS A 90 29.09 -7.93 22.64
N TYR A 91 28.45 -7.38 23.66
CA TYR A 91 28.29 -5.94 23.84
C TYR A 91 28.90 -5.57 25.18
N ASN A 92 30.06 -4.91 25.17
CA ASN A 92 30.80 -4.60 26.38
C ASN A 92 30.66 -3.11 26.69
N VAL A 93 30.21 -2.78 27.90
CA VAL A 93 30.20 -1.40 28.39
C VAL A 93 31.53 -1.09 29.07
N ALA A 94 32.02 0.13 28.88
CA ALA A 94 33.31 0.58 29.41
C ALA A 94 33.45 0.43 30.94
N SER A 95 32.35 0.43 31.69
CA SER A 95 32.34 0.18 33.15
C SER A 95 32.59 -1.27 33.56
N GLY A 96 32.61 -2.24 32.64
CA GLY A 96 32.86 -3.66 32.93
C GLY A 96 31.70 -4.40 33.61
N ALA A 97 30.49 -3.84 33.66
CA ALA A 97 29.32 -4.50 34.23
C ALA A 97 28.97 -5.80 33.46
N GLU A 98 28.70 -6.90 34.17
CA GLU A 98 28.38 -8.22 33.58
C GLU A 98 27.03 -8.25 32.84
N HIS A 99 26.10 -7.33 33.15
CA HIS A 99 24.78 -7.21 32.52
C HIS A 99 24.36 -5.75 32.27
N PRO A 100 25.03 -5.04 31.34
CA PRO A 100 24.69 -3.66 31.06
C PRO A 100 23.37 -3.57 30.30
N ARG A 101 22.49 -2.67 30.73
CA ARG A 101 21.29 -2.29 29.97
C ARG A 101 21.68 -1.31 28.88
N ILE A 102 21.71 -1.77 27.63
CA ILE A 102 22.15 -0.97 26.49
C ILE A 102 20.95 -0.40 25.74
N SER A 103 20.91 0.92 25.55
CA SER A 103 19.91 1.57 24.70
C SER A 103 20.35 1.50 23.23
N THR A 104 19.50 0.95 22.37
CA THR A 104 19.74 0.89 20.93
C THR A 104 18.61 1.51 20.14
N ALA A 105 18.92 1.95 18.92
CA ALA A 105 17.93 2.37 17.95
C ALA A 105 18.25 1.78 16.57
N PHE A 106 17.22 1.47 15.78
CA PHE A 106 17.35 0.87 14.46
C PHE A 106 16.55 1.66 13.44
N MET A 107 17.22 2.21 12.43
CA MET A 107 16.60 2.86 11.29
C MET A 107 16.46 1.86 10.14
N GLN A 108 15.21 1.58 9.75
CA GLN A 108 14.89 0.70 8.62
C GLN A 108 15.12 1.39 7.27
N GLN A 109 15.33 0.59 6.23
CA GLN A 109 15.45 1.09 4.85
C GLN A 109 14.18 1.81 4.36
N SER A 110 12.98 1.51 4.85
CA SER A 110 11.74 2.19 4.44
C SER A 110 11.25 3.19 5.49
N ASP A 111 10.97 4.42 5.06
CA ASP A 111 10.37 5.44 5.92
C ASP A 111 8.85 5.22 6.04
N VAL A 112 8.35 5.21 7.28
CA VAL A 112 6.92 5.02 7.57
C VAL A 112 6.46 6.14 8.50
N PHE A 113 5.55 6.97 8.00
CA PHE A 113 4.95 8.09 8.73
C PHE A 113 3.43 7.95 8.83
N LEU A 114 2.87 8.40 9.96
CA LEU A 114 1.44 8.59 10.11
C LEU A 114 0.96 9.78 9.26
N PRO A 115 -0.16 9.65 8.54
CA PRO A 115 -0.71 10.75 7.76
C PRO A 115 -1.30 11.85 8.65
N GLY A 116 -1.31 13.11 8.22
CA GLY A 116 -1.99 14.23 8.87
C GLY A 116 -1.23 14.91 10.01
N LEU A 117 -0.07 14.38 10.44
CA LEU A 117 0.78 15.00 11.47
C LEU A 117 1.86 15.89 10.85
N THR A 118 2.20 16.98 11.53
CA THR A 118 3.41 17.75 11.21
C THR A 118 4.66 17.02 11.68
N LEU A 119 5.83 17.41 11.18
CA LEU A 119 7.09 16.84 11.62
C LEU A 119 7.31 17.06 13.12
N ARG A 120 7.09 18.29 13.62
CA ARG A 120 7.21 18.64 15.04
C ARG A 120 6.27 17.82 15.92
N GLU A 121 5.03 17.63 15.50
CA GLU A 121 4.06 16.79 16.23
C GLU A 121 4.45 15.32 16.22
N THR A 122 4.95 14.83 15.08
CA THR A 122 5.44 13.45 14.97
C THR A 122 6.57 13.21 15.98
N LEU A 123 7.52 14.15 16.07
CA LEU A 123 8.60 14.08 17.05
C LEU A 123 8.10 14.23 18.49
N ASP A 124 7.15 15.11 18.76
CA ASP A 124 6.56 15.27 20.10
C ASP A 124 5.87 13.99 20.59
N PHE A 125 5.02 13.37 19.75
CA PHE A 125 4.38 12.11 20.11
C PHE A 125 5.39 10.97 20.31
N GLN A 126 6.41 10.88 19.45
CA GLN A 126 7.48 9.88 19.61
C GLN A 126 8.32 10.15 20.87
N ALA A 127 8.61 11.41 21.18
CA ALA A 127 9.39 11.79 22.37
C ALA A 127 8.63 11.44 23.65
N GLN A 128 7.32 11.67 23.67
CA GLN A 128 6.47 11.31 24.82
C GLN A 128 6.47 9.79 25.08
N LEU A 129 6.57 8.95 24.05
CA LEU A 129 6.63 7.49 24.16
C LEU A 129 8.04 6.96 24.44
N ARG A 130 9.09 7.61 23.92
CA ARG A 130 10.48 7.15 24.05
C ARG A 130 11.19 7.69 25.30
N LEU A 131 10.72 8.80 25.87
CA LEU A 131 11.33 9.50 27.01
C LEU A 131 10.35 9.62 28.20
N PRO A 132 10.02 8.53 28.91
CA PRO A 132 9.01 8.52 29.97
C PRO A 132 9.30 9.48 31.13
N ASN A 133 10.58 9.68 31.46
CA ASN A 133 11.03 10.42 32.64
C ASN A 133 11.35 11.89 32.35
N ALA A 134 11.38 12.30 31.08
CA ALA A 134 11.71 13.67 30.69
C ALA A 134 10.53 14.63 30.89
N THR A 135 10.80 15.85 31.33
CA THR A 135 9.78 16.90 31.46
C THR A 135 9.32 17.41 30.10
N SER A 136 8.16 18.08 30.04
CA SER A 136 7.67 18.64 28.76
C SER A 136 8.61 19.73 28.21
N ALA A 137 9.36 20.43 29.08
CA ALA A 137 10.33 21.43 28.67
C ALA A 137 11.56 20.75 28.04
N GLU A 138 12.15 19.78 28.73
CA GLU A 138 13.28 18.97 28.23
C GLU A 138 12.96 18.30 26.88
N ARG A 139 11.74 17.77 26.71
CA ARG A 139 11.33 17.16 25.45
C ARG A 139 11.29 18.18 24.31
N LYS A 140 10.71 19.36 24.56
CA LYS A 140 10.63 20.42 23.54
C LYS A 140 12.00 20.97 23.19
N GLU A 141 12.86 21.13 24.19
CA GLU A 141 14.25 21.54 24.02
C GLU A 141 15.05 20.50 23.22
N LEU A 142 14.90 19.21 23.53
CA LEU A 142 15.50 18.13 22.74
C LEU A 142 14.98 18.11 21.30
N ILE A 143 13.66 18.28 21.09
CA ILE A 143 13.08 18.31 19.74
C ILE A 143 13.61 19.51 18.96
N ALA A 144 13.67 20.70 19.57
CA ALA A 144 14.24 21.90 18.93
C ALA A 144 15.73 21.70 18.60
N SER A 145 16.48 21.09 19.52
CA SER A 145 17.89 20.74 19.32
C SER A 145 18.07 19.73 18.19
N LEU A 146 17.21 18.71 18.09
CA LEU A 146 17.24 17.71 17.01
C LEU A 146 16.84 18.31 15.66
N LEU A 147 15.82 19.17 15.63
CA LEU A 147 15.40 19.87 14.42
C LEU A 147 16.52 20.78 13.91
N SER A 148 17.21 21.48 14.81
CA SER A 148 18.36 22.32 14.46
C SER A 148 19.58 21.50 14.03
N LEU A 149 19.92 20.44 14.77
CA LEU A 149 21.03 19.54 14.47
C LEU A 149 20.86 18.86 13.09
N LEU A 150 19.63 18.54 12.71
CA LEU A 150 19.29 17.89 11.44
C LEU A 150 18.87 18.87 10.35
N GLU A 151 18.89 20.18 10.60
CA GLU A 151 18.49 21.25 9.67
C GLU A 151 17.07 21.08 9.11
N LEU A 152 16.11 20.79 9.99
CA LEU A 152 14.70 20.58 9.68
C LEU A 152 13.79 21.70 10.21
N ASP A 153 14.35 22.78 10.76
CA ASP A 153 13.58 23.90 11.33
C ASP A 153 12.59 24.53 10.34
N HIS A 154 12.97 24.67 9.06
CA HIS A 154 12.14 25.27 8.03
C HIS A 154 10.92 24.42 7.62
N ARG A 155 10.90 23.13 7.98
CA ARG A 155 9.82 22.17 7.65
C ARG A 155 9.14 21.60 8.89
N ALA A 156 9.51 22.08 10.08
CA ALA A 156 9.04 21.53 11.36
C ALA A 156 7.50 21.49 11.44
N ASP A 157 6.82 22.50 10.90
CA ASP A 157 5.37 22.65 11.00
C ASP A 157 4.61 22.19 9.76
N GLU A 158 5.29 21.54 8.81
CA GLU A 158 4.65 20.97 7.62
C GLU A 158 4.16 19.54 7.85
N VAL A 159 2.99 19.22 7.27
CA VAL A 159 2.39 17.88 7.32
C VAL A 159 3.22 16.92 6.49
N VAL A 160 3.77 15.88 7.11
CA VAL A 160 4.70 14.94 6.44
C VAL A 160 4.01 14.16 5.32
N LYS A 161 2.83 13.60 5.61
CA LYS A 161 2.09 12.72 4.70
C LYS A 161 0.59 13.03 4.75
N THR A 162 -0.10 12.98 3.62
CA THR A 162 -1.57 13.14 3.55
C THR A 162 -2.30 11.79 3.59
N PHE A 163 -3.61 11.80 3.92
CA PHE A 163 -4.46 10.61 3.93
C PHE A 163 -4.72 9.99 2.54
N THR A 164 -4.45 10.75 1.47
CA THR A 164 -4.46 10.26 0.08
C THR A 164 -3.15 9.58 -0.32
N GLY A 165 -2.12 9.62 0.54
CA GLY A 165 -0.84 8.95 0.35
C GLY A 165 0.27 9.82 -0.24
N THR A 166 0.04 11.11 -0.47
CA THR A 166 1.09 12.03 -0.95
C THR A 166 2.01 12.45 0.20
N VAL A 167 3.32 12.51 -0.06
CA VAL A 167 4.35 12.92 0.91
C VAL A 167 4.86 14.30 0.52
N SER A 168 4.95 15.22 1.49
CA SER A 168 5.38 16.61 1.25
C SER A 168 6.89 16.79 1.36
N LEU A 169 7.54 16.02 2.23
CA LEU A 169 8.98 16.08 2.47
C LEU A 169 9.76 15.45 1.32
N SER A 170 10.92 16.02 0.98
CA SER A 170 11.88 15.38 0.09
C SER A 170 12.46 14.10 0.70
N GLY A 171 13.06 13.21 -0.11
CA GLY A 171 13.70 11.99 0.40
C GLY A 171 14.75 12.26 1.49
N GLY A 172 15.57 13.29 1.31
CA GLY A 172 16.56 13.77 2.30
C GLY A 172 15.94 14.19 3.62
N GLU A 173 14.88 14.99 3.54
CA GLU A 173 14.15 15.42 4.73
C GLU A 173 13.42 14.26 5.41
N GLN A 174 12.88 13.30 4.65
CA GLN A 174 12.28 12.08 5.21
C GLN A 174 13.31 11.25 5.97
N ARG A 175 14.51 11.02 5.40
CA ARG A 175 15.59 10.28 6.08
C ARG A 175 16.05 10.97 7.36
N ARG A 176 16.28 12.28 7.32
CA ARG A 176 16.64 13.07 8.50
C ARG A 176 15.52 13.04 9.55
N SER A 177 14.25 13.10 9.13
CA SER A 177 13.10 12.99 10.04
C SER A 177 13.01 11.61 10.70
N SER A 178 13.26 10.53 9.94
CA SER A 178 13.35 9.17 10.47
C SER A 178 14.51 9.01 11.45
N LEU A 179 15.67 9.59 11.15
CA LEU A 179 16.81 9.63 12.07
C LEU A 179 16.47 10.39 13.36
N ALA A 180 15.78 11.54 13.26
CA ALA A 180 15.32 12.32 14.42
C ALA A 180 14.46 11.46 15.34
N ILE A 181 13.52 10.66 14.79
CA ILE A 181 12.67 9.75 15.57
C ILE A 181 13.52 8.72 16.34
N GLN A 182 14.59 8.20 15.74
CA GLN A 182 15.48 7.24 16.39
C GLN A 182 16.37 7.87 17.45
N LEU A 183 16.84 9.10 17.26
CA LEU A 183 17.68 9.80 18.25
C LEU A 183 16.92 10.20 19.52
N LEU A 184 15.58 10.28 19.47
CA LEU A 184 14.75 10.56 20.64
C LEU A 184 14.93 9.53 21.77
N SER A 185 15.35 8.29 21.49
CA SER A 185 15.58 7.28 22.53
C SER A 185 16.94 7.41 23.24
N LYS A 186 17.74 8.44 22.90
CA LYS A 186 19.12 8.62 23.39
C LYS A 186 19.93 7.31 23.28
N PRO A 187 20.07 6.74 22.06
CA PRO A 187 20.72 5.45 21.88
C PRO A 187 22.22 5.55 22.19
N GLN A 188 22.76 4.54 22.88
CA GLN A 188 24.21 4.36 23.03
C GLN A 188 24.80 3.69 21.78
N LEU A 189 24.00 2.87 21.11
CA LEU A 189 24.38 2.20 19.88
C LEU A 189 23.28 2.35 18.82
N LEU A 190 23.66 2.92 17.67
CA LEU A 190 22.75 3.29 16.59
C LEU A 190 23.02 2.43 15.36
N PHE A 191 22.00 1.70 14.91
CA PHE A 191 22.02 0.90 13.69
C PHE A 191 21.25 1.59 12.58
N LEU A 192 21.88 1.79 11.42
CA LEU A 192 21.24 2.46 10.28
C LEU A 192 21.35 1.59 9.03
N ASP A 193 20.23 1.15 8.48
CA ASP A 193 20.22 0.39 7.23
C ASP A 193 20.04 1.32 6.02
N GLU A 194 21.13 1.51 5.28
CA GLU A 194 21.18 2.29 4.04
C GLU A 194 20.60 3.72 4.15
N PRO A 195 21.03 4.54 5.14
CA PRO A 195 20.40 5.83 5.44
C PRO A 195 20.63 6.89 4.34
N THR A 196 21.62 6.70 3.47
CA THR A 196 21.96 7.60 2.36
C THR A 196 21.26 7.24 1.05
N THR A 197 20.47 6.17 1.00
CA THR A 197 19.80 5.74 -0.23
C THR A 197 18.73 6.72 -0.69
N GLY A 198 18.76 7.06 -1.98
CA GLY A 198 17.81 7.99 -2.59
C GLY A 198 18.05 9.46 -2.20
N LEU A 199 19.20 9.78 -1.59
CA LEU A 199 19.59 11.15 -1.26
C LEU A 199 20.57 11.69 -2.30
N ASP A 200 20.48 13.00 -2.54
CA ASP A 200 21.57 13.74 -3.18
C ASP A 200 22.81 13.76 -2.29
N THR A 201 24.00 13.91 -2.88
CA THR A 201 25.25 13.84 -2.12
C THR A 201 25.40 14.93 -1.08
N THR A 202 24.92 16.15 -1.34
CA THR A 202 24.97 17.23 -0.36
C THR A 202 24.16 16.82 0.86
N SER A 203 22.93 16.35 0.66
CA SER A 203 22.08 15.82 1.75
C SER A 203 22.67 14.57 2.42
N ALA A 204 23.30 13.66 1.67
CA ALA A 204 23.94 12.47 2.21
C ALA A 204 25.18 12.80 3.04
N LEU A 205 26.02 13.73 2.57
CA LEU A 205 27.19 14.22 3.29
C LEU A 205 26.76 14.98 4.53
N THR A 206 25.75 15.87 4.43
CA THR A 206 25.17 16.53 5.60
C THR A 206 24.70 15.49 6.62
N LEU A 207 23.96 14.46 6.20
CA LEU A 207 23.51 13.38 7.07
C LEU A 207 24.68 12.64 7.74
N VAL A 208 25.68 12.20 6.97
CA VAL A 208 26.84 11.46 7.53
C VAL A 208 27.72 12.35 8.39
N SER A 209 27.86 13.64 8.06
CA SER A 209 28.58 14.61 8.91
C SER A 209 27.90 14.78 10.26
N VAL A 210 26.56 14.78 10.30
CA VAL A 210 25.79 14.79 11.56
C VAL A 210 26.03 13.48 12.32
N LEU A 211 26.03 12.33 11.65
CA LEU A 211 26.37 11.05 12.29
C LEU A 211 27.80 11.04 12.85
N ARG A 212 28.78 11.61 12.13
CA ARG A 212 30.15 11.77 12.62
C ARG A 212 30.20 12.66 13.87
N LYS A 213 29.44 13.75 13.89
CA LYS A 213 29.30 14.60 15.08
C LYS A 213 28.71 13.82 16.26
N LEU A 214 27.71 12.96 16.03
CA LEU A 214 27.12 12.09 17.05
C LEU A 214 28.08 11.02 17.59
N ALA A 215 28.98 10.52 16.73
CA ALA A 215 30.04 9.60 17.13
C ALA A 215 31.24 10.29 17.79
N SER A 216 31.31 11.63 17.79
CA SER A 216 32.43 12.36 18.38
C SER A 216 32.66 11.99 19.85
N PRO A 217 33.89 12.11 20.38
CA PRO A 217 34.17 11.85 21.79
C PRO A 217 33.36 12.72 22.77
N GLU A 218 32.78 13.82 22.31
CA GLU A 218 31.91 14.69 23.09
C GLU A 218 30.52 14.07 23.30
N ILE A 219 29.92 13.50 22.25
CA ILE A 219 28.58 12.89 22.32
C ILE A 219 28.66 11.39 22.63
N GLY A 220 29.57 10.65 22.01
CA GLY A 220 29.96 9.31 22.43
C GLY A 220 29.08 8.14 21.94
N ILE A 221 28.21 8.33 20.95
CA ILE A 221 27.34 7.26 20.41
C ILE A 221 28.14 6.35 19.48
N THR A 222 28.02 5.03 19.65
CA THR A 222 28.62 4.05 18.73
C THR A 222 27.67 3.82 17.55
N ILE A 223 28.15 3.94 16.30
CA ILE A 223 27.28 3.90 15.11
C ILE A 223 27.72 2.76 14.19
N VAL A 224 26.78 1.89 13.82
CA VAL A 224 26.96 0.87 12.79
C VAL A 224 25.96 1.13 11.69
N LEU A 225 26.45 1.36 10.49
CA LEU A 225 25.56 1.67 9.37
C LEU A 225 25.98 0.93 8.13
N SER A 226 25.00 0.47 7.34
CA SER A 226 25.26 0.02 5.98
C SER A 226 25.24 1.23 5.07
N ILE A 227 26.33 1.48 4.34
CA ILE A 227 26.31 2.43 3.22
C ILE A 227 26.63 1.69 1.95
N HIS A 228 25.89 2.14 0.97
CA HIS A 228 25.96 1.71 -0.37
C HIS A 228 26.60 2.85 -1.20
N GLN A 229 27.91 2.70 -1.50
CA GLN A 229 28.79 3.66 -2.21
C GLN A 229 28.79 5.10 -1.70
N PRO A 230 29.59 5.39 -0.67
CA PRO A 230 29.88 6.73 -0.21
C PRO A 230 30.94 7.40 -1.09
N ARG A 231 30.87 8.72 -1.27
CA ARG A 231 31.99 9.53 -1.78
C ARG A 231 33.24 9.36 -0.90
N SER A 232 34.41 9.68 -1.44
CA SER A 232 35.68 9.73 -0.68
C SER A 232 35.57 10.61 0.58
N GLU A 233 34.91 11.76 0.46
CA GLU A 233 34.60 12.68 1.57
C GLU A 233 33.72 12.06 2.65
N ILE A 234 32.84 11.13 2.28
CA ILE A 234 31.96 10.43 3.21
C ILE A 234 32.73 9.27 3.86
N LEU A 235 33.58 8.59 3.10
CA LEU A 235 34.45 7.50 3.60
C LEU A 235 35.44 7.97 4.66
N SER A 236 36.02 9.16 4.48
CA SER A 236 36.96 9.73 5.45
C SER A 236 36.33 10.08 6.79
N LEU A 237 35.00 10.11 6.89
CA LEU A 237 34.28 10.32 8.15
C LEU A 237 34.14 9.04 8.99
N PHE A 238 34.43 7.86 8.44
CA PHE A 238 34.36 6.59 9.16
C PHE A 238 35.68 6.25 9.85
N ASP A 239 35.59 5.69 11.05
CA ASP A 239 36.78 5.19 11.75
C ASP A 239 37.20 3.83 11.18
N ASN A 240 36.22 2.97 10.88
CA ASN A 240 36.43 1.61 10.43
C ASN A 240 35.47 1.24 9.28
N LEU A 241 35.96 0.40 8.37
CA LEU A 241 35.23 -0.11 7.22
C LEU A 241 35.13 -1.63 7.33
N CYS A 242 33.94 -2.19 7.12
CA CYS A 242 33.68 -3.64 7.05
C CYS A 242 33.18 -3.98 5.65
N VAL A 243 34.02 -4.64 4.85
CA VAL A 243 33.71 -4.99 3.46
C VAL A 243 33.24 -6.44 3.37
N LEU A 244 31.98 -6.61 2.98
CA LEU A 244 31.32 -7.89 2.75
C LEU A 244 31.20 -8.18 1.27
N THR A 245 31.35 -9.45 0.91
CA THR A 245 31.09 -9.96 -0.44
C THR A 245 29.95 -10.98 -0.44
N ARG A 246 29.67 -11.53 -1.62
CA ARG A 246 28.62 -12.53 -1.84
C ARG A 246 28.70 -13.68 -0.83
N GLY A 247 27.54 -14.06 -0.29
CA GLY A 247 27.42 -15.10 0.76
C GLY A 247 27.67 -14.59 2.18
N GLY A 248 27.80 -13.27 2.37
CA GLY A 248 28.01 -12.66 3.68
C GLY A 248 29.36 -13.01 4.28
N ARG A 249 30.41 -12.93 3.43
CA ARG A 249 31.80 -13.23 3.75
C ARG A 249 32.61 -11.94 3.85
N THR A 250 33.40 -11.80 4.90
CA THR A 250 34.25 -10.62 5.12
C THR A 250 35.52 -10.69 4.27
N VAL A 251 35.86 -9.60 3.60
CA VAL A 251 37.11 -9.44 2.83
C VAL A 251 38.08 -8.47 3.51
N TYR A 252 37.55 -7.49 4.24
CA TYR A 252 38.36 -6.51 4.96
C TYR A 252 37.60 -5.93 6.16
N TYR A 253 38.32 -5.71 7.26
CA TYR A 253 37.86 -4.93 8.40
C TYR A 253 39.03 -4.10 8.95
N GLY A 254 38.87 -2.78 9.09
CA GLY A 254 39.89 -1.91 9.66
C GLY A 254 39.73 -0.45 9.24
N SER A 255 40.72 0.39 9.53
CA SER A 255 40.69 1.81 9.17
C SER A 255 40.88 2.04 7.66
N LEU A 256 40.56 3.23 7.16
CA LEU A 256 40.75 3.58 5.75
C LEU A 256 42.24 3.60 5.35
N SER A 257 43.12 4.09 6.22
CA SER A 257 44.57 4.15 5.97
C SER A 257 45.21 2.76 5.89
N GLU A 258 44.80 1.84 6.77
CA GLU A 258 45.27 0.44 6.74
C GLU A 258 44.79 -0.31 5.50
N SER A 259 43.64 0.08 4.95
CA SER A 259 43.05 -0.60 3.78
C SER A 259 43.94 -0.46 2.55
N LEU A 260 44.55 0.72 2.36
CA LEU A 260 45.49 0.99 1.26
C LEU A 260 46.67 0.03 1.30
N ALA A 261 47.33 -0.07 2.45
CA ALA A 261 48.47 -0.96 2.64
C ALA A 261 48.09 -2.42 2.41
N TYR A 262 46.90 -2.84 2.89
CA TYR A 262 46.39 -4.20 2.69
C TYR A 262 46.16 -4.54 1.21
N PHE A 263 45.49 -3.66 0.46
CA PHE A 263 45.18 -3.91 -0.96
C PHE A 263 46.39 -3.74 -1.89
N GLN A 264 47.35 -2.86 -1.54
CA GLN A 264 48.62 -2.76 -2.26
C GLN A 264 49.48 -4.02 -2.09
N ASP A 265 49.54 -4.61 -0.88
CA ASP A 265 50.21 -5.90 -0.65
C ASP A 265 49.54 -7.05 -1.42
N LEU A 266 48.22 -7.05 -1.52
CA LEU A 266 47.48 -8.00 -2.38
C LEU A 266 47.81 -7.83 -3.87
N GLY A 267 47.95 -6.58 -4.34
CA GLY A 267 48.36 -6.25 -5.71
C GLY A 267 49.79 -6.70 -6.01
N ALA A 268 50.72 -6.50 -5.09
CA ALA A 268 52.12 -6.94 -5.20
C ALA A 268 52.28 -8.48 -5.26
N LYS A 269 51.31 -9.22 -4.69
CA LYS A 269 51.25 -10.70 -4.77
C LYS A 269 50.64 -11.23 -6.08
N ASN A 270 50.40 -10.37 -7.09
CA ASN A 270 49.77 -10.70 -8.37
C ASN A 270 48.38 -11.37 -8.26
N LEU A 271 47.70 -11.27 -7.12
CA LEU A 271 46.34 -11.79 -6.96
C LEU A 271 45.34 -10.91 -7.74
N VAL A 272 45.61 -9.60 -7.84
CA VAL A 272 44.89 -8.64 -8.68
C VAL A 272 45.85 -7.55 -9.16
N THR A 273 46.41 -7.70 -10.35
CA THR A 273 47.35 -6.74 -10.97
C THR A 273 46.79 -5.32 -11.15
N SER A 274 45.47 -5.18 -11.13
CA SER A 274 44.78 -3.90 -11.33
C SER A 274 44.57 -3.05 -10.07
N PHE A 275 45.00 -3.50 -8.88
CA PHE A 275 44.87 -2.72 -7.63
C PHE A 275 46.15 -1.95 -7.24
N ALA A 276 47.24 -2.13 -7.99
CA ALA A 276 48.56 -1.62 -7.63
C ALA A 276 48.72 -0.09 -7.70
N SER A 277 47.82 0.62 -8.41
CA SER A 277 47.92 2.07 -8.68
C SER A 277 46.65 2.87 -8.39
N SER A 278 45.67 2.27 -7.70
CA SER A 278 44.32 2.83 -7.53
C SER A 278 44.12 3.43 -6.13
N GLU A 279 43.44 4.58 -6.07
CA GLU A 279 42.91 5.15 -4.82
C GLU A 279 42.03 4.11 -4.09
N PRO A 280 41.97 4.10 -2.74
CA PRO A 280 41.26 3.06 -1.99
C PRO A 280 39.78 2.98 -2.35
N PHE A 281 39.20 4.13 -2.73
CA PHE A 281 37.83 4.22 -3.21
C PHE A 281 37.56 3.36 -4.45
N GLU A 282 38.47 3.38 -5.42
CA GLU A 282 38.34 2.63 -6.66
C GLU A 282 38.47 1.11 -6.40
N VAL A 283 39.36 0.72 -5.49
CA VAL A 283 39.50 -0.67 -5.03
C VAL A 283 38.19 -1.18 -4.41
N PHE A 284 37.58 -0.40 -3.50
CA PHE A 284 36.31 -0.78 -2.89
C PHE A 284 35.18 -0.89 -3.91
N ASN A 285 35.03 0.08 -4.82
CA ASN A 285 34.02 0.02 -5.88
C ASN A 285 34.14 -1.25 -6.72
N ARG A 286 35.37 -1.68 -7.01
CA ARG A 286 35.64 -2.91 -7.75
C ARG A 286 35.29 -4.17 -6.95
N ILE A 287 35.58 -4.22 -5.64
CA ILE A 287 35.15 -5.31 -4.76
C ILE A 287 33.61 -5.39 -4.67
N MET A 288 32.93 -4.24 -4.65
CA MET A 288 31.47 -4.19 -4.73
C MET A 288 30.96 -4.73 -6.06
N ALA A 289 31.64 -4.40 -7.17
CA ALA A 289 31.31 -4.92 -8.50
C ALA A 289 31.50 -6.44 -8.61
N LEU A 290 32.56 -6.98 -8.00
CA LEU A 290 32.81 -8.43 -7.91
C LEU A 290 31.74 -9.18 -7.10
N SER A 291 31.01 -8.47 -6.23
CA SER A 291 29.90 -9.04 -5.45
C SER A 291 28.63 -9.23 -6.29
N VAL A 292 28.50 -8.52 -7.41
CA VAL A 292 27.39 -8.68 -8.36
C VAL A 292 27.72 -9.82 -9.32
N LYS A 293 26.79 -10.77 -9.43
CA LYS A 293 26.94 -11.91 -10.34
C LYS A 293 26.92 -11.41 -11.79
N ASN A 294 28.06 -11.46 -12.47
CA ASN A 294 28.18 -10.99 -13.84
C ASN A 294 27.57 -12.03 -14.80
N SER A 295 26.25 -12.04 -14.90
CA SER A 295 25.46 -13.03 -15.67
C SER A 295 25.57 -12.91 -17.20
N ILE A 296 26.45 -12.03 -17.67
CA ILE A 296 26.69 -11.79 -19.11
C ILE A 296 27.44 -12.98 -19.74
N SER A 297 28.31 -13.68 -18.99
CA SER A 297 29.04 -14.87 -19.47
C SER A 297 29.47 -15.80 -18.32
N LEU A 298 29.28 -17.11 -18.47
CA LEU A 298 29.61 -18.14 -17.47
C LEU A 298 31.10 -18.13 -17.06
N GLU A 299 32.01 -17.90 -18.02
CA GLU A 299 33.46 -17.86 -17.77
C GLU A 299 33.85 -16.73 -16.80
N LYS A 300 33.37 -15.50 -17.04
CA LYS A 300 33.58 -14.35 -16.14
C LYS A 300 33.00 -14.59 -14.75
N GLU A 301 31.90 -15.34 -14.64
CA GLU A 301 31.30 -15.68 -13.35
C GLU A 301 32.20 -16.59 -12.51
N ILE A 302 32.77 -17.63 -13.15
CA ILE A 302 33.70 -18.57 -12.51
C ILE A 302 34.97 -17.83 -12.09
N GLU A 303 35.51 -16.99 -12.96
CA GLU A 303 36.67 -16.16 -12.68
C GLU A 303 36.42 -15.23 -11.48
N THR A 304 35.29 -14.52 -11.47
CA THR A 304 34.90 -13.64 -10.37
C THR A 304 34.75 -14.41 -9.06
N SER A 305 34.15 -15.61 -9.09
CA SER A 305 33.97 -16.43 -7.88
C SER A 305 35.30 -16.91 -7.31
N ARG A 306 36.22 -17.39 -8.15
CA ARG A 306 37.57 -17.78 -7.73
C ARG A 306 38.33 -16.62 -7.10
N LEU A 307 38.20 -15.42 -7.68
CA LEU A 307 38.80 -14.21 -7.15
C LEU A 307 38.26 -13.90 -5.74
N VAL A 308 36.94 -13.88 -5.56
CA VAL A 308 36.30 -13.63 -4.25
C VAL A 308 36.74 -14.68 -3.22
N ASP A 309 36.78 -15.96 -3.60
CA ASP A 309 37.20 -17.04 -2.70
C ASP A 309 38.66 -16.86 -2.25
N SER A 310 39.55 -16.43 -3.15
CA SER A 310 40.94 -16.13 -2.84
C SER A 310 41.09 -14.96 -1.85
N LEU A 311 40.30 -13.88 -2.03
CA LEU A 311 40.31 -12.71 -1.16
C LEU A 311 39.82 -13.05 0.25
N VAL A 312 38.73 -13.83 0.35
CA VAL A 312 38.17 -14.27 1.64
C VAL A 312 39.14 -15.20 2.35
N ALA A 313 39.78 -16.13 1.64
CA ALA A 313 40.75 -17.05 2.23
C ALA A 313 41.99 -16.32 2.75
N GLU A 314 42.47 -15.30 2.03
CA GLU A 314 43.60 -14.46 2.47
C GLU A 314 43.26 -13.68 3.74
N TRP A 315 42.08 -13.06 3.79
CA TRP A 315 41.60 -12.33 4.96
C TRP A 315 41.52 -13.25 6.19
N ALA A 316 40.88 -14.43 6.03
CA ALA A 316 40.75 -15.42 7.09
C ALA A 316 42.10 -15.97 7.59
N ARG A 317 43.11 -16.06 6.71
CA ARG A 317 44.46 -16.53 7.10
C ARG A 317 45.21 -15.49 7.93
N ARG A 318 45.10 -14.20 7.59
CA ARG A 318 45.79 -13.10 8.29
C ARG A 318 45.13 -12.73 9.62
N HIS A 319 43.82 -12.89 9.73
CA HIS A 319 43.04 -12.46 10.89
C HIS A 319 42.26 -13.65 11.47
N GLN A 320 42.93 -14.45 12.30
CA GLN A 320 42.30 -15.51 13.07
C GLN A 320 41.69 -14.94 14.35
N PHE A 321 40.37 -14.74 14.35
CA PHE A 321 39.61 -14.47 15.56
C PHE A 321 39.27 -15.81 16.25
N SER A 322 39.92 -16.11 17.38
CA SER A 322 39.59 -17.31 18.18
C SER A 322 38.14 -17.27 18.68
N SER A 323 37.43 -18.41 18.64
CA SER A 323 36.16 -18.60 19.32
C SER A 323 36.23 -19.83 20.24
N ASP A 324 36.42 -19.63 21.55
CA ASP A 324 36.52 -20.72 22.54
C ASP A 324 35.15 -21.30 22.97
N ILE A 325 34.05 -20.96 22.26
CA ILE A 325 32.68 -21.29 22.69
C ILE A 325 32.12 -22.48 21.89
N PRO A 326 31.79 -23.63 22.54
CA PRO A 326 31.15 -24.78 21.91
C PRO A 326 29.78 -24.42 21.28
N VAL A 327 29.44 -25.04 20.15
CA VAL A 327 28.24 -24.73 19.33
C VAL A 327 26.93 -24.76 20.13
N ASP A 328 26.77 -25.67 21.09
CA ASP A 328 25.56 -25.75 21.93
C ASP A 328 25.40 -24.57 22.91
N LYS A 329 26.50 -23.94 23.32
CA LYS A 329 26.49 -22.74 24.18
C LYS A 329 26.26 -21.45 23.38
N GLN A 330 26.55 -21.44 22.08
CA GLN A 330 26.37 -20.26 21.21
C GLN A 330 24.91 -19.81 21.10
N LYS A 331 23.96 -20.75 20.95
CA LYS A 331 22.52 -20.41 20.94
C LYS A 331 22.03 -19.85 22.27
N LYS A 332 22.55 -20.36 23.40
CA LYS A 332 22.25 -19.81 24.73
C LYS A 332 22.79 -18.39 24.88
N HIS A 333 23.98 -18.12 24.34
CA HIS A 333 24.58 -16.78 24.35
C HIS A 333 23.75 -15.77 23.52
N PHE A 334 23.31 -16.15 22.33
CA PHE A 334 22.43 -15.30 21.52
C PHE A 334 21.12 -14.94 22.24
N ARG A 335 20.58 -15.88 23.04
CA ARG A 335 19.42 -15.61 23.91
C ARG A 335 19.75 -14.69 25.08
N ALA A 336 20.91 -14.86 25.72
CA ALA A 336 21.36 -13.96 26.79
C ALA A 336 21.49 -12.52 26.31
N ASN A 337 21.89 -12.31 25.05
CA ASN A 337 21.99 -10.97 24.49
C ASN A 337 20.63 -10.26 24.34
N LEU A 338 19.49 -10.99 24.30
CA LEU A 338 18.15 -10.37 24.31
C LEU A 338 17.87 -9.64 25.62
N ASP A 339 18.51 -10.08 26.72
CA ASP A 339 18.36 -9.45 28.03
C ASP A 339 19.16 -8.15 28.14
N VAL A 340 20.26 -8.02 27.40
CA VAL A 340 21.11 -6.81 27.32
C VAL A 340 20.33 -5.60 26.78
N PHE A 341 19.40 -5.83 25.84
CA PHE A 341 18.56 -4.79 25.24
C PHE A 341 17.18 -4.63 25.88
N LYS A 342 16.90 -5.31 27.01
CA LYS A 342 15.66 -5.10 27.78
C LYS A 342 15.77 -3.82 28.61
N SER A 343 15.69 -2.65 27.99
CA SER A 343 15.72 -1.40 28.76
C SER A 343 15.13 -0.17 28.06
N ALA A 344 13.82 -0.17 27.88
CA ALA A 344 13.06 1.03 28.22
C ALA A 344 12.15 0.63 29.38
N GLN A 345 12.13 1.41 30.47
CA GLN A 345 11.04 1.27 31.43
C GLN A 345 9.75 1.52 30.65
N PRO A 346 8.82 0.55 30.58
CA PRO A 346 7.58 0.75 29.86
C PRO A 346 6.88 1.95 30.49
N LEU A 347 6.33 2.85 29.65
CA LEU A 347 5.48 3.91 30.16
C LEU A 347 4.37 3.29 31.00
N PRO A 348 3.98 3.94 32.12
CA PRO A 348 2.80 3.50 32.83
C PRO A 348 1.60 3.60 31.88
N LEU A 349 0.78 2.55 31.84
CA LEU A 349 -0.29 2.37 30.86
C LEU A 349 -1.20 3.60 30.73
N HIS A 350 -1.52 4.29 31.83
CA HIS A 350 -2.37 5.48 31.81
C HIS A 350 -1.76 6.65 31.01
N ARG A 351 -0.45 6.87 31.11
CA ARG A 351 0.24 7.91 30.31
C ARG A 351 0.30 7.50 28.85
N GLU A 352 0.64 6.25 28.59
CA GLU A 352 0.67 5.68 27.24
C GLU A 352 -0.70 5.85 26.56
N VAL A 353 -1.77 5.46 27.25
CA VAL A 353 -3.15 5.59 26.77
C VAL A 353 -3.50 7.04 26.48
N TYR A 354 -3.15 7.98 27.36
CA TYR A 354 -3.40 9.41 27.14
C TYR A 354 -2.70 9.95 25.89
N ILE A 355 -1.40 9.65 25.72
CA ILE A 355 -0.59 10.11 24.59
C ILE A 355 -1.16 9.57 23.27
N LEU A 356 -1.39 8.26 23.22
CA LEU A 356 -1.92 7.59 22.03
C LEU A 356 -3.35 8.02 21.73
N ALA A 357 -4.17 8.33 22.76
CA ALA A 357 -5.53 8.80 22.58
C ALA A 357 -5.53 10.21 21.99
N LYS A 358 -4.68 11.10 22.52
CA LYS A 358 -4.49 12.45 21.95
C LYS A 358 -4.04 12.39 20.49
N ARG A 359 -3.06 11.51 20.18
CA ARG A 359 -2.59 11.27 18.80
C ARG A 359 -3.74 10.80 17.89
N THR A 360 -4.47 9.78 18.31
CA THR A 360 -5.58 9.19 17.54
C THR A 360 -6.72 10.20 17.33
N GLY A 361 -7.06 10.99 18.35
CA GLY A 361 -8.09 12.02 18.25
C GLY A 361 -7.71 13.11 17.25
N LEU A 362 -6.47 13.59 17.29
CA LEU A 362 -5.97 14.61 16.36
C LEU A 362 -5.92 14.09 14.91
N LEU A 363 -5.48 12.84 14.70
CA LEU A 363 -5.52 12.18 13.39
C LEU A 363 -6.96 12.10 12.85
N SER A 364 -7.90 11.69 13.68
CA SER A 364 -9.31 11.55 13.30
C SER A 364 -9.97 12.89 12.95
N LEU A 365 -9.62 13.96 13.68
CA LEU A 365 -10.09 15.33 13.39
C LEU A 365 -9.51 15.91 12.10
N ARG A 366 -8.26 15.56 11.75
CA ARG A 366 -7.60 16.04 10.54
C ARG A 366 -7.94 15.24 9.29
N ASP A 367 -8.40 14.00 9.45
CA ASP A 367 -9.01 13.20 8.38
C ASP A 367 -10.44 13.71 8.09
N THR A 368 -10.54 14.97 7.68
CA THR A 368 -11.82 15.66 7.46
C THR A 368 -12.68 14.95 6.43
N GLY A 369 -12.08 14.38 5.39
CA GLY A 369 -12.80 13.63 4.36
C GLY A 369 -13.56 12.44 4.93
N SER A 370 -12.92 11.62 5.76
CA SER A 370 -13.57 10.47 6.38
C SER A 370 -14.49 10.85 7.53
N LEU A 371 -14.16 11.88 8.32
CA LEU A 371 -15.01 12.34 9.41
C LEU A 371 -16.32 12.95 8.89
N ILE A 372 -16.25 13.77 7.83
CA ILE A 372 -17.43 14.31 7.14
C ILE A 372 -18.25 13.17 6.55
N ALA A 373 -17.61 12.16 5.95
CA ALA A 373 -18.30 10.99 5.43
C ALA A 373 -19.07 10.25 6.53
N LEU A 374 -18.44 10.05 7.69
CA LEU A 374 -19.02 9.33 8.81
C LEU A 374 -20.19 10.10 9.45
N LEU A 375 -19.97 11.36 9.85
CA LEU A 375 -20.99 12.19 10.50
C LEU A 375 -22.10 12.60 9.53
N GLY A 376 -21.72 13.07 8.34
CA GLY A 376 -22.67 13.42 7.27
C GLY A 376 -23.44 12.19 6.79
N GLY A 377 -22.78 11.04 6.69
CA GLY A 377 -23.40 9.76 6.37
C GLY A 377 -24.47 9.37 7.40
N ALA A 378 -24.19 9.53 8.69
CA ALA A 378 -25.17 9.27 9.75
C ALA A 378 -26.39 10.21 9.66
N VAL A 379 -26.19 11.50 9.39
CA VAL A 379 -27.28 12.47 9.18
C VAL A 379 -28.13 12.07 7.96
N VAL A 380 -27.49 11.86 6.81
CA VAL A 380 -28.18 11.52 5.57
C VAL A 380 -28.95 10.22 5.75
N LEU A 381 -28.36 9.22 6.38
CA LEU A 381 -29.00 7.94 6.60
C LEU A 381 -30.18 8.03 7.56
N ALA A 382 -30.03 8.78 8.66
CA ALA A 382 -31.13 9.03 9.61
C ALA A 382 -32.29 9.77 8.95
N ILE A 383 -32.03 10.77 8.11
CA ILE A 383 -33.07 11.52 7.39
C ILE A 383 -33.73 10.68 6.31
N VAL A 384 -32.95 9.99 5.48
CA VAL A 384 -33.46 9.19 4.36
C VAL A 384 -34.32 8.03 4.87
N LEU A 385 -33.84 7.30 5.88
CA LEU A 385 -34.63 6.24 6.51
C LEU A 385 -35.75 6.82 7.38
N GLY A 386 -35.52 7.97 8.01
CA GLY A 386 -36.53 8.81 8.68
C GLY A 386 -37.73 9.08 7.79
N TRP A 387 -37.47 9.50 6.55
CA TRP A 387 -38.48 9.78 5.56
C TRP A 387 -39.14 8.50 5.03
N MET A 388 -38.36 7.42 4.84
CA MET A 388 -38.89 6.13 4.39
C MET A 388 -39.82 5.48 5.41
N PHE A 389 -39.56 5.63 6.71
CA PHE A 389 -40.35 5.10 7.82
C PHE A 389 -41.06 6.20 8.60
N TYR A 390 -41.48 7.27 7.92
CA TYR A 390 -42.08 8.43 8.59
C TYR A 390 -43.41 8.05 9.26
N LYS A 391 -43.44 8.11 10.60
CA LYS A 391 -44.60 7.86 11.49
C LYS A 391 -45.53 6.73 11.00
N PRO A 392 -45.13 5.46 11.14
CA PRO A 392 -45.95 4.32 10.72
C PRO A 392 -47.29 4.29 11.46
N THR A 393 -48.35 3.91 10.76
CA THR A 393 -49.70 3.79 11.35
C THR A 393 -49.75 2.67 12.41
N PRO A 394 -50.46 2.83 13.54
CA PRO A 394 -50.54 1.81 14.61
C PRO A 394 -51.43 0.59 14.27
N ASN A 395 -51.52 0.23 12.98
CA ASN A 395 -52.20 -0.97 12.46
C ASN A 395 -51.17 -2.09 12.29
N LEU A 396 -51.60 -3.35 12.09
CA LEU A 396 -50.71 -4.52 11.91
C LEU A 396 -49.56 -4.31 10.90
N SER A 397 -49.82 -3.65 9.76
CA SER A 397 -48.78 -3.35 8.78
C SER A 397 -47.74 -2.34 9.27
N GLY A 398 -48.16 -1.34 10.07
CA GLY A 398 -47.23 -0.36 10.61
C GLY A 398 -46.54 -0.83 11.89
N ILE A 399 -47.17 -1.71 12.69
CA ILE A 399 -46.48 -2.45 13.78
C ILE A 399 -45.29 -3.23 13.20
N ARG A 400 -45.47 -3.95 12.09
CA ARG A 400 -44.36 -4.62 11.40
C ARG A 400 -43.28 -3.64 10.92
N SER A 401 -43.66 -2.49 10.38
CA SER A 401 -42.70 -1.45 9.99
C SER A 401 -41.91 -0.94 11.20
N ILE A 402 -42.56 -0.67 12.35
CA ILE A 402 -41.90 -0.24 13.60
C ILE A 402 -40.93 -1.32 14.10
N THR A 403 -41.32 -2.59 14.12
CA THR A 403 -40.44 -3.70 14.48
C THR A 403 -39.23 -3.79 13.55
N SER A 404 -39.44 -3.59 12.24
CA SER A 404 -38.38 -3.62 11.23
C SER A 404 -37.38 -2.48 11.41
N VAL A 405 -37.86 -1.30 11.80
CA VAL A 405 -37.02 -0.14 12.11
C VAL A 405 -36.11 -0.40 13.31
N MET A 406 -36.59 -1.09 14.36
CA MET A 406 -35.75 -1.46 15.52
C MET A 406 -34.60 -2.38 15.14
N TYR A 407 -34.85 -3.32 14.21
CA TYR A 407 -33.81 -4.18 13.66
C TYR A 407 -32.84 -3.38 12.76
N ALA A 408 -33.38 -2.50 11.90
CA ALA A 408 -32.59 -1.70 10.97
C ALA A 408 -31.53 -0.82 11.68
N VAL A 409 -31.85 -0.29 12.86
CA VAL A 409 -30.90 0.45 13.71
C VAL A 409 -29.63 -0.35 13.99
N LEU A 410 -29.78 -1.62 14.36
CA LEU A 410 -28.65 -2.50 14.67
C LEU A 410 -27.80 -2.76 13.43
N GLU A 411 -28.47 -2.92 12.28
CA GLU A 411 -27.80 -3.19 11.01
C GLU A 411 -26.91 -2.00 10.59
N ILE A 412 -27.49 -0.80 10.64
CA ILE A 412 -26.85 0.47 10.24
C ILE A 412 -25.62 0.76 11.10
N ILE A 413 -25.80 0.72 12.41
CA ILE A 413 -24.79 1.15 13.38
C ILE A 413 -23.77 0.03 13.62
N GLY A 414 -24.17 -1.22 13.43
CA GLY A 414 -23.33 -2.38 13.63
C GLY A 414 -22.39 -2.72 12.46
N PHE A 415 -22.72 -2.36 11.22
CA PHE A 415 -21.99 -2.84 10.04
C PHE A 415 -21.15 -1.79 9.31
N ALA A 416 -21.73 -0.63 8.98
CA ALA A 416 -21.02 0.38 8.20
C ALA A 416 -19.76 0.91 8.93
N PRO A 417 -19.80 1.22 10.24
CA PRO A 417 -18.62 1.66 10.98
C PRO A 417 -17.55 0.57 11.15
N LEU A 418 -17.98 -0.69 11.33
CA LEU A 418 -17.12 -1.88 11.43
C LEU A 418 -16.20 -2.01 10.20
N THR A 419 -16.78 -1.92 8.99
CA THR A 419 -16.03 -2.07 7.74
C THR A 419 -15.03 -0.93 7.52
N MET A 420 -15.42 0.30 7.86
CA MET A 420 -14.56 1.49 7.78
C MET A 420 -13.37 1.41 8.76
N GLU A 421 -13.58 0.88 9.96
CA GLU A 421 -12.50 0.75 10.94
C GLU A 421 -11.44 -0.28 10.52
N ILE A 422 -11.86 -1.40 9.89
CA ILE A 422 -10.93 -2.40 9.36
C ILE A 422 -10.05 -1.81 8.24
N GLU A 423 -10.62 -0.99 7.35
CA GLU A 423 -9.87 -0.31 6.27
C GLU A 423 -8.79 0.61 6.83
N ARG A 424 -9.15 1.47 7.79
CA ARG A 424 -8.20 2.40 8.43
C ARG A 424 -7.06 1.70 9.15
N LEU A 425 -7.36 0.59 9.85
CA LEU A 425 -6.34 -0.21 10.55
C LEU A 425 -5.32 -0.81 9.56
N TRP A 426 -5.78 -1.38 8.44
CA TRP A 426 -4.88 -1.98 7.44
C TRP A 426 -4.11 -0.96 6.61
N LYS A 427 -4.67 0.23 6.38
CA LYS A 427 -4.05 1.25 5.52
C LYS A 427 -2.95 2.05 6.23
N HIS A 428 -3.16 2.42 7.51
CA HIS A 428 -2.26 3.34 8.22
C HIS A 428 -1.98 2.91 9.67
N ASP A 429 -2.97 2.95 10.55
CA ASP A 429 -2.75 2.93 12.00
C ASP A 429 -2.24 1.60 12.53
N GLY A 430 -2.80 0.49 12.04
CA GLY A 430 -2.46 -0.86 12.50
C GLY A 430 -1.06 -1.28 12.07
N VAL A 431 -0.64 -0.92 10.84
CA VAL A 431 0.71 -1.19 10.34
C VAL A 431 1.76 -0.38 11.12
N PHE A 432 1.46 0.88 11.43
CA PHE A 432 2.33 1.72 12.25
C PHE A 432 2.42 1.20 13.69
N PHE A 433 1.30 0.78 14.28
CA PHE A 433 1.27 0.13 15.59
C PHE A 433 2.13 -1.15 15.61
N LEU A 434 2.03 -2.02 14.61
CA LEU A 434 2.84 -3.26 14.57
C LEU A 434 4.34 -2.95 14.53
N LYS A 435 4.75 -1.83 13.91
CA LYS A 435 6.13 -1.34 13.96
C LYS A 435 6.51 -0.89 15.38
N GLU A 436 5.75 0.02 16.00
CA GLU A 436 6.01 0.51 17.37
C GLU A 436 5.97 -0.61 18.43
N TYR A 437 5.11 -1.61 18.23
CA TYR A 437 4.99 -2.80 19.06
C TYR A 437 6.23 -3.70 18.97
N ARG A 438 6.80 -3.89 17.76
CA ARG A 438 8.06 -4.63 17.57
C ARG A 438 9.25 -3.90 18.20
N GLU A 439 9.24 -2.57 18.15
CA GLU A 439 10.24 -1.71 18.82
C GLU A 439 10.05 -1.63 20.35
N LYS A 440 8.98 -2.25 20.90
CA LYS A 440 8.64 -2.29 22.33
C LYS A 440 8.33 -0.92 22.98
N TYR A 441 8.02 0.11 22.19
CA TYR A 441 7.62 1.43 22.71
C TYR A 441 6.13 1.52 23.03
N VAL A 442 5.31 0.72 22.34
CA VAL A 442 3.85 0.71 22.51
C VAL A 442 3.39 -0.67 22.91
N SER A 443 2.50 -0.73 23.89
CA SER A 443 1.86 -1.94 24.38
C SER A 443 0.55 -2.19 23.63
N ALA A 444 0.22 -3.47 23.44
CA ALA A 444 -1.07 -3.87 22.89
C ALA A 444 -2.28 -3.32 23.68
N PRO A 445 -2.33 -3.38 25.03
CA PRO A 445 -3.45 -2.79 25.78
C PRO A 445 -3.46 -1.27 25.69
N GLY A 446 -2.30 -0.62 25.64
CA GLY A 446 -2.17 0.83 25.44
C GLY A 446 -2.84 1.28 24.16
N PHE A 447 -2.51 0.63 23.03
CA PHE A 447 -3.09 0.92 21.73
C PHE A 447 -4.61 0.66 21.64
N ILE A 448 -5.08 -0.48 22.17
CA ILE A 448 -6.50 -0.82 22.16
C ILE A 448 -7.31 0.22 22.95
N LEU A 449 -6.91 0.48 24.20
CA LEU A 449 -7.64 1.40 25.09
C LEU A 449 -7.58 2.84 24.60
N SER A 450 -6.41 3.31 24.16
CA SER A 450 -6.24 4.68 23.66
C SER A 450 -7.11 4.96 22.45
N ARG A 451 -7.19 3.99 21.54
CA ARG A 451 -7.97 4.11 20.31
C ARG A 451 -9.45 4.16 20.62
N ARG A 452 -9.93 3.31 21.53
CA ARG A 452 -11.33 3.34 21.99
C ARG A 452 -11.68 4.65 22.68
N LEU A 453 -10.83 5.14 23.58
CA LEU A 453 -11.06 6.40 24.29
C LEU A 453 -11.14 7.60 23.35
N ALA A 454 -10.21 7.71 22.40
CA ALA A 454 -10.18 8.82 21.44
C ALA A 454 -11.39 8.81 20.49
N LYS A 455 -11.68 7.64 19.91
CA LYS A 455 -12.78 7.49 18.95
C LYS A 455 -14.14 7.58 19.60
N PHE A 456 -14.27 7.23 20.88
CA PHE A 456 -15.51 7.43 21.62
C PHE A 456 -16.00 8.89 21.52
N TRP A 457 -15.11 9.85 21.77
CA TRP A 457 -15.47 11.27 21.76
C TRP A 457 -15.58 11.89 20.37
N VAL A 458 -14.74 11.47 19.43
CA VAL A 458 -14.68 12.09 18.08
C VAL A 458 -15.68 11.47 17.11
N GLU A 459 -15.93 10.16 17.22
CA GLU A 459 -16.69 9.38 16.23
C GLU A 459 -17.92 8.74 16.86
N ASP A 460 -17.75 7.83 17.83
CA ASP A 460 -18.81 6.93 18.29
C ASP A 460 -19.97 7.69 18.96
N LEU A 461 -19.66 8.62 19.87
CA LEU A 461 -20.66 9.40 20.60
C LEU A 461 -21.38 10.41 19.67
N PRO A 462 -20.69 11.26 18.89
CA PRO A 462 -21.37 12.19 17.98
C PRO A 462 -22.24 11.47 16.94
N VAL A 463 -21.75 10.38 16.32
CA VAL A 463 -22.55 9.59 15.37
C VAL A 463 -23.81 9.05 16.03
N SER A 464 -23.68 8.47 17.22
CA SER A 464 -24.81 7.87 17.96
C SER A 464 -25.83 8.93 18.37
N ILE A 465 -25.39 10.10 18.86
CA ILE A 465 -26.28 11.19 19.28
C ILE A 465 -27.01 11.78 18.07
N ILE A 466 -26.29 12.09 16.99
CA ILE A 466 -26.87 12.69 15.78
C ILE A 466 -27.87 11.73 15.15
N PHE A 467 -27.48 10.47 14.98
CA PHE A 467 -28.37 9.45 14.41
C PHE A 467 -29.62 9.27 15.28
N SER A 468 -29.46 9.07 16.59
CA SER A 468 -30.59 8.80 17.50
C SER A 468 -31.53 10.00 17.60
N SER A 469 -31.00 11.22 17.70
CA SER A 469 -31.80 12.45 17.80
C SER A 469 -32.62 12.74 16.54
N ILE A 470 -32.21 12.25 15.37
CA ILE A 470 -32.99 12.40 14.14
C ILE A 470 -33.94 11.22 13.97
N ALA A 471 -33.40 10.00 14.02
CA ALA A 471 -34.12 8.78 13.71
C ALA A 471 -35.29 8.54 14.67
N TYR A 472 -35.08 8.71 15.98
CA TYR A 472 -36.09 8.40 17.01
C TYR A 472 -37.39 9.20 16.80
N PHE A 473 -37.26 10.51 16.62
CA PHE A 473 -38.41 11.41 16.48
C PHE A 473 -39.03 11.34 15.07
N MET A 474 -38.22 11.22 14.01
CA MET A 474 -38.75 11.10 12.64
C MET A 474 -39.54 9.80 12.43
N TRP A 475 -39.10 8.70 13.03
CA TRP A 475 -39.81 7.43 12.95
C TRP A 475 -41.08 7.37 13.80
N GLY A 476 -41.32 8.35 14.68
CA GLY A 476 -42.49 8.39 15.54
C GLY A 476 -42.51 7.26 16.57
N LEU A 477 -41.34 6.92 17.11
CA LEU A 477 -41.22 5.98 18.23
C LEU A 477 -41.89 6.56 19.48
N ARG A 478 -42.14 5.71 20.49
CA ARG A 478 -42.93 6.09 21.67
C ARG A 478 -42.35 7.34 22.36
N VAL A 479 -43.10 8.44 22.38
CA VAL A 479 -42.77 9.67 23.13
C VAL A 479 -43.90 9.90 24.14
N GLY A 480 -43.98 9.05 25.18
CA GLY A 480 -44.93 9.15 26.31
C GLY A 480 -46.32 9.75 26.01
N ASP A 481 -47.29 8.92 25.60
CA ASP A 481 -48.68 9.36 25.32
C ASP A 481 -49.69 8.59 26.17
N ASN A 482 -49.67 8.79 27.50
CA ASN A 482 -50.85 8.56 28.34
C ASN A 482 -51.17 9.87 29.05
N TYR A 483 -52.41 10.32 28.95
CA TYR A 483 -52.93 11.60 29.45
C TYR A 483 -52.73 11.85 30.97
N ASN A 484 -52.23 10.86 31.72
CA ASN A 484 -51.93 10.94 33.16
C ASN A 484 -50.49 10.58 33.55
N ASP A 485 -49.60 10.24 32.60
CA ASP A 485 -48.22 9.88 32.92
C ASP A 485 -47.29 11.00 32.43
N SER A 486 -46.68 11.72 33.37
CA SER A 486 -45.67 12.74 33.08
C SER A 486 -44.58 12.15 32.19
N GLY A 487 -44.37 12.75 31.02
CA GLY A 487 -43.48 12.25 29.98
C GLY A 487 -42.05 11.94 30.49
N ASP A 488 -41.82 10.67 30.80
CA ASP A 488 -40.50 10.18 31.16
C ASP A 488 -39.64 10.12 29.90
N GLY A 489 -38.62 10.98 29.81
CA GLY A 489 -37.57 10.95 28.79
C GLY A 489 -36.71 9.66 28.79
N SER A 490 -37.08 8.67 29.60
CA SER A 490 -36.39 7.39 29.78
C SER A 490 -36.38 6.55 28.51
N TYR A 491 -37.45 6.54 27.71
CA TYR A 491 -37.55 5.75 26.48
C TYR A 491 -36.51 6.13 25.42
N PHE A 492 -36.29 7.44 25.22
CA PHE A 492 -35.25 7.95 24.33
C PHE A 492 -33.85 7.64 24.88
N GLY A 493 -33.64 7.84 26.19
CA GLY A 493 -32.35 7.54 26.84
C GLY A 493 -31.92 6.08 26.69
N ILE A 494 -32.87 5.14 26.84
CA ILE A 494 -32.66 3.71 26.61
C ILE A 494 -32.31 3.43 25.15
N PHE A 495 -33.08 3.98 24.19
CA PHE A 495 -32.81 3.82 22.76
C PHE A 495 -31.39 4.29 22.41
N PHE A 496 -31.01 5.48 22.86
CA PHE A 496 -29.68 6.05 22.65
C PHE A 496 -28.57 5.18 23.27
N THR A 497 -28.78 4.67 24.48
CA THR A 497 -27.79 3.83 25.16
C THR A 497 -27.57 2.52 24.42
N VAL A 498 -28.63 1.87 23.94
CA VAL A 498 -28.50 0.64 23.14
C VAL A 498 -27.80 0.91 21.82
N VAL A 499 -28.16 1.99 21.12
CA VAL A 499 -27.49 2.45 19.90
C VAL A 499 -25.98 2.64 20.11
N LEU A 500 -25.61 3.39 21.15
CA LEU A 500 -24.21 3.66 21.48
C LEU A 500 -23.45 2.37 21.79
N LEU A 501 -24.02 1.48 22.61
CA LEU A 501 -23.37 0.22 22.99
C LEU A 501 -23.19 -0.71 21.79
N VAL A 502 -24.17 -0.80 20.88
CA VAL A 502 -24.04 -1.61 19.66
C VAL A 502 -22.94 -1.07 18.76
N SER A 503 -22.82 0.25 18.62
CA SER A 503 -21.71 0.90 17.90
C SER A 503 -20.35 0.52 18.52
N LEU A 504 -20.23 0.59 19.84
CA LEU A 504 -19.01 0.26 20.56
C LEU A 504 -18.60 -1.21 20.42
N VAL A 505 -19.57 -2.13 20.50
CA VAL A 505 -19.34 -3.56 20.29
C VAL A 505 -18.87 -3.83 18.85
N ALA A 506 -19.49 -3.19 17.86
CA ALA A 506 -19.09 -3.30 16.46
C ALA A 506 -17.64 -2.83 16.24
N MET A 507 -17.27 -1.64 16.75
CA MET A 507 -15.90 -1.15 16.62
C MET A 507 -14.87 -2.04 17.32
N SER A 508 -15.23 -2.65 18.45
CA SER A 508 -14.37 -3.60 19.17
C SER A 508 -14.20 -4.91 18.40
N THR A 509 -15.25 -5.34 17.70
CA THR A 509 -15.23 -6.48 16.78
C THR A 509 -14.29 -6.24 15.60
N ALA A 510 -14.28 -5.02 15.02
CA ALA A 510 -13.36 -4.65 13.94
C ALA A 510 -11.90 -4.83 14.38
N MET A 511 -11.58 -4.41 15.62
CA MET A 511 -10.24 -4.56 16.20
C MET A 511 -9.82 -6.03 16.30
N LEU A 512 -10.72 -6.90 16.76
CA LEU A 512 -10.48 -8.34 16.81
C LEU A 512 -10.24 -8.93 15.41
N CYS A 513 -11.05 -8.55 14.42
CA CYS A 513 -10.94 -9.03 13.04
C CYS A 513 -9.63 -8.58 12.37
N PHE A 514 -9.13 -7.37 12.69
CA PHE A 514 -7.83 -6.89 12.22
C PHE A 514 -6.69 -7.78 12.73
N PHE A 515 -6.63 -8.07 14.04
CA PHE A 515 -5.55 -8.88 14.59
C PHE A 515 -5.61 -10.36 14.18
N LEU A 516 -6.81 -10.91 13.98
CA LEU A 516 -7.00 -12.27 13.46
C LEU A 516 -6.53 -12.40 12.01
N GLY A 517 -6.83 -11.41 11.16
CA GLY A 517 -6.50 -11.43 9.73
C GLY A 517 -5.01 -11.37 9.41
N SER A 518 -4.61 -11.97 8.28
CA SER A 518 -3.28 -11.79 7.67
C SER A 518 -3.27 -10.73 6.57
N SER A 519 -4.44 -10.36 6.07
CA SER A 519 -4.64 -9.36 5.03
C SER A 519 -6.01 -8.69 5.20
N PHE A 520 -6.20 -7.56 4.53
CA PHE A 520 -7.48 -6.84 4.52
C PHE A 520 -8.65 -7.74 4.10
N ALA A 521 -8.49 -8.53 3.02
CA ALA A 521 -9.54 -9.42 2.51
C ALA A 521 -9.96 -10.52 3.50
N ILE A 522 -9.01 -11.04 4.29
CA ILE A 522 -9.29 -12.06 5.31
C ILE A 522 -9.95 -11.43 6.55
N SER A 523 -9.52 -10.23 6.97
CA SER A 523 -10.16 -9.50 8.06
C SER A 523 -11.63 -9.16 7.75
N THR A 524 -11.92 -8.74 6.52
CA THR A 524 -13.30 -8.45 6.09
C THR A 524 -14.15 -9.72 5.95
N LEU A 525 -13.54 -10.85 5.54
CA LEU A 525 -14.20 -12.17 5.58
C LEU A 525 -14.65 -12.53 7.01
N TYR A 526 -13.74 -12.45 7.99
CA TYR A 526 -14.07 -12.75 9.39
C TYR A 526 -15.16 -11.83 9.94
N SER A 527 -15.04 -10.54 9.64
CA SER A 527 -16.03 -9.53 10.01
C SER A 527 -17.41 -9.85 9.45
N ASN A 528 -17.52 -10.21 8.17
CA ASN A 528 -18.79 -10.54 7.53
C ASN A 528 -19.39 -11.84 8.10
N ILE A 529 -18.61 -12.92 8.26
CA ILE A 529 -19.12 -14.17 8.85
C ILE A 529 -19.65 -13.93 10.26
N PHE A 530 -18.86 -13.24 11.08
CA PHE A 530 -19.24 -12.92 12.45
C PHE A 530 -20.53 -12.10 12.44
N TYR A 531 -20.58 -11.04 11.64
CA TYR A 531 -21.76 -10.18 11.49
C TYR A 531 -23.02 -10.97 11.05
N GLN A 532 -22.89 -11.93 10.15
CA GLN A 532 -24.03 -12.68 9.64
C GLN A 532 -24.59 -13.68 10.66
N ILE A 533 -23.73 -14.24 11.51
CA ILE A 533 -24.15 -15.03 12.67
C ILE A 533 -24.94 -14.14 13.65
N GLN A 534 -24.47 -12.90 13.88
CA GLN A 534 -25.15 -11.93 14.73
C GLN A 534 -26.52 -11.54 14.15
N ASN A 535 -26.56 -11.27 12.85
CA ASN A 535 -27.79 -10.94 12.14
C ASN A 535 -28.82 -12.08 12.22
N SER A 536 -28.41 -13.30 11.90
CA SER A 536 -29.30 -14.48 11.93
C SER A 536 -29.76 -14.83 13.36
N GLY A 537 -28.91 -14.58 14.37
CA GLY A 537 -29.22 -14.78 15.79
C GLY A 537 -30.04 -13.67 16.45
N SER A 538 -30.38 -12.59 15.75
CA SER A 538 -31.08 -11.42 16.30
C SER A 538 -32.53 -11.68 16.72
N GLY A 539 -33.16 -12.73 16.19
CA GLY A 539 -34.56 -13.07 16.46
C GLY A 539 -35.59 -12.41 15.54
N TYR A 540 -35.19 -11.49 14.67
CA TYR A 540 -36.10 -10.81 13.74
C TYR A 540 -36.49 -11.70 12.54
N PHE A 541 -35.51 -12.28 11.83
CA PHE A 541 -35.76 -13.10 10.64
C PHE A 541 -36.19 -14.54 10.96
N VAL A 542 -35.55 -15.14 11.96
CA VAL A 542 -35.91 -16.45 12.51
C VAL A 542 -36.28 -16.23 13.96
N ASN A 543 -37.54 -16.51 14.28
CA ASN A 543 -38.05 -16.33 15.62
C ASN A 543 -37.33 -17.27 16.60
N SER A 544 -36.90 -16.74 17.75
CA SER A 544 -36.18 -17.47 18.79
C SER A 544 -36.91 -18.71 19.33
N LYS A 545 -38.24 -18.72 19.29
CA LYS A 545 -39.07 -19.87 19.65
C LYS A 545 -38.98 -20.99 18.62
N THR A 546 -38.87 -20.60 17.35
CA THR A 546 -38.89 -21.51 16.19
C THR A 546 -37.51 -21.96 15.73
N MET A 547 -36.45 -21.34 16.27
CA MET A 547 -35.07 -21.60 15.89
C MET A 547 -34.69 -23.06 16.17
N PRO A 548 -34.02 -23.76 15.23
CA PRO A 548 -33.63 -25.16 15.43
C PRO A 548 -32.78 -25.36 16.68
N VAL A 549 -32.98 -26.48 17.37
CA VAL A 549 -32.35 -26.75 18.69
C VAL A 549 -30.83 -26.63 18.65
N TYR A 550 -30.19 -27.07 17.56
CA TYR A 550 -28.74 -27.06 17.41
C TYR A 550 -28.12 -25.68 17.20
N VAL A 551 -28.86 -24.69 16.69
CA VAL A 551 -28.41 -23.28 16.61
C VAL A 551 -28.98 -22.42 17.73
N LYS A 552 -29.95 -22.93 18.52
CA LYS A 552 -30.67 -22.16 19.54
C LYS A 552 -29.77 -21.44 20.55
N TRP A 553 -28.60 -22.00 20.85
CA TRP A 553 -27.62 -21.40 21.75
C TRP A 553 -26.95 -20.14 21.19
N VAL A 554 -26.93 -19.96 19.87
CA VAL A 554 -26.28 -18.82 19.20
C VAL A 554 -26.90 -17.49 19.61
N LYS A 555 -28.20 -17.46 19.94
CA LYS A 555 -28.85 -16.24 20.45
C LYS A 555 -28.19 -15.70 21.72
N TYR A 556 -27.58 -16.56 22.54
CA TYR A 556 -26.93 -16.13 23.79
C TYR A 556 -25.56 -15.49 23.55
N ILE A 557 -24.90 -15.85 22.44
CA ILE A 557 -23.64 -15.22 22.01
C ILE A 557 -23.86 -14.07 21.03
N ALA A 558 -25.10 -13.87 20.57
CA ALA A 558 -25.43 -12.83 19.62
C ALA A 558 -25.73 -11.51 20.36
N TYR A 559 -24.87 -10.50 20.24
CA TYR A 559 -25.13 -9.17 20.83
C TYR A 559 -26.31 -8.46 20.15
N PHE A 560 -26.62 -8.79 18.89
CA PHE A 560 -27.83 -8.30 18.21
C PHE A 560 -29.12 -8.81 18.86
N TRP A 561 -29.13 -10.00 19.46
CA TRP A 561 -30.31 -10.50 20.20
C TRP A 561 -30.63 -9.61 21.40
N TYR A 562 -29.60 -9.21 22.17
CA TYR A 562 -29.76 -8.33 23.31
C TYR A 562 -30.10 -6.90 22.88
N GLY A 563 -29.45 -6.37 21.84
CA GLY A 563 -29.77 -5.06 21.28
C GLY A 563 -31.21 -4.98 20.76
N PHE A 564 -31.65 -5.96 19.98
CA PHE A 564 -32.99 -6.02 19.42
C PHE A 564 -34.05 -6.22 20.50
N GLY A 565 -33.79 -7.12 21.46
CA GLY A 565 -34.67 -7.37 22.60
C GLY A 565 -34.86 -6.12 23.48
N ALA A 566 -33.79 -5.37 23.74
CA ALA A 566 -33.88 -4.12 24.52
C ALA A 566 -34.70 -3.05 23.79
N LEU A 567 -34.46 -2.85 22.49
CA LEU A 567 -35.20 -1.86 21.68
C LEU A 567 -36.69 -2.22 21.56
N THR A 568 -36.99 -3.49 21.30
CA THR A 568 -38.38 -3.96 21.18
C THR A 568 -39.12 -3.97 22.51
N SER A 569 -38.49 -4.37 23.62
CA SER A 569 -39.11 -4.28 24.95
C SER A 569 -39.36 -2.82 25.34
N ASN A 570 -38.43 -1.91 25.07
CA ASN A 570 -38.61 -0.48 25.32
C ASN A 570 -39.80 0.11 24.53
N GLN A 571 -40.02 -0.36 23.30
CA GLN A 571 -41.11 0.13 22.44
C GLN A 571 -42.48 -0.50 22.77
N TYR A 572 -42.52 -1.81 23.07
CA TYR A 572 -43.77 -2.57 23.10
C TYR A 572 -44.29 -2.94 24.50
N SER A 573 -43.49 -2.85 25.56
CA SER A 573 -43.99 -3.12 26.92
C SER A 573 -45.09 -2.12 27.29
N ASP A 574 -46.26 -2.65 27.63
CA ASP A 574 -47.49 -1.89 27.96
C ASP A 574 -47.94 -0.90 26.88
N TRP A 575 -47.61 -1.19 25.62
CA TRP A 575 -48.05 -0.41 24.48
C TRP A 575 -49.28 -1.05 23.80
N GLN A 576 -50.23 -0.23 23.35
CA GLN A 576 -51.44 -0.70 22.67
C GLN A 576 -51.65 0.02 21.34
N GLY A 577 -51.79 -0.75 20.26
CA GLY A 577 -52.06 -0.24 18.92
C GLY A 577 -53.54 0.13 18.69
N LYS A 578 -53.86 0.73 17.53
CA LYS A 578 -55.25 1.04 17.16
C LYS A 578 -55.94 -0.20 16.61
N CYS A 579 -56.79 -0.81 17.42
CA CYS A 579 -57.64 -1.91 16.99
C CYS A 579 -58.87 -1.40 16.22
N PRO A 580 -59.25 -2.01 15.08
CA PRO A 580 -60.46 -1.65 14.34
C PRO A 580 -61.75 -2.27 14.91
N TYR A 581 -61.65 -3.09 15.97
CA TYR A 581 -62.76 -3.74 16.67
C TYR A 581 -63.01 -3.06 18.04
N PRO A 582 -64.16 -3.31 18.70
CA PRO A 582 -64.43 -2.83 20.07
C PRO A 582 -63.31 -3.25 21.04
N GLN A 583 -63.01 -2.42 22.04
CA GLN A 583 -61.81 -2.59 22.90
C GLN A 583 -61.73 -3.92 23.67
N ASP A 584 -62.87 -4.59 23.90
CA ASP A 584 -62.96 -5.88 24.60
C ASP A 584 -62.95 -7.11 23.67
N ASP A 585 -62.77 -6.92 22.36
CA ASP A 585 -62.72 -8.02 21.39
C ASP A 585 -61.38 -8.77 21.49
N GLU A 586 -61.41 -10.10 21.61
CA GLU A 586 -60.20 -10.94 21.66
C GLU A 586 -59.28 -10.73 20.44
N ARG A 587 -59.85 -10.32 19.30
CA ARG A 587 -59.09 -9.98 18.07
C ARG A 587 -58.19 -8.74 18.24
N CYS A 588 -58.46 -7.88 19.22
CA CYS A 588 -57.61 -6.73 19.53
C CYS A 588 -56.31 -7.11 20.23
N PHE A 589 -56.21 -8.34 20.77
CA PHE A 589 -54.97 -8.81 21.41
C PHE A 589 -53.78 -8.81 20.44
N GLU A 590 -53.99 -9.11 19.16
CA GLU A 590 -52.95 -9.08 18.11
C GLU A 590 -52.33 -7.69 17.88
N TYR A 591 -53.05 -6.63 18.26
CA TYR A 591 -52.63 -5.24 18.15
C TYR A 591 -51.89 -4.74 19.42
N SER A 592 -51.84 -5.56 20.48
CA SER A 592 -51.12 -5.24 21.71
C SER A 592 -49.62 -5.46 21.55
N GLY A 593 -48.81 -4.61 22.17
CA GLY A 593 -47.35 -4.76 22.21
C GLY A 593 -46.92 -6.02 22.97
N ASN A 594 -47.70 -6.44 23.96
CA ASN A 594 -47.47 -7.67 24.72
C ASN A 594 -47.61 -8.93 23.85
N TYR A 595 -48.59 -8.96 22.94
CA TYR A 595 -48.68 -10.00 21.93
C TYR A 595 -47.42 -10.00 21.04
N GLN A 596 -46.98 -8.84 20.55
CA GLN A 596 -45.79 -8.76 19.69
C GLN A 596 -44.52 -9.25 20.39
N LEU A 597 -44.30 -8.92 21.66
CA LEU A 597 -43.17 -9.44 22.46
C LEU A 597 -43.27 -10.96 22.65
N SER A 598 -44.48 -11.48 22.90
CA SER A 598 -44.71 -12.92 23.02
C SER A 598 -44.44 -13.66 21.71
N VAL A 599 -44.79 -13.06 20.56
CA VAL A 599 -44.51 -13.61 19.24
C VAL A 599 -43.00 -13.62 19.00
N LEU A 600 -42.30 -12.50 19.18
CA LEU A 600 -40.83 -12.42 18.97
C LEU A 600 -40.01 -13.25 19.98
N GLY A 601 -40.62 -13.60 21.12
CA GLY A 601 -39.99 -14.39 22.18
C GLY A 601 -39.15 -13.56 23.15
N PHE A 602 -39.50 -12.29 23.34
CA PHE A 602 -38.85 -11.39 24.30
C PHE A 602 -39.71 -11.21 25.57
N PRO A 603 -39.09 -11.10 26.76
CA PRO A 603 -39.82 -10.79 27.99
C PRO A 603 -40.26 -9.32 28.03
N GLN A 604 -41.29 -9.02 28.84
CA GLN A 604 -41.69 -7.65 29.15
C GLN A 604 -40.65 -6.98 30.07
N HIS A 605 -40.49 -5.66 29.92
CA HIS A 605 -39.53 -4.83 30.68
C HIS A 605 -38.08 -5.34 30.67
N TRP A 606 -37.68 -6.06 29.61
CA TRP A 606 -36.36 -6.68 29.50
C TRP A 606 -35.34 -5.73 28.89
N VAL A 607 -34.93 -4.71 29.65
CA VAL A 607 -33.99 -3.67 29.20
C VAL A 607 -32.65 -3.73 29.94
N GLY A 608 -32.68 -3.84 31.28
CA GLY A 608 -31.46 -3.77 32.10
C GLY A 608 -30.46 -4.91 31.86
N ALA A 609 -30.93 -6.16 31.82
CA ALA A 609 -30.06 -7.30 31.59
C ALA A 609 -29.39 -7.28 30.19
N PRO A 610 -30.11 -7.02 29.08
CA PRO A 610 -29.50 -6.84 27.76
C PRO A 610 -28.41 -5.77 27.71
N ILE A 611 -28.63 -4.61 28.34
CA ILE A 611 -27.62 -3.53 28.42
C ILE A 611 -26.35 -4.04 29.11
N GLY A 612 -26.49 -4.76 30.24
CA GLY A 612 -25.36 -5.40 30.93
C GLY A 612 -24.59 -6.37 30.03
N TYR A 613 -25.27 -7.21 29.25
CA TYR A 613 -24.62 -8.13 28.31
C TYR A 613 -23.90 -7.41 27.17
N LEU A 614 -24.43 -6.30 26.65
CA LEU A 614 -23.75 -5.49 25.64
C LEU A 614 -22.43 -4.90 26.17
N VAL A 615 -22.40 -4.46 27.42
CA VAL A 615 -21.17 -4.00 28.09
C VAL A 615 -20.16 -5.14 28.24
N ILE A 616 -20.62 -6.34 28.61
CA ILE A 616 -19.77 -7.53 28.69
C ILE A 616 -19.14 -7.86 27.33
N TRP A 617 -19.93 -7.81 26.25
CA TRP A 617 -19.40 -8.05 24.89
C TRP A 617 -18.40 -7.00 24.46
N PHE A 618 -18.67 -5.72 24.76
CA PHE A 618 -17.73 -4.63 24.48
C PHE A 618 -16.37 -4.87 25.14
N VAL A 619 -16.34 -5.20 26.43
CA VAL A 619 -15.10 -5.52 27.15
C VAL A 619 -14.49 -6.82 26.62
N GLY A 620 -15.30 -7.84 26.38
CA GLY A 620 -14.88 -9.16 25.90
C GLY A 620 -14.15 -9.11 24.56
N PHE A 621 -14.65 -8.39 23.56
CA PHE A 621 -13.97 -8.27 22.26
C PHE A 621 -12.62 -7.58 22.34
N ASN A 622 -12.48 -6.56 23.19
CA ASN A 622 -11.19 -5.90 23.40
C ASN A 622 -10.20 -6.82 24.13
N LEU A 623 -10.64 -7.61 25.11
CA LEU A 623 -9.81 -8.61 25.78
C LEU A 623 -9.38 -9.74 24.85
N MET A 624 -10.28 -10.22 23.99
CA MET A 624 -9.96 -11.22 22.97
C MET A 624 -8.95 -10.67 21.96
N ALA A 625 -9.11 -9.42 21.51
CA ALA A 625 -8.15 -8.76 20.63
C ALA A 625 -6.75 -8.72 21.26
N TYR A 626 -6.66 -8.38 22.54
CA TYR A 626 -5.40 -8.43 23.31
C TYR A 626 -4.82 -9.85 23.38
N GLY A 627 -5.66 -10.86 23.66
CA GLY A 627 -5.24 -12.27 23.68
C GLY A 627 -4.65 -12.74 22.35
N VAL A 628 -5.24 -12.35 21.22
CA VAL A 628 -4.72 -12.69 19.88
C VAL A 628 -3.34 -12.10 19.62
N VAL A 629 -3.11 -10.84 19.99
CA VAL A 629 -1.80 -10.19 19.81
C VAL A 629 -0.71 -10.90 20.62
N LYS A 630 -1.04 -11.39 21.83
CA LYS A 630 -0.14 -12.17 22.68
C LYS A 630 0.22 -13.54 22.10
N LEU A 631 -0.69 -14.17 21.36
CA LEU A 631 -0.52 -15.52 20.82
C LEU A 631 0.09 -15.55 19.40
N LYS A 632 -0.15 -14.52 18.58
CA LYS A 632 0.27 -14.47 17.18
C LYS A 632 1.65 -13.82 17.02
N ASN A 633 2.63 -14.60 16.54
CA ASN A 633 3.94 -14.06 16.20
C ASN A 633 3.88 -13.35 14.84
N PHE A 634 4.04 -12.03 14.84
CA PHE A 634 4.08 -11.21 13.62
C PHE A 634 5.51 -11.17 13.04
N ASP A 635 6.04 -12.32 12.61
CA ASP A 635 7.37 -12.39 12.00
C ASP A 635 7.37 -12.12 10.49
N VAL A 636 8.43 -11.49 10.00
CA VAL A 636 8.67 -11.28 8.57
C VAL A 636 9.26 -12.57 7.99
N ALA A 637 8.53 -13.24 7.10
CA ALA A 637 9.02 -14.43 6.42
C ALA A 637 10.19 -14.08 5.49
N VAL A 638 11.36 -14.68 5.72
CA VAL A 638 12.51 -14.59 4.81
C VAL A 638 12.20 -15.38 3.54
N ALA A 639 11.88 -14.69 2.44
CA ALA A 639 11.73 -15.34 1.14
C ALA A 639 13.02 -16.06 0.74
N LYS A 640 12.83 -17.31 0.31
CA LYS A 640 13.83 -18.21 -0.24
C LYS A 640 13.99 -17.88 -1.73
N GLN A 641 15.21 -17.62 -2.19
CA GLN A 641 15.52 -17.63 -3.62
C GLN A 641 15.31 -19.07 -4.13
N ARG A 642 14.47 -19.25 -5.16
CA ARG A 642 14.42 -20.52 -5.89
C ARG A 642 15.72 -20.60 -6.69
N LYS A 643 16.48 -21.69 -6.53
CA LYS A 643 17.60 -21.97 -7.45
C LYS A 643 17.01 -22.17 -8.84
N ASN A 644 17.46 -21.38 -9.80
CA ASN A 644 17.17 -21.61 -11.21
C ASN A 644 17.60 -23.03 -11.58
N THR A 645 16.68 -23.79 -12.16
CA THR A 645 16.88 -25.18 -12.58
C THR A 645 17.25 -25.29 -14.07
N ILE A 646 17.49 -24.17 -14.74
CA ILE A 646 17.67 -24.13 -16.20
C ILE A 646 19.05 -23.58 -16.53
N GLY A 647 19.94 -24.49 -16.90
CA GLY A 647 21.12 -24.25 -17.72
C GLY A 647 21.23 -25.40 -18.70
N GLY A 648 21.23 -25.11 -20.01
CA GLY A 648 21.50 -26.08 -21.07
C GLY A 648 20.62 -25.98 -22.32
N GLU A 649 19.29 -26.03 -22.18
CA GLU A 649 18.42 -26.29 -23.36
C GLU A 649 17.98 -25.03 -24.12
N ASP A 650 17.69 -23.92 -23.41
CA ASP A 650 17.33 -22.63 -24.04
C ASP A 650 18.53 -21.95 -24.74
N GLU A 651 19.77 -22.39 -24.45
CA GLU A 651 21.01 -21.83 -25.00
C GLU A 651 21.18 -22.09 -26.50
N ASN A 652 20.86 -23.32 -26.93
CA ASN A 652 20.97 -23.70 -28.33
C ASN A 652 19.88 -23.04 -29.18
N GLN A 653 18.67 -22.83 -28.64
CA GLN A 653 17.59 -22.14 -29.35
C GLN A 653 17.80 -20.61 -29.41
N ALA A 654 18.32 -19.99 -28.34
CA ALA A 654 18.63 -18.56 -28.34
C ALA A 654 19.83 -18.22 -29.24
N ALA A 655 20.86 -19.08 -29.29
CA ALA A 655 21.98 -18.93 -30.22
C ALA A 655 21.55 -19.20 -31.67
N ALA A 656 20.73 -20.22 -31.92
CA ALA A 656 20.16 -20.47 -33.24
C ALA A 656 19.28 -19.31 -33.72
N LEU A 657 18.45 -18.73 -32.86
CA LEU A 657 17.63 -17.57 -33.23
C LEU A 657 18.44 -16.27 -33.35
N ALA A 658 19.50 -16.08 -32.56
CA ALA A 658 20.43 -14.97 -32.79
C ALA A 658 21.11 -15.09 -34.16
N THR A 659 21.38 -16.33 -34.60
CA THR A 659 21.92 -16.63 -35.93
C THR A 659 20.86 -16.48 -37.02
N GLU A 660 19.59 -16.87 -36.78
CA GLU A 660 18.47 -16.69 -37.71
C GLU A 660 17.97 -15.23 -37.82
N LEU A 661 17.94 -14.45 -36.74
CA LEU A 661 17.62 -13.01 -36.76
C LEU A 661 18.77 -12.20 -37.36
N SER A 662 20.02 -12.60 -37.10
CA SER A 662 21.16 -11.99 -37.77
C SER A 662 21.23 -12.38 -39.25
N THR A 663 20.77 -13.57 -39.66
CA THR A 663 20.72 -13.95 -41.09
C THR A 663 19.49 -13.41 -41.83
N ALA A 664 18.31 -13.41 -41.21
CA ALA A 664 17.08 -12.83 -41.78
C ALA A 664 17.09 -11.30 -41.84
N GLY A 665 17.88 -10.63 -40.99
CA GLY A 665 18.14 -9.18 -41.05
C GLY A 665 19.40 -8.79 -41.82
N SER A 666 20.12 -9.74 -42.46
CA SER A 666 21.45 -9.45 -43.06
C SER A 666 21.50 -9.25 -44.57
N ALA A 667 20.38 -9.35 -45.29
CA ALA A 667 20.40 -9.12 -46.74
C ALA A 667 20.09 -7.66 -47.14
N ASP A 668 19.33 -6.90 -46.33
CA ASP A 668 18.92 -5.52 -46.68
C ASP A 668 19.29 -4.42 -45.65
N GLU A 669 19.73 -4.75 -44.42
CA GLU A 669 19.87 -3.75 -43.33
C GLU A 669 21.31 -3.33 -42.98
N LYS A 670 22.35 -3.92 -43.61
CA LYS A 670 23.75 -3.55 -43.33
C LYS A 670 24.24 -2.27 -44.03
N GLU A 671 23.45 -1.65 -44.90
CA GLU A 671 23.79 -0.38 -45.55
C GLU A 671 23.12 0.88 -44.94
N THR A 672 22.32 0.77 -43.87
CA THR A 672 21.58 1.95 -43.32
C THR A 672 21.72 2.16 -41.81
N VAL A 673 22.85 1.80 -41.19
CA VAL A 673 23.07 2.04 -39.75
C VAL A 673 23.35 3.54 -39.44
N GLY A 674 23.61 4.38 -40.45
CA GLY A 674 23.84 5.83 -40.29
C GLY A 674 22.65 6.76 -40.54
N ALA A 675 21.53 6.30 -41.11
CA ALA A 675 20.57 7.21 -41.78
C ALA A 675 19.29 7.57 -40.99
N ASN A 676 18.99 6.92 -39.85
CA ASN A 676 17.68 7.03 -39.17
C ASN A 676 17.77 7.35 -37.66
N GLY A 677 18.78 8.08 -37.21
CA GLY A 677 18.85 8.60 -35.85
C GLY A 677 17.84 9.73 -35.61
N VAL A 678 17.37 9.91 -34.37
CA VAL A 678 16.43 10.99 -34.00
C VAL A 678 17.11 11.92 -33.01
N SER A 679 17.45 13.15 -33.42
CA SER A 679 17.84 14.22 -32.50
C SER A 679 16.61 15.01 -32.05
N ILE A 680 16.62 15.52 -30.82
CA ILE A 680 15.52 16.32 -30.27
C ILE A 680 16.03 17.71 -29.95
N HIS A 681 15.43 18.73 -30.55
CA HIS A 681 15.74 20.14 -30.32
C HIS A 681 14.55 20.81 -29.65
N VAL A 682 14.78 21.42 -28.50
CA VAL A 682 13.76 22.10 -27.71
C VAL A 682 14.03 23.59 -27.80
N ARG A 683 13.02 24.39 -28.17
CA ARG A 683 13.14 25.85 -28.33
C ARG A 683 12.14 26.60 -27.46
N ASN A 684 12.68 27.48 -26.62
CA ASN A 684 12.01 28.43 -25.74
C ASN A 684 10.83 27.83 -24.95
N VAL A 685 11.07 26.68 -24.32
CA VAL A 685 10.03 26.01 -23.54
C VAL A 685 9.89 26.66 -22.17
N GLU A 686 8.74 27.28 -21.91
CA GLU A 686 8.34 27.70 -20.57
C GLU A 686 7.19 26.84 -20.08
N LEU A 687 7.21 26.52 -18.79
CA LEU A 687 6.14 25.76 -18.16
C LEU A 687 5.75 26.42 -16.85
N ALA A 688 4.49 26.83 -16.73
CA ALA A 688 3.93 27.36 -15.50
C ALA A 688 2.74 26.54 -15.02
N VAL A 689 2.59 26.43 -13.70
CA VAL A 689 1.45 25.78 -13.04
C VAL A 689 0.61 26.83 -12.33
N LYS A 690 -0.71 26.81 -12.54
CA LYS A 690 -1.62 27.64 -11.74
C LYS A 690 -1.84 26.99 -10.38
N VAL A 691 -1.50 27.69 -9.31
CA VAL A 691 -1.69 27.24 -7.93
C VAL A 691 -3.02 27.79 -7.42
N ARG A 692 -3.90 26.90 -6.97
CA ARG A 692 -5.12 27.26 -6.27
C ARG A 692 -4.86 27.16 -4.77
N GLU A 693 -4.74 28.29 -4.09
CA GLU A 693 -4.71 28.32 -2.62
C GLU A 693 -6.12 28.01 -2.06
N SER A 694 -6.15 27.38 -0.88
CA SER A 694 -7.30 26.65 -0.32
C SER A 694 -8.49 27.54 0.14
N ARG A 695 -9.62 26.84 0.35
CA ARG A 695 -11.04 27.20 0.19
C ARG A 695 -11.72 28.05 1.28
N PHE A 696 -11.03 28.93 2.00
CA PHE A 696 -11.70 29.75 3.05
C PHE A 696 -11.43 31.25 3.04
N SER A 697 -10.71 31.78 2.05
CA SER A 697 -10.57 33.22 1.83
C SER A 697 -10.58 33.49 0.32
N LEU A 698 -11.08 34.66 -0.11
CA LEU A 698 -11.19 35.05 -1.52
C LEU A 698 -9.88 34.70 -2.27
N ALA A 699 -9.97 33.72 -3.17
CA ALA A 699 -8.81 33.06 -3.76
C ALA A 699 -7.98 34.02 -4.63
N LYS A 700 -6.75 34.32 -4.21
CA LYS A 700 -5.70 34.79 -5.13
C LYS A 700 -5.18 33.59 -5.91
N THR A 701 -5.46 33.52 -7.21
CA THR A 701 -4.81 32.57 -8.11
C THR A 701 -3.41 33.07 -8.44
N GLY A 702 -2.38 32.45 -7.86
CA GLY A 702 -0.98 32.65 -8.25
C GLY A 702 -0.55 31.65 -9.33
N SER A 703 0.32 32.05 -10.25
CA SER A 703 1.03 31.13 -11.15
C SER A 703 2.47 30.97 -10.69
N ARG A 704 2.95 29.73 -10.64
CA ARG A 704 4.36 29.43 -10.37
C ARG A 704 5.00 28.88 -11.65
N THR A 705 5.98 29.59 -12.18
CA THR A 705 6.80 29.11 -13.30
C THR A 705 7.76 28.04 -12.78
N LEU A 706 7.85 26.92 -13.50
CA LEU A 706 8.66 25.75 -13.15
C LEU A 706 9.87 25.60 -14.08
N LEU A 707 9.75 26.05 -15.34
CA LEU A 707 10.78 26.01 -16.37
C LEU A 707 10.79 27.37 -17.09
N HIS A 708 11.97 27.95 -17.29
CA HIS A 708 12.15 29.28 -17.89
C HIS A 708 12.95 29.19 -19.18
N GLY A 709 12.28 29.44 -20.32
CA GLY A 709 12.88 29.57 -21.64
C GLY A 709 13.89 28.45 -22.00
N ILE A 710 13.55 27.19 -21.75
CA ILE A 710 14.49 26.09 -21.92
C ILE A 710 14.77 25.86 -23.41
N ASN A 711 16.05 25.91 -23.75
CA ASN A 711 16.58 25.48 -25.03
C ASN A 711 17.57 24.34 -24.82
N ALA A 712 17.32 23.20 -25.46
CA ALA A 712 18.11 21.98 -25.25
C ALA A 712 18.23 21.17 -26.55
N ASN A 713 19.41 20.58 -26.80
CA ASN A 713 19.67 19.76 -27.97
C ASN A 713 20.13 18.38 -27.51
N PHE A 714 19.38 17.34 -27.87
CA PHE A 714 19.68 15.95 -27.56
C PHE A 714 20.19 15.27 -28.83
N GLN A 715 21.41 14.73 -28.77
CA GLN A 715 22.08 14.06 -29.88
C GLN A 715 21.43 12.71 -30.19
N GLN A 716 21.41 12.34 -31.47
CA GLN A 716 20.89 11.06 -31.93
C GLN A 716 21.82 9.89 -31.53
N ASN A 717 21.26 8.71 -31.29
CA ASN A 717 22.00 7.46 -31.03
C ASN A 717 23.03 7.58 -29.88
N ALA A 718 22.75 8.47 -28.94
CA ALA A 718 23.66 8.88 -27.88
C ALA A 718 22.94 8.80 -26.52
N VAL A 719 23.72 8.64 -25.45
CA VAL A 719 23.25 8.75 -24.08
C VAL A 719 23.33 10.21 -23.65
N ASN A 720 22.18 10.86 -23.71
CA ASN A 720 22.01 12.24 -23.27
C ASN A 720 21.54 12.29 -21.81
N VAL A 721 22.13 13.18 -21.02
CA VAL A 721 21.83 13.29 -19.60
C VAL A 721 21.32 14.67 -19.22
N ILE A 722 20.28 14.72 -18.38
CA ILE A 722 19.81 15.94 -17.73
C ILE A 722 20.31 15.92 -16.28
N MET A 723 21.24 16.81 -15.96
CA MET A 723 21.80 17.00 -14.62
C MET A 723 21.36 18.33 -14.02
N GLY A 724 21.46 18.46 -12.70
CA GLY A 724 21.12 19.66 -11.97
C GLY A 724 20.76 19.34 -10.52
N PRO A 725 20.63 20.35 -9.64
CA PRO A 725 20.31 20.11 -8.24
C PRO A 725 18.85 19.66 -8.05
N SER A 726 18.54 19.19 -6.84
CA SER A 726 17.15 18.91 -6.43
C SER A 726 16.29 20.18 -6.57
N GLY A 727 15.13 20.07 -7.21
CA GLY A 727 14.27 21.23 -7.51
C GLY A 727 14.69 22.08 -8.72
N GLY A 728 15.69 21.65 -9.51
CA GLY A 728 16.07 22.29 -10.77
C GLY A 728 15.13 22.02 -11.96
N GLY A 729 14.03 21.29 -11.76
CA GLY A 729 13.04 21.02 -12.81
C GLY A 729 13.32 19.80 -13.70
N LYS A 730 14.32 18.96 -13.39
CA LYS A 730 14.70 17.76 -14.19
C LYS A 730 13.53 16.84 -14.55
N THR A 731 12.85 16.29 -13.54
CA THR A 731 11.69 15.41 -13.71
C THR A 731 10.52 16.12 -14.37
N THR A 732 10.32 17.40 -14.08
CA THR A 732 9.27 18.22 -14.71
C THR A 732 9.53 18.37 -16.21
N PHE A 733 10.77 18.69 -16.60
CA PHE A 733 11.18 18.82 -17.99
C PHE A 733 11.10 17.49 -18.74
N LEU A 734 11.57 16.40 -18.13
CA LEU A 734 11.47 15.06 -18.70
C LEU A 734 10.00 14.61 -18.89
N ASN A 735 9.13 14.90 -17.92
CA ASN A 735 7.69 14.61 -18.05
C ASN A 735 7.00 15.47 -19.11
N TYR A 736 7.44 16.71 -19.32
CA TYR A 736 6.96 17.55 -20.42
C TYR A 736 7.34 16.94 -21.78
N LEU A 737 8.61 16.56 -21.97
CA LEU A 737 9.11 15.93 -23.20
C LEU A 737 8.36 14.62 -23.52
N ALA A 738 8.08 13.81 -22.50
CA ALA A 738 7.39 12.53 -22.66
C ALA A 738 5.84 12.65 -22.75
N SER A 739 5.26 13.86 -22.72
CA SER A 739 3.81 14.11 -22.69
C SER A 739 3.10 13.48 -21.47
N ARG A 740 3.73 13.54 -20.29
CA ARG A 740 3.28 12.89 -19.04
C ARG A 740 2.87 13.85 -17.92
N LEU A 741 2.72 15.14 -18.21
CA LEU A 741 2.26 16.11 -17.20
C LEU A 741 0.85 15.76 -16.69
N PRO A 742 0.59 15.87 -15.37
CA PRO A 742 -0.71 15.49 -14.80
C PRO A 742 -1.83 16.42 -15.27
N LYS A 743 -2.88 15.86 -15.87
CA LYS A 743 -4.04 16.61 -16.39
C LYS A 743 -4.87 17.32 -15.32
N THR A 744 -4.72 16.94 -14.05
CA THR A 744 -5.44 17.54 -12.92
C THR A 744 -4.99 18.97 -12.61
N SER A 745 -3.75 19.29 -12.95
CA SER A 745 -3.18 20.62 -12.73
C SER A 745 -3.23 21.40 -14.05
N SER A 746 -3.71 22.64 -14.02
CA SER A 746 -3.72 23.48 -15.21
C SER A 746 -2.30 24.02 -15.45
N PHE A 747 -1.58 23.35 -16.33
CA PHE A 747 -0.30 23.81 -16.86
C PHE A 747 -0.53 24.72 -18.06
N SER A 748 0.24 25.79 -18.16
CA SER A 748 0.43 26.56 -19.38
C SER A 748 1.85 26.33 -19.86
N SER A 749 1.99 25.80 -21.08
CA SER A 749 3.29 25.60 -21.73
C SER A 749 3.38 26.44 -23.00
N THR A 750 4.52 27.10 -23.19
CA THR A 750 4.93 27.76 -24.43
C THR A 750 6.19 27.08 -24.98
N GLY A 751 6.55 27.35 -26.23
CA GLY A 751 7.72 26.75 -26.89
C GLY A 751 7.39 25.58 -27.83
N GLN A 752 8.40 25.13 -28.56
CA GLN A 752 8.30 24.14 -29.63
C GLN A 752 9.37 23.06 -29.51
N ILE A 753 9.07 21.86 -30.01
CA ILE A 753 10.00 20.73 -30.07
C ILE A 753 10.17 20.33 -31.52
N TYR A 754 11.42 20.12 -31.95
CA TYR A 754 11.79 19.74 -33.29
C TYR A 754 12.53 18.41 -33.30
N PHE A 755 12.27 17.57 -34.31
CA PHE A 755 13.12 16.43 -34.66
C PHE A 755 14.11 16.83 -35.75
N ASN A 756 15.36 16.42 -35.58
CA ASN A 756 16.45 16.71 -36.52
C ASN A 756 16.59 18.21 -36.87
N GLY A 757 16.11 19.10 -35.99
CA GLY A 757 16.15 20.55 -36.15
C GLY A 757 15.20 21.15 -37.19
N LEU A 758 14.40 20.33 -37.89
CA LEU A 758 13.56 20.75 -39.02
C LEU A 758 12.08 20.49 -38.80
N GLN A 759 11.73 19.30 -38.34
CA GLN A 759 10.34 18.86 -38.24
C GLN A 759 9.76 19.29 -36.89
N GLU A 760 8.79 20.20 -36.86
CA GLU A 760 8.05 20.54 -35.64
C GLU A 760 7.16 19.36 -35.23
N VAL A 761 7.24 18.95 -33.97
CA VAL A 761 6.58 17.75 -33.46
C VAL A 761 5.80 18.05 -32.19
N THR A 762 4.59 17.50 -32.10
CA THR A 762 3.80 17.62 -30.87
C THR A 762 4.26 16.61 -29.82
N THR A 763 4.07 16.90 -28.53
CA THR A 763 4.41 15.94 -27.47
C THR A 763 3.68 14.59 -27.62
N LYS A 764 2.53 14.55 -28.30
CA LYS A 764 1.80 13.31 -28.62
C LYS A 764 2.47 12.45 -29.68
N ASP A 765 3.17 13.07 -30.62
CA ASP A 765 3.90 12.35 -31.65
C ASP A 765 5.18 11.74 -31.06
N ILE A 766 5.84 12.45 -30.14
CA ILE A 766 6.97 11.94 -29.35
C ILE A 766 6.55 10.71 -28.55
N SER A 767 5.40 10.73 -27.86
CA SER A 767 4.96 9.61 -27.03
C SER A 767 4.66 8.32 -27.81
N ARG A 768 4.39 8.42 -29.12
CA ARG A 768 4.17 7.26 -30.00
C ARG A 768 5.43 6.50 -30.37
N ILE A 769 6.58 7.19 -30.46
CA ILE A 769 7.87 6.59 -30.86
C ILE A 769 8.84 6.42 -29.67
N SER A 770 8.47 6.94 -28.50
CA SER A 770 9.27 6.91 -27.28
C SER A 770 8.74 5.96 -26.22
N ALA A 771 9.61 5.52 -25.31
CA ALA A 771 9.22 4.83 -24.09
C ALA A 771 9.74 5.58 -22.86
N TYR A 772 9.13 5.34 -21.70
CA TYR A 772 9.43 6.10 -20.48
C TYR A 772 9.50 5.17 -19.27
N VAL A 773 10.60 5.26 -18.53
CA VAL A 773 10.80 4.56 -17.26
C VAL A 773 10.58 5.54 -16.11
N THR A 774 9.54 5.32 -15.30
CA THR A 774 9.20 6.16 -14.14
C THR A 774 10.20 6.04 -13.01
N GLN A 775 10.34 7.06 -12.17
CA GLN A 775 11.24 7.05 -11.00
C GLN A 775 10.98 5.90 -10.01
N HIS A 776 9.72 5.54 -9.76
CA HIS A 776 9.37 4.48 -8.80
C HIS A 776 8.88 3.20 -9.49
N ASP A 777 9.43 2.05 -9.09
CA ASP A 777 9.08 0.72 -9.60
C ASP A 777 7.95 0.03 -8.79
N ASN A 778 7.14 0.82 -8.09
CA ASN A 778 6.13 0.33 -7.14
C ASN A 778 4.88 -0.26 -7.81
N LEU A 779 4.75 -0.15 -9.14
CA LEU A 779 3.57 -0.56 -9.91
C LEU A 779 3.77 -1.88 -10.67
N LEU A 780 4.71 -2.71 -10.24
CA LEU A 780 4.88 -4.07 -10.76
C LEU A 780 3.97 -5.05 -10.02
N ILE A 781 3.38 -6.00 -10.76
CA ILE A 781 2.49 -7.02 -10.19
C ILE A 781 3.28 -7.97 -9.29
N SER A 782 3.04 -7.90 -7.99
CA SER A 782 3.87 -8.56 -6.98
C SER A 782 3.82 -10.10 -6.98
N HIS A 783 2.73 -10.68 -7.50
CA HIS A 783 2.51 -12.14 -7.53
C HIS A 783 3.06 -12.83 -8.79
N LEU A 784 3.52 -12.07 -9.79
CA LEU A 784 4.14 -12.61 -11.00
C LEU A 784 5.65 -12.70 -10.84
N THR A 785 6.25 -13.65 -11.56
CA THR A 785 7.71 -13.72 -11.73
C THR A 785 8.20 -12.69 -12.73
N VAL A 786 9.51 -12.43 -12.74
CA VAL A 786 10.13 -11.54 -13.73
C VAL A 786 9.87 -12.01 -15.16
N ARG A 787 10.09 -13.30 -15.45
CA ARG A 787 9.87 -13.91 -16.77
C ARG A 787 8.41 -13.76 -17.22
N GLU A 788 7.46 -14.05 -16.34
CA GLU A 788 6.03 -13.92 -16.65
C GLU A 788 5.61 -12.47 -16.87
N THR A 789 6.17 -11.55 -16.08
CA THR A 789 5.93 -10.11 -16.25
C THR A 789 6.37 -9.67 -17.63
N LEU A 790 7.59 -10.03 -18.06
CA LEU A 790 8.08 -9.74 -19.40
C LEU A 790 7.26 -10.44 -20.48
N TYR A 791 6.84 -11.69 -20.25
CA TYR A 791 6.00 -12.44 -21.19
C TYR A 791 4.65 -11.78 -21.46
N HIS A 792 3.95 -11.37 -20.40
CA HIS A 792 2.68 -10.68 -20.57
C HIS A 792 2.85 -9.28 -21.17
N GLN A 793 3.91 -8.55 -20.82
CA GLN A 793 4.19 -7.24 -21.44
C GLN A 793 4.56 -7.38 -22.91
N ALA A 794 5.31 -8.43 -23.28
CA ALA A 794 5.72 -8.70 -24.66
C ALA A 794 4.49 -8.95 -25.54
N LEU A 795 3.55 -9.78 -25.07
CA LEU A 795 2.28 -10.05 -25.77
C LEU A 795 1.44 -8.78 -26.01
N LEU A 796 1.55 -7.77 -25.15
CA LEU A 796 0.78 -6.53 -25.26
C LEU A 796 1.48 -5.45 -26.10
N ARG A 797 2.81 -5.49 -26.19
CA ARG A 797 3.63 -4.45 -26.82
C ARG A 797 4.17 -4.84 -28.19
N LEU A 798 4.33 -6.13 -28.47
CA LEU A 798 4.86 -6.65 -29.73
C LEU A 798 3.76 -6.96 -30.75
N PRO A 799 4.05 -6.84 -32.06
CA PRO A 799 3.15 -7.28 -33.13
C PRO A 799 2.80 -8.77 -33.00
N VAL A 800 1.59 -9.14 -33.41
CA VAL A 800 1.05 -10.51 -33.29
C VAL A 800 1.91 -11.54 -34.04
N GLU A 801 2.49 -11.15 -35.17
CA GLU A 801 3.35 -11.99 -36.01
C GLU A 801 4.60 -12.48 -35.24
N GLU A 802 5.09 -11.68 -34.30
CA GLU A 802 6.28 -11.99 -33.52
C GLU A 802 6.00 -12.86 -32.28
N HIS A 803 4.72 -13.16 -31.99
CA HIS A 803 4.35 -13.85 -30.75
C HIS A 803 4.99 -15.24 -30.60
N LYS A 804 5.32 -15.89 -31.73
CA LYS A 804 6.03 -17.18 -31.77
C LYS A 804 7.44 -17.09 -31.18
N TYR A 805 8.11 -15.94 -31.32
CA TYR A 805 9.48 -15.71 -30.91
C TYR A 805 9.60 -15.00 -29.55
N ILE A 806 8.48 -14.77 -28.86
CA ILE A 806 8.47 -14.11 -27.54
C ILE A 806 9.37 -14.81 -26.51
N PRO A 807 9.33 -16.16 -26.33
CA PRO A 807 10.18 -16.83 -25.34
C PRO A 807 11.68 -16.56 -25.57
N SER A 808 12.13 -16.62 -26.82
CA SER A 808 13.50 -16.33 -27.23
C SER A 808 13.86 -14.85 -27.10
N GLN A 809 12.95 -13.93 -27.44
CA GLN A 809 13.16 -12.50 -27.23
C GLN A 809 13.27 -12.15 -25.73
N ILE A 810 12.48 -12.81 -24.87
CA ILE A 810 12.59 -12.66 -23.41
C ILE A 810 13.89 -13.24 -22.90
N ALA A 811 14.32 -14.41 -23.38
CA ALA A 811 15.61 -15.00 -23.00
C ALA A 811 16.77 -14.06 -23.37
N TYR A 812 16.73 -13.47 -24.57
CA TYR A 812 17.68 -12.46 -25.01
C TYR A 812 17.62 -11.21 -24.10
N LEU A 813 16.43 -10.69 -23.83
CA LEU A 813 16.22 -9.50 -22.99
C LEU A 813 16.67 -9.73 -21.54
N LEU A 814 16.38 -10.90 -20.95
CA LEU A 814 16.82 -11.29 -19.61
C LEU A 814 18.34 -11.33 -19.51
N ARG A 815 19.04 -11.80 -20.56
CA ARG A 815 20.51 -11.75 -20.63
C ARG A 815 21.02 -10.32 -20.80
N GLN A 816 20.46 -9.57 -21.75
CA GLN A 816 20.86 -8.19 -22.02
C GLN A 816 20.71 -7.30 -20.77
N THR A 817 19.71 -7.58 -19.94
CA THR A 817 19.42 -6.84 -18.71
C THR A 817 19.95 -7.50 -17.43
N GLY A 818 20.68 -8.61 -17.52
CA GLY A 818 21.28 -9.28 -16.35
C GLY A 818 20.25 -9.78 -15.32
N LEU A 819 19.07 -10.21 -15.77
CA LEU A 819 17.94 -10.67 -14.94
C LEU A 819 17.78 -12.20 -14.92
N VAL A 820 18.73 -12.95 -15.50
CA VAL A 820 18.66 -14.41 -15.64
C VAL A 820 18.45 -15.10 -14.28
N ASP A 821 19.22 -14.70 -13.25
CA ASP A 821 19.18 -15.35 -11.93
C ASP A 821 17.86 -15.17 -11.16
N CYS A 822 17.13 -14.09 -11.44
CA CYS A 822 15.87 -13.77 -10.78
C CYS A 822 14.66 -13.94 -11.70
N ALA A 823 14.86 -14.48 -12.91
CA ALA A 823 13.81 -14.67 -13.92
C ALA A 823 12.56 -15.37 -13.37
N ASP A 824 12.73 -16.40 -12.54
CA ASP A 824 11.64 -17.21 -12.00
C ASP A 824 11.33 -16.88 -10.51
N THR A 825 11.84 -15.75 -10.02
CA THR A 825 11.55 -15.21 -8.69
C THR A 825 10.39 -14.21 -8.76
N PRO A 826 9.41 -14.24 -7.82
CA PRO A 826 8.33 -13.26 -7.79
C PRO A 826 8.85 -11.84 -7.57
N VAL A 827 8.23 -10.86 -8.23
CA VAL A 827 8.63 -9.45 -8.11
C VAL A 827 8.43 -8.92 -6.68
N GLY A 828 7.32 -9.30 -6.02
CA GLY A 828 7.03 -8.96 -4.63
C GLY A 828 6.65 -7.50 -4.33
N SER A 829 6.17 -7.26 -3.11
CA SER A 829 5.72 -5.99 -2.50
C SER A 829 6.32 -5.81 -1.09
N ALA A 830 5.91 -4.76 -0.37
CA ALA A 830 6.26 -4.58 1.05
C ALA A 830 5.71 -5.71 1.94
N SER A 831 4.57 -6.32 1.56
CA SER A 831 3.94 -7.42 2.30
C SER A 831 4.41 -8.80 1.84
N VAL A 832 4.79 -8.93 0.56
CA VAL A 832 5.25 -10.18 -0.06
C VAL A 832 6.68 -9.98 -0.54
N LYS A 833 7.68 -10.55 0.13
CA LYS A 833 9.08 -10.38 -0.32
C LYS A 833 9.29 -10.94 -1.74
N GLY A 834 10.06 -10.21 -2.56
CA GLY A 834 10.41 -10.58 -3.93
C GLY A 834 11.82 -10.15 -4.31
N ILE A 835 12.03 -9.78 -5.57
CA ILE A 835 13.33 -9.32 -6.10
C ILE A 835 13.79 -7.99 -5.47
N SER A 836 15.10 -7.73 -5.53
CA SER A 836 15.71 -6.49 -5.01
C SER A 836 15.31 -5.25 -5.80
N GLY A 837 15.49 -4.05 -5.22
CA GLY A 837 15.17 -2.78 -5.89
C GLY A 837 15.89 -2.60 -7.23
N GLY A 838 17.18 -2.94 -7.31
CA GLY A 838 17.95 -2.88 -8.57
C GLY A 838 17.47 -3.87 -9.63
N GLU A 839 17.05 -5.06 -9.22
CA GLU A 839 16.41 -6.00 -10.14
C GLU A 839 15.05 -5.48 -10.61
N LYS A 840 14.23 -4.89 -9.72
CA LYS A 840 12.97 -4.23 -10.12
C LYS A 840 13.21 -3.14 -11.14
N ARG A 841 14.27 -2.35 -10.98
CA ARG A 841 14.62 -1.29 -11.92
C ARG A 841 14.95 -1.83 -13.30
N ARG A 842 15.80 -2.86 -13.36
CA ARG A 842 16.14 -3.53 -14.63
C ARG A 842 14.92 -4.17 -15.27
N VAL A 843 13.98 -4.71 -14.48
CA VAL A 843 12.68 -5.21 -14.99
C VAL A 843 11.87 -4.07 -15.61
N SER A 844 11.75 -2.91 -14.96
CA SER A 844 11.04 -1.75 -15.51
C SER A 844 11.66 -1.26 -16.82
N ILE A 845 12.99 -1.23 -16.91
CA ILE A 845 13.70 -0.91 -18.16
C ILE A 845 13.39 -1.97 -19.22
N ALA A 846 13.52 -3.26 -18.89
CA ALA A 846 13.23 -4.37 -19.79
C ALA A 846 11.81 -4.31 -20.37
N ILE A 847 10.81 -3.96 -19.55
CA ILE A 847 9.42 -3.80 -20.00
C ILE A 847 9.31 -2.74 -21.11
N GLN A 848 10.01 -1.61 -20.97
CA GLN A 848 9.98 -0.54 -21.96
C GLN A 848 10.77 -0.88 -23.24
N LEU A 849 11.84 -1.67 -23.12
CA LEU A 849 12.64 -2.12 -24.27
C LEU A 849 11.89 -3.09 -25.20
N LEU A 850 10.86 -3.79 -24.71
CA LEU A 850 10.00 -4.64 -25.53
C LEU A 850 9.36 -3.89 -26.70
N SER A 851 9.12 -2.58 -26.56
CA SER A 851 8.52 -1.76 -27.62
C SER A 851 9.52 -1.27 -28.67
N ARG A 852 10.82 -1.62 -28.59
CA ARG A 852 11.90 -1.14 -29.47
C ARG A 852 11.84 0.38 -29.74
N PRO A 853 11.78 1.21 -28.68
CA PRO A 853 11.60 2.65 -28.84
C PRO A 853 12.80 3.30 -29.53
N LYS A 854 12.55 4.33 -30.35
CA LYS A 854 13.62 5.17 -30.92
C LYS A 854 14.12 6.23 -29.95
N ILE A 855 13.28 6.63 -29.01
CA ILE A 855 13.63 7.53 -27.92
C ILE A 855 13.30 6.85 -26.60
N LEU A 856 14.28 6.71 -25.70
CA LEU A 856 14.07 6.15 -24.37
C LEU A 856 14.29 7.23 -23.31
N PHE A 857 13.23 7.57 -22.60
CA PHE A 857 13.28 8.46 -21.43
C PHE A 857 13.45 7.65 -20.16
N LEU A 858 14.43 8.00 -19.33
CA LEU A 858 14.62 7.39 -18.01
C LEU A 858 14.65 8.44 -16.93
N ASP A 859 13.75 8.34 -15.95
CA ASP A 859 13.75 9.25 -14.81
C ASP A 859 14.54 8.64 -13.64
N GLU A 860 15.75 9.16 -13.40
CA GLU A 860 16.69 8.74 -12.36
C GLU A 860 16.96 7.22 -12.31
N PRO A 861 17.42 6.59 -13.41
CA PRO A 861 17.55 5.13 -13.49
C PRO A 861 18.62 4.50 -12.60
N THR A 862 19.55 5.30 -12.09
CA THR A 862 20.63 4.86 -11.19
C THR A 862 20.36 5.21 -9.72
N SER A 863 19.23 5.86 -9.42
CA SER A 863 18.92 6.30 -8.05
C SER A 863 18.62 5.11 -7.14
N GLY A 864 19.33 5.03 -6.02
CA GLY A 864 19.19 3.95 -5.03
C GLY A 864 19.81 2.60 -5.42
N LEU A 865 20.69 2.56 -6.44
CA LEU A 865 21.34 1.33 -6.96
C LEU A 865 22.86 1.33 -6.79
N ASP A 866 23.50 0.15 -6.76
CA ASP A 866 24.98 -0.04 -6.81
C ASP A 866 25.58 0.51 -8.08
N VAL A 867 26.73 1.18 -8.00
CA VAL A 867 27.69 1.49 -9.07
C VAL A 867 27.85 0.28 -9.97
N ALA A 868 27.99 -0.93 -9.42
CA ALA A 868 28.02 -2.15 -10.22
C ALA A 868 26.75 -2.34 -11.07
N THR A 869 25.57 -2.22 -10.46
CA THR A 869 24.28 -2.29 -11.16
C THR A 869 24.07 -1.09 -12.09
N SER A 870 24.45 0.12 -11.70
CA SER A 870 24.33 1.38 -12.43
C SER A 870 25.26 1.41 -13.64
N ALA A 871 26.48 0.89 -13.50
CA ALA A 871 27.41 0.66 -14.60
C ALA A 871 26.91 -0.42 -15.53
N SER A 872 26.33 -1.51 -15.00
CA SER A 872 25.65 -2.50 -15.83
C SER A 872 24.47 -1.90 -16.61
N ILE A 873 23.68 -1.02 -15.98
CA ILE A 873 22.61 -0.28 -16.66
C ILE A 873 23.20 0.66 -17.71
N LEU A 874 24.27 1.39 -17.41
CA LEU A 874 24.87 2.31 -18.39
C LEU A 874 25.47 1.57 -19.58
N VAL A 875 26.18 0.47 -19.36
CA VAL A 875 26.69 -0.39 -20.44
C VAL A 875 25.54 -0.91 -21.30
N MET A 876 24.41 -1.25 -20.68
CA MET A 876 23.20 -1.61 -21.41
C MET A 876 22.66 -0.43 -22.23
N LEU A 877 22.58 0.77 -21.66
CA LEU A 877 22.15 2.00 -22.35
C LEU A 877 23.07 2.35 -23.52
N ASN A 878 24.39 2.31 -23.35
CA ASN A 878 25.37 2.57 -24.42
C ASN A 878 25.23 1.56 -25.57
N LYS A 879 24.99 0.28 -25.27
CA LYS A 879 24.70 -0.73 -26.30
C LYS A 879 23.40 -0.44 -27.06
N LEU A 880 22.38 0.07 -26.38
CA LEU A 880 21.12 0.48 -27.00
C LEU A 880 21.29 1.75 -27.85
N ALA A 881 22.10 2.69 -27.38
CA ALA A 881 22.45 3.91 -28.11
C ALA A 881 23.18 3.57 -29.42
N ALA A 882 24.20 2.71 -29.35
CA ALA A 882 24.91 2.17 -30.51
C ALA A 882 24.01 1.39 -31.48
N ALA A 883 22.92 0.79 -30.99
CA ALA A 883 21.91 0.12 -31.81
C ALA A 883 20.91 1.08 -32.47
N GLY A 884 21.05 2.40 -32.29
CA GLY A 884 20.23 3.41 -32.95
C GLY A 884 19.06 3.97 -32.13
N THR A 885 19.18 3.95 -30.79
CA THR A 885 18.17 4.52 -29.87
C THR A 885 18.70 5.78 -29.20
N THR A 886 17.96 6.89 -29.26
CA THR A 886 18.31 8.12 -28.54
C THR A 886 17.87 8.00 -27.08
N ILE A 887 18.80 8.11 -26.15
CA ILE A 887 18.52 7.95 -24.72
C ILE A 887 18.57 9.32 -24.05
N ILE A 888 17.54 9.63 -23.26
CA ILE A 888 17.47 10.86 -22.46
C ILE A 888 17.17 10.46 -21.02
N SER A 889 18.18 10.59 -20.16
CA SER A 889 18.08 10.21 -18.77
C SER A 889 18.23 11.42 -17.85
N SER A 890 17.34 11.59 -16.87
CA SER A 890 17.66 12.44 -15.72
C SER A 890 18.62 11.67 -14.82
N ILE A 891 19.72 12.28 -14.42
CA ILE A 891 20.67 11.67 -13.48
C ILE A 891 21.00 12.71 -12.42
N HIS A 892 20.84 12.29 -11.16
CA HIS A 892 21.10 13.15 -10.02
C HIS A 892 22.60 13.18 -9.69
N GLN A 893 23.29 12.03 -9.74
CA GLN A 893 24.71 11.96 -9.39
C GLN A 893 25.43 10.73 -9.94
N PRO A 894 26.16 10.83 -11.06
CA PRO A 894 26.94 9.73 -11.60
C PRO A 894 28.34 9.66 -10.96
N SER A 895 28.88 8.45 -10.83
CA SER A 895 30.31 8.26 -10.54
C SER A 895 31.17 8.74 -11.72
N LYS A 896 32.45 9.00 -11.50
CA LYS A 896 33.40 9.43 -12.54
C LYS A 896 33.37 8.51 -13.78
N GLU A 897 33.45 7.20 -13.56
CA GLU A 897 33.34 6.20 -14.63
C GLU A 897 32.03 6.30 -15.43
N LEU A 898 30.91 6.62 -14.78
CA LEU A 898 29.63 6.80 -15.48
C LEU A 898 29.59 8.12 -16.24
N PHE A 899 30.16 9.19 -15.65
CA PHE A 899 30.18 10.53 -16.22
C PHE A 899 30.97 10.59 -17.53
N ASP A 900 32.13 9.96 -17.56
CA ASP A 900 33.01 9.92 -18.74
C ASP A 900 32.38 9.15 -19.92
N ASN A 901 31.35 8.33 -19.65
CA ASN A 901 30.64 7.52 -20.63
C ASN A 901 29.39 8.20 -21.22
N PHE A 902 29.06 9.44 -20.83
CA PHE A 902 27.93 10.18 -21.40
C PHE A 902 28.36 11.02 -22.60
N ASP A 903 27.59 10.96 -23.68
CA ASP A 903 27.92 11.69 -24.91
C ASP A 903 27.59 13.19 -24.81
N SER A 904 26.41 13.51 -24.26
CA SER A 904 25.88 14.88 -24.19
C SER A 904 25.16 15.14 -22.87
N MET A 905 25.22 16.38 -22.38
CA MET A 905 24.58 16.77 -21.13
C MET A 905 23.85 18.12 -21.23
N VAL A 906 22.73 18.21 -20.52
CA VAL A 906 21.99 19.44 -20.22
C VAL A 906 22.06 19.67 -18.71
N LEU A 907 22.63 20.80 -18.32
CA LEU A 907 22.76 21.21 -16.92
C LEU A 907 21.68 22.24 -16.58
N LEU A 908 20.81 21.89 -15.65
CA LEU A 908 19.76 22.77 -15.13
C LEU A 908 20.18 23.37 -13.78
N ALA A 909 19.95 24.67 -13.62
CA ALA A 909 20.03 25.36 -12.34
C ALA A 909 18.68 25.36 -11.61
N ARG A 910 18.71 25.74 -10.33
CA ARG A 910 17.51 25.93 -9.51
C ARG A 910 16.57 26.95 -10.18
N GLY A 911 15.29 26.63 -10.26
CA GLY A 911 14.30 27.45 -10.97
C GLY A 911 14.00 26.98 -12.40
N GLY A 912 14.79 26.06 -12.97
CA GLY A 912 14.52 25.52 -14.31
C GLY A 912 15.14 26.34 -15.45
N TYR A 913 16.33 26.89 -15.21
CA TYR A 913 17.17 27.57 -16.20
C TYR A 913 18.27 26.63 -16.71
N VAL A 914 18.65 26.75 -17.98
CA VAL A 914 19.78 26.01 -18.56
C VAL A 914 21.07 26.79 -18.30
N VAL A 915 22.09 26.09 -17.81
CA VAL A 915 23.44 26.62 -17.58
C VAL A 915 24.44 26.11 -18.62
N TYR A 916 24.18 24.92 -19.16
CA TYR A 916 25.00 24.29 -20.17
C TYR A 916 24.18 23.28 -20.97
N ASN A 917 24.45 23.19 -22.27
CA ASN A 917 23.93 22.16 -23.16
C ASN A 917 24.97 21.85 -24.24
N GLY A 918 25.51 20.64 -24.25
CA GLY A 918 26.56 20.23 -25.18
C GLY A 918 27.25 18.92 -24.79
N PRO A 919 28.35 18.56 -25.48
CA PRO A 919 29.10 17.33 -25.20
C PRO A 919 29.66 17.30 -23.77
N THR A 920 29.54 16.17 -23.09
CA THR A 920 29.99 16.05 -21.68
C THR A 920 31.48 16.37 -21.52
N ALA A 921 32.33 16.01 -22.49
CA ALA A 921 33.77 16.32 -22.46
C ALA A 921 34.07 17.84 -22.46
N GLY A 922 33.15 18.66 -22.98
CA GLY A 922 33.33 20.11 -23.09
C GLY A 922 32.99 20.91 -21.82
N ILE A 923 32.30 20.31 -20.84
CA ILE A 923 31.84 21.04 -19.64
C ILE A 923 33.00 21.58 -18.80
N GLY A 924 34.08 20.81 -18.67
CA GLY A 924 35.25 21.22 -17.88
C GLY A 924 35.93 22.45 -18.46
N GLN A 925 36.06 22.50 -19.79
CA GLN A 925 36.61 23.67 -20.50
C GLN A 925 35.68 24.88 -20.38
N TYR A 926 34.37 24.68 -20.48
CA TYR A 926 33.37 25.73 -20.31
C TYR A 926 33.43 26.34 -18.90
N LEU A 927 33.42 25.52 -17.85
CA LEU A 927 33.51 26.02 -16.47
C LEU A 927 34.86 26.70 -16.18
N ALA A 928 35.97 26.17 -16.71
CA ALA A 928 37.27 26.81 -16.60
C ALA A 928 37.29 28.19 -17.28
N SER A 929 36.65 28.36 -18.44
CA SER A 929 36.53 29.66 -19.12
C SER A 929 35.74 30.70 -18.33
N LEU A 930 34.87 30.26 -17.42
CA LEU A 930 34.08 31.11 -16.53
C LEU A 930 34.77 31.37 -15.18
N GLY A 931 36.00 30.89 -14.98
CA GLY A 931 36.78 31.05 -13.75
C GLY A 931 36.62 29.94 -12.73
N TYR A 932 36.02 28.80 -13.10
CA TYR A 932 35.78 27.65 -12.22
C TYR A 932 36.46 26.37 -12.76
N PRO A 933 37.80 26.25 -12.68
CA PRO A 933 38.50 25.02 -13.08
C PRO A 933 38.26 23.88 -12.07
N CYS A 934 38.03 22.66 -12.58
CA CYS A 934 37.87 21.47 -11.73
C CYS A 934 39.25 21.01 -11.19
N PRO A 935 39.41 20.80 -9.88
CA PRO A 935 40.62 20.20 -9.31
C PRO A 935 40.79 18.73 -9.73
N ASP A 936 42.04 18.26 -9.88
CA ASP A 936 42.35 16.89 -10.31
C ASP A 936 41.85 15.79 -9.35
N SER A 937 41.70 16.13 -8.07
CA SER A 937 41.25 15.21 -7.01
C SER A 937 39.74 15.05 -6.91
N VAL A 938 38.95 15.85 -7.67
CA VAL A 938 37.49 15.90 -7.56
C VAL A 938 36.84 15.30 -8.80
N ASN A 939 35.77 14.53 -8.60
CA ASN A 939 34.95 14.01 -9.69
C ASN A 939 34.24 15.18 -10.41
N MET A 940 34.43 15.30 -11.73
CA MET A 940 33.83 16.36 -12.54
C MET A 940 32.29 16.43 -12.38
N ALA A 941 31.62 15.27 -12.31
CA ALA A 941 30.17 15.22 -12.13
C ALA A 941 29.70 15.87 -10.82
N ASP A 942 30.49 15.69 -9.77
CA ASP A 942 30.23 16.25 -8.45
C ASP A 942 30.53 17.75 -8.45
N PHE A 943 31.67 18.15 -9.03
CA PHE A 943 32.06 19.55 -9.19
C PHE A 943 31.02 20.37 -9.95
N VAL A 944 30.50 19.86 -11.07
CA VAL A 944 29.47 20.54 -11.88
C VAL A 944 28.22 20.85 -11.04
N LEU A 945 27.78 19.90 -10.20
CA LEU A 945 26.63 20.07 -9.32
C LEU A 945 26.92 21.05 -8.17
N ASP A 946 28.12 21.02 -7.62
CA ASP A 946 28.55 21.94 -6.56
C ASP A 946 28.64 23.39 -7.06
N VAL A 947 29.01 23.61 -8.33
CA VAL A 947 29.05 24.93 -8.96
C VAL A 947 27.63 25.50 -9.18
N VAL A 948 26.66 24.68 -9.55
CA VAL A 948 25.26 25.14 -9.77
C VAL A 948 24.38 25.07 -8.52
N SER A 949 24.90 24.55 -7.42
CA SER A 949 24.23 24.47 -6.12
C SER A 949 24.90 25.38 -5.09
N THR A 950 24.40 25.38 -3.85
CA THR A 950 24.95 26.18 -2.75
C THR A 950 26.04 25.39 -2.05
N GLN A 951 27.25 25.95 -1.94
CA GLN A 951 28.39 25.27 -1.30
C GLN A 951 28.32 25.37 0.25
N LEU A 952 28.93 24.41 0.95
CA LEU A 952 28.80 24.18 2.41
C LEU A 952 29.36 25.27 3.34
N MET A 953 29.88 26.38 2.81
CA MET A 953 30.41 27.52 3.56
C MET A 953 29.97 28.87 2.95
N GLU A 954 29.08 28.84 1.97
CA GLU A 954 28.72 29.99 1.16
C GLU A 954 27.37 30.61 1.59
N THR A 955 27.28 31.93 1.61
CA THR A 955 26.01 32.62 1.86
C THR A 955 25.03 32.44 0.69
N LYS A 956 23.72 32.43 0.98
CA LYS A 956 22.70 32.25 -0.05
C LYS A 956 22.76 33.33 -1.14
N GLU A 957 23.09 34.57 -0.77
CA GLU A 957 23.22 35.67 -1.75
C GLU A 957 24.41 35.44 -2.71
N ALA A 958 25.55 34.98 -2.19
CA ALA A 958 26.73 34.69 -3.01
C ALA A 958 26.46 33.53 -3.99
N ALA A 959 25.80 32.47 -3.53
CA ALA A 959 25.41 31.35 -4.38
C ALA A 959 24.40 31.78 -5.46
N GLN A 960 23.43 32.64 -5.15
CA GLN A 960 22.50 33.19 -6.14
C GLN A 960 23.21 34.03 -7.19
N ALA A 961 24.10 34.94 -6.78
CA ALA A 961 24.87 35.77 -7.70
C ALA A 961 25.74 34.92 -8.65
N ARG A 962 26.37 33.84 -8.15
CA ARG A 962 27.10 32.88 -9.00
C ARG A 962 26.17 32.24 -10.03
N VAL A 963 25.04 31.70 -9.59
CA VAL A 963 24.11 30.98 -10.49
C VAL A 963 23.52 31.92 -11.54
N GLU A 964 23.16 33.15 -11.18
CA GLU A 964 22.69 34.18 -12.13
C GLU A 964 23.77 34.57 -13.15
N HIS A 965 25.03 34.68 -12.72
CA HIS A 965 26.15 34.90 -13.63
C HIS A 965 26.30 33.75 -14.63
N LEU A 966 26.18 32.49 -14.19
CA LEU A 966 26.23 31.32 -15.08
C LEU A 966 25.07 31.30 -16.09
N ILE A 967 23.84 31.61 -15.63
CA ILE A 967 22.65 31.64 -16.50
C ILE A 967 22.76 32.74 -17.55
N SER A 968 23.15 33.96 -17.16
CA SER A 968 23.27 35.09 -18.08
C SER A 968 24.32 34.83 -19.17
N LYS A 969 25.50 34.31 -18.79
CA LYS A 969 26.55 33.95 -19.76
C LYS A 969 26.11 32.89 -20.75
N TRP A 970 25.43 31.84 -20.29
CA TRP A 970 24.89 30.82 -21.18
C TRP A 970 23.87 31.41 -22.16
N SER A 971 22.93 32.22 -21.66
CA SER A 971 21.89 32.82 -22.50
C SER A 971 22.46 33.70 -23.63
N THR A 972 23.55 34.43 -23.37
CA THR A 972 24.24 35.24 -24.40
C THR A 972 24.93 34.38 -25.45
N GLN A 973 25.68 33.34 -25.05
CA GLN A 973 26.34 32.42 -25.99
C GLN A 973 25.34 31.63 -26.84
N GLN A 974 24.15 31.40 -26.32
CA GLN A 974 23.11 30.66 -27.03
C GLN A 974 22.50 31.48 -28.17
N LEU A 975 22.26 32.78 -27.93
CA LEU A 975 21.79 33.73 -28.96
C LEU A 975 22.78 33.84 -30.14
N GLU A 976 24.08 33.67 -29.88
CA GLU A 976 25.12 33.66 -30.92
C GLU A 976 25.13 32.36 -31.75
N LYS A 977 24.84 31.20 -31.13
CA LYS A 977 24.81 29.89 -31.80
C LYS A 977 23.52 29.61 -32.59
N GLU A 978 22.41 30.27 -32.27
CA GLU A 978 21.13 30.10 -32.98
C GLU A 978 21.09 30.73 -34.38
N ALA A 979 22.16 31.42 -34.80
CA ALA A 979 22.29 32.03 -36.12
C ALA A 979 22.68 31.04 -37.24
N GLU A 980 23.00 29.77 -36.93
CA GLU A 980 23.35 28.76 -37.93
C GLU A 980 22.13 27.95 -38.43
N PRO A 981 21.97 27.74 -39.76
CA PRO A 981 20.86 26.96 -40.30
C PRO A 981 20.98 25.47 -39.94
N ALA A 982 19.89 24.88 -39.43
CA ALA A 982 19.85 23.47 -39.06
C ALA A 982 19.89 22.57 -40.31
N VAL A 983 20.85 21.66 -40.35
CA VAL A 983 20.97 20.60 -41.37
C VAL A 983 20.37 19.32 -40.79
N GLY A 984 19.32 18.77 -41.41
CA GLY A 984 18.66 17.56 -40.92
C GLY A 984 17.83 16.85 -42.00
N THR A 985 17.35 15.65 -41.67
CA THR A 985 16.43 14.88 -42.51
C THR A 985 15.08 14.72 -41.80
N GLU A 986 13.98 14.83 -42.55
CA GLU A 986 12.64 14.56 -42.02
C GLU A 986 12.46 13.06 -41.76
N ILE A 987 11.81 12.72 -40.65
CA ILE A 987 11.60 11.33 -40.23
C ILE A 987 10.15 10.92 -40.50
N ASP A 988 9.97 9.75 -41.10
CA ASP A 988 8.66 9.13 -41.22
C ASP A 988 8.19 8.53 -39.88
N LEU A 989 7.42 9.33 -39.14
CA LEU A 989 6.86 8.97 -37.84
C LEU A 989 5.92 7.74 -37.90
N ALA A 990 5.32 7.46 -39.06
CA ALA A 990 4.34 6.38 -39.20
C ALA A 990 4.99 5.00 -39.10
N LYS A 991 6.25 4.86 -39.50
CA LYS A 991 7.03 3.62 -39.43
C LYS A 991 7.38 3.21 -37.99
N PHE A 992 7.66 4.20 -37.14
CA PHE A 992 8.14 3.97 -35.78
C PHE A 992 7.04 4.10 -34.71
N SER A 993 5.83 4.51 -35.12
CA SER A 993 4.69 4.66 -34.22
C SER A 993 4.24 3.31 -33.68
N LYS A 994 4.16 3.20 -32.35
CA LYS A 994 3.55 2.05 -31.66
C LYS A 994 2.13 1.83 -32.16
N LYS A 995 1.86 0.66 -32.74
CA LYS A 995 0.49 0.24 -33.07
C LYS A 995 -0.09 -0.49 -31.86
N PRO A 996 -1.27 -0.10 -31.35
CA PRO A 996 -1.91 -0.83 -30.27
C PRO A 996 -2.22 -2.25 -30.72
N THR A 997 -2.07 -3.22 -29.82
CA THR A 997 -2.40 -4.61 -30.12
C THR A 997 -3.91 -4.77 -30.36
N PRO A 998 -4.32 -5.68 -31.27
CA PRO A 998 -5.74 -5.94 -31.50
C PRO A 998 -6.47 -6.31 -30.21
N PHE A 999 -7.73 -5.87 -30.08
CA PHE A 999 -8.53 -6.06 -28.88
C PHE A 999 -8.57 -7.53 -28.41
N SER A 1000 -8.72 -8.49 -29.33
CA SER A 1000 -8.80 -9.92 -29.01
C SER A 1000 -7.55 -10.47 -28.33
N VAL A 1001 -6.38 -10.06 -28.82
CA VAL A 1001 -5.07 -10.47 -28.31
C VAL A 1001 -4.79 -9.80 -26.96
N ALA A 1002 -5.05 -8.50 -26.86
CA ALA A 1002 -4.89 -7.76 -25.62
C ALA A 1002 -5.82 -8.31 -24.53
N PHE A 1003 -7.10 -8.53 -24.86
CA PHE A 1003 -8.09 -9.12 -23.95
C PHE A 1003 -7.66 -10.50 -23.46
N ARG A 1004 -7.30 -11.43 -24.35
CA ARG A 1004 -6.85 -12.78 -23.97
C ARG A 1004 -5.62 -12.73 -23.05
N THR A 1005 -4.69 -11.82 -23.33
CA THR A 1005 -3.45 -11.66 -22.56
C THR A 1005 -3.72 -11.11 -21.17
N VAL A 1006 -4.49 -10.02 -21.07
CA VAL A 1006 -4.85 -9.40 -19.77
C VAL A 1006 -5.68 -10.37 -18.94
N CYS A 1007 -6.66 -11.07 -19.54
CA CYS A 1007 -7.44 -12.11 -18.86
C CYS A 1007 -6.55 -13.23 -18.30
N LYS A 1008 -5.65 -13.80 -19.13
CA LYS A 1008 -4.75 -14.88 -18.68
C LYS A 1008 -3.85 -14.40 -17.54
N ARG A 1009 -3.34 -13.17 -17.64
CA ARG A 1009 -2.52 -12.53 -16.61
C ARG A 1009 -3.30 -12.37 -15.30
N GLN A 1010 -4.47 -11.75 -15.36
CA GLN A 1010 -5.32 -11.50 -14.18
C GLN A 1010 -5.75 -12.81 -13.52
N LEU A 1011 -6.19 -13.82 -14.29
CA LEU A 1011 -6.53 -15.15 -13.74
C LEU A 1011 -5.35 -15.77 -12.99
N LEU A 1012 -4.14 -15.70 -13.53
CA LEU A 1012 -2.94 -16.22 -12.87
C LEU A 1012 -2.63 -15.46 -11.58
N VAL A 1013 -2.76 -14.13 -11.59
CA VAL A 1013 -2.56 -13.28 -10.41
C VAL A 1013 -3.59 -13.60 -9.34
N SER A 1014 -4.88 -13.66 -9.69
CA SER A 1014 -5.96 -14.03 -8.78
C SER A 1014 -5.75 -15.41 -8.18
N TYR A 1015 -5.32 -16.39 -8.98
CA TYR A 1015 -5.03 -17.75 -8.50
C TYR A 1015 -3.85 -17.80 -7.51
N ARG A 1016 -2.81 -16.97 -7.72
CA ARG A 1016 -1.64 -16.90 -6.82
C ARG A 1016 -1.89 -16.07 -5.57
N ALA A 1017 -2.82 -15.12 -5.63
CA ALA A 1017 -3.29 -14.34 -4.48
C ALA A 1017 -4.27 -15.17 -3.63
N LYS A 1018 -3.77 -16.26 -3.03
CA LYS A 1018 -4.57 -17.27 -2.30
C LYS A 1018 -5.48 -16.65 -1.24
N ASP A 1019 -4.99 -15.67 -0.49
CA ASP A 1019 -5.75 -14.99 0.56
C ASP A 1019 -7.01 -14.30 0.00
N VAL A 1020 -6.87 -13.60 -1.13
CA VAL A 1020 -7.96 -12.86 -1.78
C VAL A 1020 -8.94 -13.84 -2.43
N MET A 1021 -8.44 -14.85 -3.15
CA MET A 1021 -9.27 -15.86 -3.80
C MET A 1021 -10.09 -16.66 -2.77
N PHE A 1022 -9.44 -17.11 -1.69
CA PHE A 1022 -10.09 -17.82 -0.61
C PHE A 1022 -11.19 -16.97 0.05
N ALA A 1023 -10.90 -15.69 0.31
CA ALA A 1023 -11.89 -14.77 0.85
C ALA A 1023 -13.11 -14.62 -0.06
N ARG A 1024 -12.92 -14.38 -1.37
CA ARG A 1024 -14.01 -14.19 -2.34
C ARG A 1024 -14.97 -15.38 -2.41
N ILE A 1025 -14.44 -16.60 -2.55
CA ILE A 1025 -15.25 -17.83 -2.66
C ILE A 1025 -15.94 -18.16 -1.33
N SER A 1026 -15.24 -17.95 -0.22
CA SER A 1026 -15.73 -18.32 1.10
C SER A 1026 -16.84 -17.40 1.60
N GLN A 1027 -16.84 -16.11 1.22
CA GLN A 1027 -17.86 -15.15 1.67
C GLN A 1027 -19.29 -15.62 1.39
N ILE A 1028 -19.59 -15.93 0.12
CA ILE A 1028 -20.95 -16.34 -0.30
C ILE A 1028 -21.28 -17.74 0.22
N THR A 1029 -20.31 -18.66 0.19
CA THR A 1029 -20.51 -20.06 0.59
C THR A 1029 -20.78 -20.18 2.09
N LEU A 1030 -20.00 -19.48 2.92
CA LEU A 1030 -20.21 -19.47 4.37
C LEU A 1030 -21.51 -18.75 4.74
N LEU A 1031 -21.86 -17.69 4.02
CA LEU A 1031 -23.16 -17.03 4.20
C LEU A 1031 -24.32 -17.98 3.89
N ALA A 1032 -24.25 -18.73 2.79
CA ALA A 1032 -25.24 -19.75 2.45
C ALA A 1032 -25.35 -20.83 3.54
N ALA A 1033 -24.21 -21.27 4.09
CA ALA A 1033 -24.17 -22.25 5.16
C ALA A 1033 -24.82 -21.72 6.45
N VAL A 1034 -24.57 -20.46 6.82
CA VAL A 1034 -25.25 -19.81 7.95
C VAL A 1034 -26.76 -19.77 7.71
N TYR A 1035 -27.22 -19.36 6.52
CA TYR A 1035 -28.65 -19.37 6.23
C TYR A 1035 -29.26 -20.77 6.27
N ALA A 1036 -28.57 -21.78 5.72
CA ALA A 1036 -29.03 -23.17 5.82
C ALA A 1036 -29.14 -23.64 7.27
N LEU A 1037 -28.17 -23.31 8.13
CA LEU A 1037 -28.19 -23.68 9.55
C LEU A 1037 -29.39 -23.08 10.30
N PHE A 1038 -29.74 -21.83 10.02
CA PHE A 1038 -30.80 -21.12 10.75
C PHE A 1038 -32.21 -21.39 10.23
N PHE A 1039 -32.39 -21.56 8.92
CA PHE A 1039 -33.71 -21.69 8.30
C PHE A 1039 -34.13 -23.14 8.03
N ALA A 1040 -33.23 -24.13 8.09
CA ALA A 1040 -33.57 -25.54 7.87
C ALA A 1040 -34.12 -26.22 9.14
N PRO A 1041 -35.13 -27.11 9.02
CA PRO A 1041 -36.03 -27.29 7.88
C PRO A 1041 -37.17 -26.26 7.89
N MET A 1042 -37.47 -25.70 6.73
CA MET A 1042 -38.56 -24.75 6.57
C MET A 1042 -39.93 -25.46 6.62
N LYS A 1043 -40.79 -25.06 7.57
CA LYS A 1043 -42.12 -25.64 7.78
C LYS A 1043 -43.21 -24.86 7.03
N ASN A 1044 -44.32 -25.54 6.73
CA ASN A 1044 -45.53 -24.92 6.14
C ASN A 1044 -46.56 -24.54 7.23
N SER A 1045 -46.11 -23.76 8.21
CA SER A 1045 -46.95 -23.16 9.27
C SER A 1045 -47.06 -21.65 9.04
N GLN A 1046 -47.90 -20.97 9.82
CA GLN A 1046 -47.98 -19.50 9.84
C GLN A 1046 -46.62 -18.85 10.14
N GLU A 1047 -45.81 -19.45 11.02
CA GLU A 1047 -44.43 -19.03 11.28
C GLU A 1047 -43.53 -19.22 10.05
N GLY A 1048 -43.77 -20.28 9.28
CA GLY A 1048 -43.10 -20.59 8.03
C GLY A 1048 -43.27 -19.51 6.95
N VAL A 1049 -44.41 -18.79 6.95
CA VAL A 1049 -44.61 -17.63 6.07
C VAL A 1049 -43.61 -16.53 6.39
N SER A 1050 -43.40 -16.23 7.69
CA SER A 1050 -42.41 -15.23 8.13
C SER A 1050 -40.98 -15.67 7.79
N ASN A 1051 -40.64 -16.94 8.02
CA ASN A 1051 -39.32 -17.49 7.69
C ASN A 1051 -39.03 -17.44 6.18
N ARG A 1052 -40.03 -17.65 5.31
CA ARG A 1052 -39.91 -17.51 3.84
C ARG A 1052 -39.66 -16.06 3.41
N LEU A 1053 -40.34 -15.11 4.04
CA LEU A 1053 -40.09 -13.68 3.81
C LEU A 1053 -38.70 -13.27 4.33
N GLY A 1054 -38.28 -13.84 5.46
CA GLY A 1054 -36.96 -13.61 6.06
C GLY A 1054 -35.84 -14.05 5.14
N ILE A 1055 -35.85 -15.30 4.65
CA ILE A 1055 -34.81 -15.76 3.72
C ILE A 1055 -34.78 -14.96 2.42
N ALA A 1056 -35.95 -14.54 1.90
CA ALA A 1056 -36.03 -13.72 0.69
C ALA A 1056 -35.34 -12.34 0.90
N GLN A 1057 -35.48 -11.75 2.09
CA GLN A 1057 -34.76 -10.53 2.45
C GLN A 1057 -33.26 -10.79 2.67
N SER A 1058 -32.89 -11.91 3.29
CA SER A 1058 -31.49 -12.25 3.57
C SER A 1058 -30.65 -12.48 2.29
N VAL A 1059 -31.26 -12.86 1.16
CA VAL A 1059 -30.58 -12.94 -0.15
C VAL A 1059 -29.98 -11.59 -0.58
N VAL A 1060 -30.64 -10.49 -0.21
CA VAL A 1060 -30.21 -9.14 -0.61
C VAL A 1060 -28.85 -8.77 -0.02
N ASN A 1061 -28.47 -9.34 1.13
CA ASN A 1061 -27.16 -9.12 1.76
C ASN A 1061 -25.98 -9.52 0.86
N LEU A 1062 -26.20 -10.33 -0.18
CA LEU A 1062 -25.19 -10.66 -1.19
C LEU A 1062 -24.70 -9.42 -1.96
N TYR A 1063 -25.50 -8.37 -2.02
CA TYR A 1063 -25.12 -7.08 -2.59
C TYR A 1063 -23.88 -6.49 -1.89
N PHE A 1064 -23.81 -6.59 -0.55
CA PHE A 1064 -22.65 -6.18 0.22
C PHE A 1064 -21.42 -7.06 0.00
N CYS A 1065 -21.62 -8.36 -0.23
CA CYS A 1065 -20.50 -9.26 -0.52
C CYS A 1065 -19.78 -8.84 -1.81
N GLY A 1066 -20.54 -8.45 -2.85
CA GLY A 1066 -19.99 -7.89 -4.09
C GLY A 1066 -19.12 -6.64 -3.87
N LEU A 1067 -19.55 -5.74 -2.99
CA LEU A 1067 -18.77 -4.55 -2.63
C LEU A 1067 -17.43 -4.89 -1.95
N ILE A 1068 -17.44 -5.79 -0.97
CA ILE A 1068 -16.23 -6.18 -0.25
C ILE A 1068 -15.23 -6.86 -1.20
N ASN A 1069 -15.74 -7.69 -2.12
CA ASN A 1069 -14.92 -8.32 -3.16
C ASN A 1069 -14.23 -7.28 -4.05
N ASN A 1070 -14.94 -6.20 -4.42
CA ASN A 1070 -14.39 -5.12 -5.23
C ASN A 1070 -13.30 -4.32 -4.48
N ILE A 1071 -13.61 -3.83 -3.26
CA ILE A 1071 -12.70 -3.00 -2.45
C ILE A 1071 -11.37 -3.71 -2.20
N SER A 1072 -11.40 -5.04 -2.08
CA SER A 1072 -10.22 -5.85 -1.76
C SER A 1072 -9.20 -5.98 -2.91
N LEU A 1073 -9.61 -5.79 -4.18
CA LEU A 1073 -8.74 -6.07 -5.34
C LEU A 1073 -8.69 -4.91 -6.35
N TYR A 1074 -9.84 -4.35 -6.73
CA TYR A 1074 -9.96 -3.39 -7.83
C TYR A 1074 -9.04 -2.15 -7.70
N PRO A 1075 -8.89 -1.51 -6.53
CA PRO A 1075 -8.02 -0.33 -6.42
C PRO A 1075 -6.57 -0.61 -6.84
N SER A 1076 -6.03 -1.78 -6.47
CA SER A 1076 -4.65 -2.17 -6.80
C SER A 1076 -4.46 -2.44 -8.30
N GLU A 1077 -5.43 -3.12 -8.93
CA GLU A 1077 -5.37 -3.40 -10.37
C GLU A 1077 -5.61 -2.14 -11.21
N ARG A 1078 -6.50 -1.26 -10.76
CA ARG A 1078 -6.76 0.06 -11.38
C ARG A 1078 -5.49 0.89 -11.45
N ASP A 1079 -4.69 0.92 -10.38
CA ASP A 1079 -3.47 1.74 -10.32
C ASP A 1079 -2.39 1.22 -11.29
N ILE A 1080 -2.28 -0.11 -11.46
CA ILE A 1080 -1.43 -0.73 -12.49
C ILE A 1080 -1.95 -0.41 -13.89
N PHE A 1081 -3.26 -0.54 -14.10
CA PHE A 1081 -3.89 -0.18 -15.38
C PHE A 1081 -3.64 1.28 -15.76
N HIS A 1082 -3.76 2.22 -14.83
CA HIS A 1082 -3.49 3.64 -15.11
C HIS A 1082 -2.06 3.88 -15.63
N GLN A 1083 -1.09 3.12 -15.15
CA GLN A 1083 0.29 3.17 -15.63
C GLN A 1083 0.42 2.59 -17.04
N GLU A 1084 -0.14 1.39 -17.27
CA GLU A 1084 -0.09 0.72 -18.58
C GLU A 1084 -0.86 1.51 -19.66
N TYR A 1085 -1.90 2.24 -19.26
CA TYR A 1085 -2.67 3.16 -20.10
C TYR A 1085 -1.84 4.39 -20.49
N LYS A 1086 -1.07 4.98 -19.56
CA LYS A 1086 -0.11 6.07 -19.87
C LYS A 1086 1.01 5.63 -20.80
N ASP A 1087 1.39 4.35 -20.75
CA ASP A 1087 2.37 3.75 -21.67
C ASP A 1087 1.79 3.47 -23.07
N GLY A 1088 0.47 3.63 -23.27
CA GLY A 1088 -0.21 3.36 -24.53
C GLY A 1088 -0.34 1.87 -24.85
N THR A 1089 -0.31 1.00 -23.84
CA THR A 1089 -0.25 -0.46 -24.02
C THR A 1089 -1.59 -1.03 -24.48
N TYR A 1090 -2.68 -0.68 -23.81
CA TYR A 1090 -4.04 -1.11 -24.16
C TYR A 1090 -5.10 -0.13 -23.64
N ASN A 1091 -6.29 -0.20 -24.23
CA ASN A 1091 -7.40 0.72 -23.95
C ASN A 1091 -8.18 0.34 -22.68
N SER A 1092 -8.89 1.32 -22.09
CA SER A 1092 -9.77 1.10 -20.93
C SER A 1092 -10.80 -0.01 -21.13
N PHE A 1093 -11.31 -0.22 -22.34
CA PHE A 1093 -12.26 -1.29 -22.62
C PHE A 1093 -11.65 -2.68 -22.41
N VAL A 1094 -10.39 -2.88 -22.82
CA VAL A 1094 -9.69 -4.16 -22.62
C VAL A 1094 -9.60 -4.50 -21.14
N PHE A 1095 -9.22 -3.52 -20.32
CA PHE A 1095 -9.19 -3.66 -18.86
C PHE A 1095 -10.55 -4.05 -18.29
N SER A 1096 -11.58 -3.25 -18.57
CA SER A 1096 -12.89 -3.44 -17.94
C SER A 1096 -13.55 -4.76 -18.35
N PHE A 1097 -13.43 -5.17 -19.62
CA PHE A 1097 -13.94 -6.47 -20.06
C PHE A 1097 -13.12 -7.64 -19.50
N ALA A 1098 -11.79 -7.52 -19.45
CA ALA A 1098 -10.94 -8.57 -18.90
C ALA A 1098 -11.23 -8.79 -17.41
N TYR A 1099 -11.34 -7.69 -16.66
CA TYR A 1099 -11.71 -7.70 -15.26
C TYR A 1099 -13.09 -8.37 -15.05
N LEU A 1100 -14.10 -7.99 -15.84
CA LEU A 1100 -15.42 -8.65 -15.81
C LEU A 1100 -15.34 -10.16 -16.09
N PHE A 1101 -14.58 -10.57 -17.10
CA PHE A 1101 -14.46 -11.98 -17.48
C PHE A 1101 -13.77 -12.80 -16.39
N VAL A 1102 -12.75 -12.24 -15.75
CA VAL A 1102 -12.02 -12.88 -14.64
C VAL A 1102 -12.93 -13.01 -13.41
N GLU A 1103 -13.82 -12.06 -13.14
CA GLU A 1103 -14.75 -12.09 -12.01
C GLU A 1103 -15.82 -13.19 -12.12
N LEU A 1104 -16.42 -13.37 -13.30
CA LEU A 1104 -17.61 -14.22 -13.47
C LEU A 1104 -17.47 -15.66 -12.91
N PRO A 1105 -16.38 -16.42 -13.13
CA PRO A 1105 -16.25 -17.76 -12.54
C PRO A 1105 -16.28 -17.75 -11.02
N PHE A 1106 -15.73 -16.70 -10.39
CA PHE A 1106 -15.70 -16.54 -8.94
C PHE A 1106 -17.03 -16.06 -8.36
N GLU A 1107 -17.94 -15.54 -9.18
CA GLU A 1107 -19.34 -15.26 -8.80
C GLU A 1107 -20.22 -16.50 -9.03
N ILE A 1108 -20.09 -17.16 -10.20
CA ILE A 1108 -20.95 -18.29 -10.60
C ILE A 1108 -20.80 -19.48 -9.66
N ILE A 1109 -19.56 -19.91 -9.36
CA ILE A 1109 -19.34 -21.11 -8.54
C ILE A 1109 -19.96 -20.96 -7.15
N PRO A 1110 -19.69 -19.90 -6.37
CA PRO A 1110 -20.33 -19.71 -5.07
C PRO A 1110 -21.84 -19.49 -5.15
N SER A 1111 -22.35 -18.83 -6.21
CA SER A 1111 -23.80 -18.69 -6.41
C SER A 1111 -24.51 -20.02 -6.66
N ILE A 1112 -23.86 -20.99 -7.32
CA ILE A 1112 -24.39 -22.36 -7.45
C ILE A 1112 -24.46 -23.01 -6.06
N PHE A 1113 -23.37 -22.95 -5.28
CA PHE A 1113 -23.36 -23.49 -3.91
C PHE A 1113 -24.43 -22.82 -3.03
N PHE A 1114 -24.61 -21.50 -3.17
CA PHE A 1114 -25.66 -20.75 -2.49
C PHE A 1114 -27.05 -21.28 -2.85
N ALA A 1115 -27.35 -21.43 -4.14
CA ALA A 1115 -28.64 -21.96 -4.60
C ALA A 1115 -28.89 -23.40 -4.13
N VAL A 1116 -27.86 -24.25 -4.13
CA VAL A 1116 -27.96 -25.64 -3.63
C VAL A 1116 -28.33 -25.64 -2.14
N LEU A 1117 -27.60 -24.92 -1.31
CA LEU A 1117 -27.83 -24.89 0.14
C LEU A 1117 -29.17 -24.24 0.50
N VAL A 1118 -29.55 -23.16 -0.19
CA VAL A 1118 -30.80 -22.44 0.10
C VAL A 1118 -32.02 -23.19 -0.43
N VAL A 1119 -31.99 -23.80 -1.61
CA VAL A 1119 -33.18 -24.50 -2.14
C VAL A 1119 -33.33 -25.88 -1.50
N PHE A 1120 -32.27 -26.70 -1.51
CA PHE A 1120 -32.35 -28.07 -1.04
C PHE A 1120 -32.14 -28.19 0.47
N GLY A 1121 -31.21 -27.42 1.04
CA GLY A 1121 -30.88 -27.45 2.48
C GLY A 1121 -31.98 -26.86 3.35
N ILE A 1122 -32.46 -25.65 3.05
CA ILE A 1122 -33.53 -25.01 3.82
C ILE A 1122 -34.89 -25.67 3.57
N GLY A 1123 -35.14 -26.15 2.35
CA GLY A 1123 -36.40 -26.79 1.98
C GLY A 1123 -37.41 -25.86 1.29
N LEU A 1124 -36.92 -24.91 0.47
CA LEU A 1124 -37.78 -24.16 -0.45
C LEU A 1124 -38.37 -25.09 -1.54
N PRO A 1125 -39.38 -24.66 -2.32
CA PRO A 1125 -39.99 -25.51 -3.34
C PRO A 1125 -38.94 -26.14 -4.27
N ARG A 1126 -38.80 -27.48 -4.22
CA ARG A 1126 -37.78 -28.27 -4.94
C ARG A 1126 -38.10 -28.40 -6.43
N THR A 1127 -38.17 -27.26 -7.11
CA THR A 1127 -38.43 -27.15 -8.55
C THR A 1127 -37.20 -26.61 -9.24
N ALA A 1128 -36.96 -27.02 -10.50
CA ALA A 1128 -35.87 -26.48 -11.31
C ALA A 1128 -35.98 -24.95 -11.42
N GLY A 1129 -37.20 -24.42 -11.55
CA GLY A 1129 -37.45 -22.98 -11.58
C GLY A 1129 -36.96 -22.24 -10.34
N MET A 1130 -37.19 -22.78 -9.14
CA MET A 1130 -36.72 -22.15 -7.89
C MET A 1130 -35.20 -22.17 -7.78
N PHE A 1131 -34.56 -23.28 -8.19
CA PHE A 1131 -33.10 -23.39 -8.21
C PHE A 1131 -32.45 -22.33 -9.11
N PHE A 1132 -32.88 -22.25 -10.38
CA PHE A 1132 -32.33 -21.27 -11.32
C PHE A 1132 -32.68 -19.83 -10.94
N ALA A 1133 -33.86 -19.60 -10.34
CA ALA A 1133 -34.23 -18.30 -9.80
C ALA A 1133 -33.28 -17.86 -8.67
N MET A 1134 -33.00 -18.74 -7.70
CA MET A 1134 -32.09 -18.43 -6.59
C MET A 1134 -30.65 -18.25 -7.06
N PHE A 1135 -30.19 -19.09 -7.98
CA PHE A 1135 -28.86 -18.97 -8.60
C PHE A 1135 -28.71 -17.63 -9.32
N TYR A 1136 -29.66 -17.28 -10.20
CA TYR A 1136 -29.60 -16.04 -10.97
C TYR A 1136 -29.72 -14.79 -10.08
N SER A 1137 -30.64 -14.80 -9.11
CA SER A 1137 -30.77 -13.73 -8.12
C SER A 1137 -29.49 -13.51 -7.32
N SER A 1138 -28.84 -14.60 -6.87
CA SER A 1138 -27.55 -14.53 -6.17
C SER A 1138 -26.46 -13.90 -7.04
N LEU A 1139 -26.33 -14.38 -8.29
CA LEU A 1139 -25.35 -13.89 -9.24
C LEU A 1139 -25.52 -12.39 -9.51
N VAL A 1140 -26.75 -11.95 -9.82
CA VAL A 1140 -27.02 -10.54 -10.14
C VAL A 1140 -26.80 -9.63 -8.93
N CYS A 1141 -27.17 -10.06 -7.72
CA CYS A 1141 -26.92 -9.29 -6.50
C CYS A 1141 -25.43 -9.02 -6.27
N VAL A 1142 -24.59 -10.06 -6.36
CA VAL A 1142 -23.14 -9.92 -6.19
C VAL A 1142 -22.57 -9.00 -7.27
N ASN A 1143 -22.95 -9.25 -8.52
CA ASN A 1143 -22.46 -8.51 -9.68
C ASN A 1143 -22.82 -7.02 -9.65
N ALA A 1144 -24.02 -6.69 -9.20
CA ALA A 1144 -24.48 -5.31 -9.09
C ALA A 1144 -23.78 -4.57 -7.93
N GLY A 1145 -23.51 -5.26 -6.81
CA GLY A 1145 -22.71 -4.72 -5.71
C GLY A 1145 -21.27 -4.38 -6.13
N GLU A 1146 -20.63 -5.29 -6.88
CA GLU A 1146 -19.29 -5.09 -7.44
C GLU A 1146 -19.27 -3.93 -8.46
N SER A 1147 -20.29 -3.84 -9.33
CA SER A 1147 -20.42 -2.75 -10.31
C SER A 1147 -20.44 -1.36 -9.67
N LEU A 1148 -21.21 -1.18 -8.59
CA LEU A 1148 -21.22 0.08 -7.86
C LEU A 1148 -19.87 0.35 -7.18
N GLY A 1149 -19.20 -0.68 -6.66
CA GLY A 1149 -17.83 -0.59 -6.18
C GLY A 1149 -16.87 0.00 -7.22
N ILE A 1150 -16.90 -0.54 -8.45
CA ILE A 1150 -16.08 -0.07 -9.57
C ILE A 1150 -16.35 1.41 -9.88
N ILE A 1151 -17.63 1.82 -9.91
CA ILE A 1151 -18.03 3.20 -10.23
C ILE A 1151 -17.40 4.19 -9.24
N PHE A 1152 -17.61 3.97 -7.95
CA PHE A 1152 -17.13 4.90 -6.92
C PHE A 1152 -15.61 4.85 -6.74
N ASN A 1153 -15.01 3.66 -6.76
CA ASN A 1153 -13.55 3.51 -6.68
C ASN A 1153 -12.85 4.10 -7.93
N SER A 1154 -13.51 4.19 -9.08
CA SER A 1154 -12.91 4.86 -10.25
C SER A 1154 -12.94 6.39 -10.14
N MET A 1155 -14.00 6.94 -9.53
CA MET A 1155 -14.18 8.40 -9.45
C MET A 1155 -13.48 9.03 -8.24
N ILE A 1156 -13.44 8.34 -7.10
CA ILE A 1156 -12.93 8.86 -5.82
C ILE A 1156 -11.67 8.08 -5.42
N GLN A 1157 -10.59 8.79 -5.10
CA GLN A 1157 -9.32 8.18 -4.68
C GLN A 1157 -9.24 7.90 -3.18
N HIS A 1158 -10.06 8.56 -2.36
CA HIS A 1158 -10.07 8.37 -0.91
C HIS A 1158 -10.88 7.13 -0.53
N LEU A 1159 -10.19 5.99 -0.33
CA LEU A 1159 -10.82 4.69 -0.07
C LEU A 1159 -11.82 4.69 1.09
N GLY A 1160 -11.47 5.24 2.26
CA GLY A 1160 -12.40 5.34 3.40
C GLY A 1160 -13.68 6.15 3.13
N LEU A 1161 -13.62 7.14 2.23
CA LEU A 1161 -14.80 7.92 1.83
C LEU A 1161 -15.71 7.06 0.95
N VAL A 1162 -15.12 6.33 -0.01
CA VAL A 1162 -15.84 5.39 -0.89
C VAL A 1162 -16.54 4.32 -0.05
N THR A 1163 -15.81 3.66 0.85
CA THR A 1163 -16.35 2.58 1.68
C THR A 1163 -17.54 3.05 2.51
N ASN A 1164 -17.47 4.22 3.14
CA ASN A 1164 -18.56 4.75 3.96
C ASN A 1164 -19.80 5.13 3.13
N VAL A 1165 -19.60 5.93 2.06
CA VAL A 1165 -20.69 6.36 1.17
C VAL A 1165 -21.41 5.16 0.57
N LEU A 1166 -20.64 4.18 0.10
CA LEU A 1166 -21.19 3.00 -0.55
C LEU A 1166 -21.89 2.07 0.43
N SER A 1167 -21.36 1.94 1.65
CA SER A 1167 -22.03 1.17 2.70
C SER A 1167 -23.38 1.78 3.07
N ASN A 1168 -23.44 3.10 3.27
CA ASN A 1168 -24.69 3.79 3.59
C ASN A 1168 -25.70 3.71 2.44
N LEU A 1169 -25.24 3.87 1.19
CA LEU A 1169 -26.08 3.71 0.01
C LEU A 1169 -26.70 2.30 -0.03
N PHE A 1170 -25.90 1.27 0.23
CA PHE A 1170 -26.36 -0.12 0.19
C PHE A 1170 -27.39 -0.42 1.28
N MET A 1171 -27.19 0.10 2.50
CA MET A 1171 -28.18 0.00 3.56
C MET A 1171 -29.54 0.55 3.13
N VAL A 1172 -29.57 1.75 2.54
CA VAL A 1172 -30.81 2.35 2.03
C VAL A 1172 -31.48 1.44 0.99
N VAL A 1173 -30.71 0.95 0.01
CA VAL A 1173 -31.24 0.11 -1.06
C VAL A 1173 -31.75 -1.24 -0.53
N ILE A 1174 -31.07 -1.84 0.46
CA ILE A 1174 -31.48 -3.10 1.10
C ILE A 1174 -32.80 -2.94 1.85
N PHE A 1175 -33.04 -1.80 2.51
CA PHE A 1175 -34.32 -1.56 3.18
C PHE A 1175 -35.46 -1.19 2.20
N MET A 1176 -35.13 -0.62 1.05
CA MET A 1176 -36.08 -0.33 -0.03
C MET A 1176 -36.59 -1.59 -0.76
N ALA A 1177 -35.97 -2.75 -0.51
CA ALA A 1177 -36.39 -4.10 -0.90
C ALA A 1177 -37.90 -4.37 -0.97
N GLY A 1178 -38.67 -3.85 0.00
CA GLY A 1178 -40.13 -3.95 0.03
C GLY A 1178 -40.70 -5.02 0.98
N THR A 1179 -39.86 -5.80 1.68
CA THR A 1179 -40.32 -6.75 2.72
C THR A 1179 -40.40 -6.13 4.12
N MET A 1180 -39.55 -5.13 4.39
CA MET A 1180 -39.45 -4.41 5.67
C MET A 1180 -40.24 -3.10 5.68
N SER A 1181 -40.21 -2.33 4.59
CA SER A 1181 -41.01 -1.10 4.43
C SER A 1181 -42.20 -1.35 3.49
N LEU A 1182 -43.35 -1.68 4.06
CA LEU A 1182 -44.59 -1.93 3.30
C LEU A 1182 -45.32 -0.62 2.92
N GLN A 1183 -45.11 0.47 3.67
CA GLN A 1183 -45.75 1.78 3.49
C GLN A 1183 -44.76 2.83 2.97
N MET A 1184 -44.05 2.54 1.87
CA MET A 1184 -43.02 3.43 1.35
C MET A 1184 -43.61 4.66 0.62
N PRO A 1185 -43.07 5.88 0.83
CA PRO A 1185 -43.47 7.10 0.10
C PRO A 1185 -43.26 7.01 -1.42
N GLY A 1186 -43.98 7.86 -2.18
CA GLY A 1186 -43.98 7.84 -3.65
C GLY A 1186 -42.59 7.99 -4.29
N PHE A 1187 -41.75 8.89 -3.75
CA PHE A 1187 -40.39 9.11 -4.25
C PHE A 1187 -39.50 7.85 -4.15
N PHE A 1188 -39.45 7.21 -2.99
CA PHE A 1188 -38.68 5.98 -2.80
C PHE A 1188 -39.27 4.81 -3.61
N LYS A 1189 -40.58 4.76 -3.83
CA LYS A 1189 -41.20 3.82 -4.78
C LYS A 1189 -40.67 3.99 -6.19
N ALA A 1190 -40.50 5.23 -6.66
CA ALA A 1190 -39.90 5.52 -7.97
C ALA A 1190 -38.43 5.08 -8.02
N MET A 1191 -37.61 5.45 -7.04
CA MET A 1191 -36.20 5.05 -6.98
C MET A 1191 -36.02 3.53 -6.90
N ASN A 1192 -36.93 2.81 -6.23
CA ASN A 1192 -36.84 1.36 -6.11
C ASN A 1192 -36.98 0.62 -7.46
N TYR A 1193 -37.55 1.24 -8.51
CA TYR A 1193 -37.54 0.66 -9.86
C TYR A 1193 -36.15 0.63 -10.50
N LEU A 1194 -35.22 1.48 -10.06
CA LEU A 1194 -33.82 1.47 -10.53
C LEU A 1194 -32.97 0.39 -9.82
N SER A 1195 -33.50 -0.18 -8.74
CA SER A 1195 -32.77 -1.13 -7.91
C SER A 1195 -32.99 -2.56 -8.37
N PRO A 1196 -31.93 -3.36 -8.61
CA PRO A 1196 -32.06 -4.78 -8.93
C PRO A 1196 -32.69 -5.57 -7.77
N ILE A 1197 -32.52 -5.09 -6.53
CA ILE A 1197 -32.97 -5.75 -5.31
C ILE A 1197 -34.50 -5.94 -5.28
N LYS A 1198 -35.24 -4.96 -5.79
CA LYS A 1198 -36.70 -5.04 -5.91
C LYS A 1198 -37.13 -6.28 -6.70
N TYR A 1199 -36.52 -6.47 -7.87
CA TYR A 1199 -36.86 -7.55 -8.79
C TYR A 1199 -36.41 -8.90 -8.24
N VAL A 1200 -35.25 -8.95 -7.58
CA VAL A 1200 -34.79 -10.16 -6.86
C VAL A 1200 -35.82 -10.62 -5.83
N ILE A 1201 -36.35 -9.71 -5.01
CA ILE A 1201 -37.36 -10.06 -4.01
C ILE A 1201 -38.66 -10.50 -4.65
N GLN A 1202 -39.12 -9.81 -5.71
CA GLN A 1202 -40.33 -10.21 -6.44
C GLN A 1202 -40.20 -11.64 -6.97
N ILE A 1203 -39.05 -12.00 -7.55
CA ILE A 1203 -38.76 -13.36 -8.03
C ILE A 1203 -38.75 -14.35 -6.86
N CYS A 1204 -37.93 -14.10 -5.83
CA CYS A 1204 -37.76 -15.00 -4.69
C CYS A 1204 -39.08 -15.28 -3.96
N ILE A 1205 -39.88 -14.24 -3.71
CA ILE A 1205 -41.15 -14.36 -2.98
C ILE A 1205 -42.20 -15.06 -3.84
N ASN A 1206 -42.45 -14.61 -5.08
CA ASN A 1206 -43.48 -15.23 -5.92
C ASN A 1206 -43.17 -16.71 -6.20
N MET A 1207 -41.88 -17.06 -6.40
CA MET A 1207 -41.47 -18.46 -6.57
C MET A 1207 -41.55 -19.28 -5.28
N SER A 1208 -41.26 -18.67 -4.13
CA SER A 1208 -41.35 -19.35 -2.83
C SER A 1208 -42.79 -19.67 -2.43
N PHE A 1209 -43.76 -18.82 -2.76
CA PHE A 1209 -45.17 -18.99 -2.35
C PHE A 1209 -46.06 -19.67 -3.40
N LYS A 1210 -45.60 -19.84 -4.64
CA LYS A 1210 -46.36 -20.49 -5.71
C LYS A 1210 -46.79 -21.91 -5.33
N ASN A 1211 -48.09 -22.18 -5.45
CA ASN A 1211 -48.70 -23.49 -5.16
C ASN A 1211 -48.42 -24.03 -3.74
N GLN A 1212 -48.22 -23.17 -2.74
CA GLN A 1212 -48.01 -23.57 -1.34
C GLN A 1212 -49.29 -23.42 -0.51
N ARG A 1213 -49.49 -24.34 0.45
CA ARG A 1213 -50.55 -24.28 1.48
C ARG A 1213 -49.92 -24.26 2.87
N PHE A 1214 -50.50 -23.47 3.77
CA PHE A 1214 -50.02 -23.25 5.14
C PHE A 1214 -51.04 -23.75 6.16
N ARG A 1215 -50.56 -24.40 7.22
CA ARG A 1215 -51.41 -24.86 8.33
C ARG A 1215 -51.65 -23.73 9.33
N CYS A 1216 -52.89 -23.56 9.75
CA CYS A 1216 -53.31 -22.61 10.79
C CYS A 1216 -52.92 -23.11 12.20
N ALA A 1217 -53.03 -22.23 13.20
CA ALA A 1217 -52.75 -22.57 14.60
C ALA A 1217 -53.71 -23.64 15.14
N GLU A 1218 -53.27 -24.42 16.13
CA GLU A 1218 -54.08 -25.47 16.76
C GLU A 1218 -55.38 -24.87 17.32
N GLY A 1219 -56.53 -25.42 16.91
CA GLY A 1219 -57.87 -24.95 17.32
C GLY A 1219 -58.57 -23.97 16.37
N VAL A 1220 -57.94 -23.56 15.25
CA VAL A 1220 -58.54 -22.64 14.25
C VAL A 1220 -58.68 -23.33 12.89
N GLU A 1221 -59.92 -23.53 12.41
CA GLU A 1221 -60.21 -24.23 11.14
C GLU A 1221 -59.83 -23.45 9.87
N SER A 1222 -59.91 -22.12 9.89
CA SER A 1222 -59.54 -21.26 8.75
C SER A 1222 -58.84 -19.98 9.21
N CYS A 1223 -57.67 -19.70 8.64
CA CYS A 1223 -56.90 -18.48 8.89
C CYS A 1223 -56.80 -17.63 7.62
N LEU A 1224 -56.64 -16.31 7.79
CA LEU A 1224 -56.57 -15.31 6.70
C LEU A 1224 -55.45 -15.56 5.66
N MET A 1225 -54.50 -16.44 5.93
CA MET A 1225 -53.29 -16.69 5.13
C MET A 1225 -53.03 -18.21 4.91
N ASP A 1226 -54.07 -18.96 4.54
CA ASP A 1226 -54.02 -20.41 4.33
C ASP A 1226 -53.30 -20.84 3.03
N THR A 1227 -53.28 -19.98 2.01
CA THR A 1227 -52.67 -20.21 0.69
C THR A 1227 -51.59 -19.19 0.39
N GLY A 1228 -50.58 -19.60 -0.39
CA GLY A 1228 -49.51 -18.68 -0.82
C GLY A 1228 -50.02 -17.49 -1.64
N GLU A 1229 -51.11 -17.66 -2.39
CA GLU A 1229 -51.73 -16.56 -3.15
C GLU A 1229 -52.44 -15.55 -2.24
N ALA A 1230 -53.08 -16.02 -1.15
CA ALA A 1230 -53.63 -15.15 -0.12
C ALA A 1230 -52.53 -14.33 0.56
N VAL A 1231 -51.38 -14.96 0.88
CA VAL A 1231 -50.19 -14.27 1.43
C VAL A 1231 -49.71 -13.17 0.47
N LEU A 1232 -49.52 -13.49 -0.82
CA LEU A 1232 -49.04 -12.52 -1.81
C LEU A 1232 -49.99 -11.33 -2.00
N LYS A 1233 -51.31 -11.58 -1.95
CA LYS A 1233 -52.34 -10.53 -2.04
C LYS A 1233 -52.34 -9.65 -0.80
N GLN A 1234 -52.25 -10.24 0.39
CA GLN A 1234 -52.26 -9.53 1.67
C GLN A 1234 -51.06 -8.59 1.81
N TYR A 1235 -49.86 -9.05 1.44
CA TYR A 1235 -48.66 -8.22 1.48
C TYR A 1235 -48.44 -7.33 0.24
N LYS A 1236 -49.37 -7.36 -0.74
CA LYS A 1236 -49.27 -6.61 -2.01
C LYS A 1236 -47.98 -6.91 -2.79
N MET A 1237 -47.54 -8.18 -2.78
CA MET A 1237 -46.29 -8.63 -3.41
C MET A 1237 -46.50 -9.52 -4.64
N LYS A 1238 -47.75 -9.74 -5.08
CA LYS A 1238 -48.04 -10.46 -6.32
C LYS A 1238 -47.45 -9.69 -7.51
N ALA A 1239 -46.53 -10.32 -8.22
CA ALA A 1239 -45.87 -9.75 -9.39
C ALA A 1239 -45.75 -10.82 -10.48
N ASP A 1240 -45.65 -10.36 -11.74
CA ASP A 1240 -45.30 -11.26 -12.82
C ASP A 1240 -43.79 -11.56 -12.79
N VAL A 1241 -43.46 -12.85 -12.76
CA VAL A 1241 -42.08 -13.32 -12.58
C VAL A 1241 -41.27 -13.10 -13.86
N ALA A 1242 -41.89 -13.22 -15.05
CA ALA A 1242 -41.19 -13.07 -16.32
C ALA A 1242 -40.71 -11.62 -16.54
N THR A 1243 -41.59 -10.65 -16.33
CA THR A 1243 -41.23 -9.22 -16.36
C THR A 1243 -40.16 -8.87 -15.32
N ALA A 1244 -40.22 -9.46 -14.12
CA ALA A 1244 -39.19 -9.25 -13.10
C ALA A 1244 -37.81 -9.77 -13.53
N PHE A 1245 -37.72 -10.96 -14.16
CA PHE A 1245 -36.45 -11.46 -14.74
C PHE A 1245 -35.92 -10.56 -15.85
N GLY A 1246 -36.79 -10.09 -16.75
CA GLY A 1246 -36.41 -9.16 -17.82
C GLY A 1246 -35.83 -7.85 -17.27
N ALA A 1247 -36.52 -7.24 -16.29
CA ALA A 1247 -36.06 -6.02 -15.63
C ALA A 1247 -34.75 -6.23 -14.85
N LEU A 1248 -34.62 -7.34 -14.13
CA LEU A 1248 -33.39 -7.68 -13.39
C LEU A 1248 -32.18 -7.80 -14.34
N THR A 1249 -32.37 -8.42 -15.50
CA THR A 1249 -31.33 -8.54 -16.53
C THR A 1249 -30.96 -7.19 -17.12
N ALA A 1250 -31.94 -6.32 -17.38
CA ALA A 1250 -31.69 -4.95 -17.83
C ALA A 1250 -30.89 -4.15 -16.80
N CYS A 1251 -31.21 -4.26 -15.51
CA CYS A 1251 -30.44 -3.62 -14.44
C CYS A 1251 -28.99 -4.10 -14.42
N LEU A 1252 -28.73 -5.41 -14.53
CA LEU A 1252 -27.37 -5.97 -14.58
C LEU A 1252 -26.55 -5.34 -15.71
N VAL A 1253 -27.12 -5.26 -16.92
CA VAL A 1253 -26.45 -4.68 -18.09
C VAL A 1253 -26.17 -3.19 -17.89
N ILE A 1254 -27.16 -2.42 -17.41
CA ILE A 1254 -27.01 -0.98 -17.19
C ILE A 1254 -25.93 -0.68 -16.15
N TYR A 1255 -25.93 -1.37 -15.01
CA TYR A 1255 -24.95 -1.15 -13.95
C TYR A 1255 -23.53 -1.42 -14.42
N ARG A 1256 -23.32 -2.50 -15.20
CA ARG A 1256 -22.01 -2.83 -15.76
C ARG A 1256 -21.57 -1.85 -16.85
N ILE A 1257 -22.49 -1.36 -17.70
CA ILE A 1257 -22.16 -0.32 -18.70
C ILE A 1257 -21.70 0.97 -18.00
N ILE A 1258 -22.40 1.41 -16.96
CA ILE A 1258 -22.02 2.61 -16.19
C ILE A 1258 -20.66 2.41 -15.52
N ALA A 1259 -20.39 1.22 -14.97
CA ALA A 1259 -19.09 0.88 -14.40
C ALA A 1259 -17.95 1.00 -15.44
N VAL A 1260 -18.10 0.38 -16.61
CA VAL A 1260 -17.12 0.49 -17.71
C VAL A 1260 -16.94 1.95 -18.15
N PHE A 1261 -18.03 2.69 -18.29
CA PHE A 1261 -18.00 4.10 -18.66
C PHE A 1261 -17.26 4.95 -17.63
N SER A 1262 -17.45 4.70 -16.33
CA SER A 1262 -16.76 5.42 -15.26
C SER A 1262 -15.24 5.26 -15.32
N THR A 1263 -14.75 4.04 -15.58
CA THR A 1263 -13.32 3.75 -15.76
C THR A 1263 -12.77 4.45 -17.00
N TYR A 1264 -13.53 4.45 -18.10
CA TYR A 1264 -13.14 5.15 -19.34
C TYR A 1264 -13.06 6.67 -19.14
N VAL A 1265 -14.05 7.29 -18.48
CA VAL A 1265 -14.04 8.72 -18.18
C VAL A 1265 -12.83 9.08 -17.33
N ARG A 1266 -12.53 8.28 -16.29
CA ARG A 1266 -11.36 8.51 -15.44
C ARG A 1266 -10.06 8.43 -16.25
N ALA A 1267 -9.89 7.35 -17.03
CA ALA A 1267 -8.69 7.13 -17.83
C ALA A 1267 -8.48 8.22 -18.89
N LYS A 1268 -9.54 8.69 -19.56
CA LYS A 1268 -9.40 9.67 -20.65
C LYS A 1268 -9.10 11.08 -20.13
N TRP A 1269 -9.79 11.51 -19.08
CA TRP A 1269 -9.79 12.92 -18.66
C TRP A 1269 -8.88 13.22 -17.47
N PHE A 1270 -8.63 12.25 -16.58
CA PHE A 1270 -7.92 12.49 -15.32
C PHE A 1270 -6.56 11.78 -15.20
N VAL A 1271 -6.37 10.69 -15.95
CA VAL A 1271 -5.10 9.95 -16.06
C VAL A 1271 -4.32 10.46 -17.26
#